data_AF-A0A9D7C7B6-F1
#
_entry.id   AF-A0A9D7C7B6-F1
#
_cell.length_a   1.000
_cell.length_b   1.000
_cell.length_c   1.000
_cell.angle_alpha   90.00
_cell.angle_beta   90.00
_cell.angle_gamma   90.00
#
_symmetry.space_group_name_H-M   'P 1'
#
loop_
_entity.id
_entity.type
_entity.pdbx_description
1 polymer ?
#
loop_
_entity_poly.entity_id
_entity_poly.type
_entity_poly.pdbx_seq_one_letter_code
_entity_poly.pdbx_strand_id
1 'polypeptide(L)'
;MKKLWILATGALFLLSTVSAKEIAGLEPDKLSNAQKLTADCTPASASVDLNINNIRARLQTGGDMWWDLNNDAKYEVPKSLEGEPENASSLFAGAIWIGGIDETGQLKVAAQTYRQTGNDFFPGPLDDLASIDAATCKAWDKHYQVYGEEIDSIIALSEKYGTNIPFNLIPQNLIDWPGFGNPNNGLVGNRNLAPFQDVDANGYYDPTGGDYPIIDDAPICGKDKVTYADQMIWWVYNDKGNIHSETGATAIGMEVQALAFGFKTNDEVNDMTFYKYRLLNKATSPIDSVFMGQWIDPDLGCAFDDYIACDLETGMGIVYNSSGVDGGSGCVLDYGNQPPFLGVDYFQGPLDEDGNELGLSSFLYYNNDFSQLGNPENASDYYGYLSGTWKDGTPFTSGGDAYGGSVPTNYVFPGDPSDAAGWSECTENNQSADRRIIQASGPFRLEPGAKNDIVVGIVWVQPPIGTYPCPSFKLLKQADEKAQALFDACFRLTDGPSAPDMSIVELDKELILSLTGTKEIEMYHEVDSRITALGTADTFFDYQGYQIYQLVDGNVSAQDYDDPAKSRLIFQCDVKDDISKIVNIVYDPTLDVGNPDNANVPTLQVDGQNQGIQHTFQILNDAFATGDKRLINHKTYYFSIISYAHNYYEVADTVFDDQGNVVNISTKEQLQPYLAGRKNIKIYSGIPHITTPEGSGLSLNASYGDGPEMVRQEGTGNGIFITDLTEESMMEILNSPTNQTYHQVYKGGAGPVAVKVYNPKVVPSADFELKLIDTAGTTGILNGTSTKWTLTNLTTGEVVNSDFTIDAENEQLIADWGLSVFVRTARNPGGPVDVQLANNNGLLSSSIVYEDPQATWLGGVADQEGDGVLNWIRSGTYAPDASAFGDYLGRDDGEFYEKMIGRTWTNYGVATDEKSIGPTWTDASHYSTLNQLDSLVSVDIVFTSDKSLWSRCVVVELQTDEQLSQGDASKFDIRDAPSKDKDGNVVAGEKGMSWFPGYAINPETGERLNIFFGEDSWLVGQNGNDMIWNPTTDIFSPTFNDFWIGGKHYIFVTRQKYDSCTSFKDYLVSGTSLDKRNVYKKVCWVSMPLLNTGFTFKSLADGLIPTKTTLKFRVSKPYKVYETDDVQNNGMPRYTFNTDNLSAKIGDLPTAVNALDTIGIVPNPYYAYSSYEKSQIDNRVKITNLPQQCKITIYAVDGTLIRKVNRDDASVTSYDWDLKNDAGIPIASGIYIIHIDAPGIGEKTIKWFGVMRPTDLDSY
;
A
#
# COMPACT_ATOMS: atom_id res chain seq x y z
N MET A 1 -51.91 20.75 -48.56
CA MET A 1 -53.00 20.76 -49.55
C MET A 1 -52.53 20.05 -50.82
N LYS A 2 -53.20 18.94 -51.19
CA LYS A 2 -53.45 18.37 -52.54
C LYS A 2 -52.28 18.27 -53.57
N LYS A 3 -51.86 17.03 -53.96
CA LYS A 3 -52.23 16.26 -55.20
C LYS A 3 -51.53 16.81 -56.49
N LEU A 4 -51.00 16.09 -57.51
CA LEU A 4 -51.03 14.70 -58.00
C LEU A 4 -50.19 14.62 -59.35
N TRP A 5 -49.52 13.48 -59.65
CA TRP A 5 -49.43 12.71 -60.94
C TRP A 5 -48.52 13.16 -62.13
N ILE A 6 -48.07 12.32 -63.10
CA ILE A 6 -47.72 10.89 -63.38
C ILE A 6 -47.41 10.76 -64.92
N LEU A 7 -46.69 9.70 -65.38
CA LEU A 7 -46.45 9.15 -66.76
C LEU A 7 -45.26 9.72 -67.57
N ALA A 8 -44.48 9.00 -68.38
CA ALA A 8 -44.31 7.57 -68.74
C ALA A 8 -43.16 7.44 -69.78
N THR A 9 -42.46 6.28 -69.85
CA THR A 9 -42.13 5.59 -71.12
C THR A 9 -41.50 4.22 -70.86
N GLY A 10 -41.93 3.22 -71.63
CA GLY A 10 -41.42 1.83 -71.58
C GLY A 10 -40.79 1.36 -72.90
N ALA A 11 -39.94 0.34 -72.73
CA ALA A 11 -39.57 -0.77 -73.61
C ALA A 11 -39.14 -0.51 -75.07
N LEU A 12 -37.86 -0.78 -75.36
CA LEU A 12 -37.39 -1.55 -76.52
C LEU A 12 -35.92 -1.97 -76.28
N PHE A 13 -35.61 -3.27 -76.20
CA PHE A 13 -34.56 -3.96 -76.99
C PHE A 13 -34.34 -5.41 -76.52
N LEU A 14 -34.33 -6.32 -77.49
CA LEU A 14 -34.07 -7.76 -77.43
C LEU A 14 -32.61 -8.06 -77.86
N LEU A 15 -31.98 -8.97 -77.11
CA LEU A 15 -31.04 -10.05 -77.50
C LEU A 15 -29.82 -9.80 -78.42
N SER A 16 -28.63 -10.11 -77.88
CA SER A 16 -27.69 -11.08 -78.47
C SER A 16 -26.76 -11.69 -77.41
N THR A 17 -26.64 -13.02 -77.45
CA THR A 17 -26.00 -13.98 -76.53
C THR A 17 -24.53 -14.27 -76.84
N VAL A 18 -23.72 -14.59 -75.82
CA VAL A 18 -22.63 -15.58 -75.90
C VAL A 18 -22.65 -16.47 -74.64
N SER A 19 -22.47 -17.77 -74.86
CA SER A 19 -22.74 -18.91 -73.96
C SER A 19 -21.77 -19.09 -72.79
N ALA A 20 -22.31 -19.53 -71.65
CA ALA A 20 -21.67 -20.50 -70.77
C ALA A 20 -22.60 -21.71 -70.61
N LYS A 21 -22.01 -22.90 -70.52
CA LYS A 21 -22.59 -24.21 -70.84
C LYS A 21 -23.37 -24.77 -69.64
N GLU A 22 -24.60 -25.22 -69.88
CA GLU A 22 -25.43 -25.96 -68.90
C GLU A 22 -24.78 -27.29 -68.48
N ILE A 23 -24.84 -27.59 -67.18
CA ILE A 23 -24.86 -28.97 -66.66
C ILE A 23 -26.33 -29.40 -66.62
N ALA A 24 -26.63 -30.47 -67.35
CA ALA A 24 -27.99 -30.93 -67.58
C ALA A 24 -28.56 -31.74 -66.40
N GLY A 25 -29.81 -31.46 -66.06
CA GLY A 25 -30.75 -32.41 -65.46
C GLY A 25 -31.30 -32.00 -64.10
N LEU A 26 -32.43 -31.29 -64.08
CA LEU A 26 -33.51 -31.37 -63.09
C LEU A 26 -34.72 -30.59 -63.64
N GLU A 27 -35.87 -31.26 -63.82
CA GLU A 27 -37.11 -30.65 -64.31
C GLU A 27 -37.72 -29.68 -63.28
N PRO A 28 -38.23 -28.51 -63.68
CA PRO A 28 -39.01 -27.63 -62.82
C PRO A 28 -40.50 -27.91 -63.02
N ASP A 29 -41.13 -28.61 -62.07
CA ASP A 29 -42.57 -28.42 -61.75
C ASP A 29 -43.01 -29.39 -60.64
N LYS A 30 -43.01 -28.89 -59.39
CA LYS A 30 -43.91 -29.22 -58.26
C LYS A 30 -43.31 -28.73 -56.94
N LEU A 31 -43.45 -27.44 -56.65
CA LEU A 31 -43.32 -26.92 -55.28
C LEU A 31 -44.48 -25.94 -55.01
N SER A 32 -45.64 -26.52 -54.68
CA SER A 32 -46.64 -25.81 -53.90
C SER A 32 -46.84 -26.57 -52.59
N ASN A 33 -46.50 -25.92 -51.48
CA ASN A 33 -46.77 -26.29 -50.08
C ASN A 33 -45.77 -27.19 -49.32
N ALA A 34 -44.48 -26.86 -49.31
CA ALA A 34 -43.60 -27.17 -48.18
C ALA A 34 -42.36 -26.27 -48.20
N GLN A 35 -42.23 -25.37 -47.21
CA GLN A 35 -40.97 -24.81 -46.63
C GLN A 35 -41.25 -23.46 -45.94
N LYS A 36 -41.34 -23.49 -44.61
CA LYS A 36 -40.90 -22.39 -43.74
C LYS A 36 -39.90 -23.04 -42.79
N LEU A 37 -38.61 -22.74 -42.96
CA LEU A 37 -37.48 -23.37 -42.28
C LEU A 37 -36.43 -22.29 -41.90
N THR A 38 -36.89 -21.14 -41.41
CA THR A 38 -36.09 -20.09 -40.77
C THR A 38 -36.84 -19.59 -39.54
N ALA A 39 -36.11 -19.28 -38.46
CA ALA A 39 -36.68 -18.92 -37.15
C ALA A 39 -37.22 -17.48 -37.08
N ASP A 40 -36.93 -16.66 -38.09
CA ASP A 40 -37.22 -15.22 -38.19
C ASP A 40 -36.64 -14.40 -37.02
N CYS A 41 -35.43 -14.74 -36.54
CA CYS A 41 -34.76 -13.98 -35.48
C CYS A 41 -34.38 -12.56 -35.94
N THR A 42 -34.50 -11.60 -35.02
CA THR A 42 -34.05 -10.23 -35.22
C THR A 42 -32.54 -10.11 -34.95
N PRO A 43 -31.84 -9.14 -35.58
CA PRO A 43 -30.46 -8.83 -35.23
C PRO A 43 -30.29 -8.58 -33.72
N ALA A 44 -29.16 -9.00 -33.19
CA ALA A 44 -28.75 -8.78 -31.80
C ALA A 44 -28.76 -7.29 -31.42
N SER A 45 -29.15 -6.95 -30.19
CA SER A 45 -29.20 -5.56 -29.74
C SER A 45 -28.62 -5.30 -28.36
N ALA A 46 -28.37 -6.35 -27.56
CA ALA A 46 -27.78 -6.20 -26.25
C ALA A 46 -26.25 -6.05 -26.32
N SER A 47 -25.74 -5.14 -25.49
CA SER A 47 -24.31 -4.90 -25.29
C SER A 47 -23.95 -4.85 -23.80
N VAL A 48 -22.67 -5.07 -23.51
CA VAL A 48 -22.05 -4.94 -22.17
C VAL A 48 -20.57 -4.61 -22.33
N ASP A 49 -19.92 -4.06 -21.31
CA ASP A 49 -18.48 -3.78 -21.33
C ASP A 49 -17.73 -4.73 -20.38
N LEU A 50 -16.66 -5.34 -20.88
CA LEU A 50 -15.57 -5.85 -20.06
C LEU A 50 -14.70 -4.65 -19.66
N ASN A 51 -14.66 -4.32 -18.36
CA ASN A 51 -14.11 -3.05 -17.87
C ASN A 51 -13.44 -3.10 -16.49
N ILE A 52 -13.00 -4.28 -16.04
CA ILE A 52 -12.42 -4.51 -14.71
C ILE A 52 -10.98 -4.01 -14.55
N ASN A 53 -10.17 -4.14 -15.59
CA ASN A 53 -8.74 -3.80 -15.61
C ASN A 53 -8.51 -2.48 -16.35
N ASN A 54 -7.34 -2.20 -16.91
CA ASN A 54 -7.08 -0.93 -17.61
C ASN A 54 -7.78 -0.83 -18.98
N ILE A 55 -8.63 -1.80 -19.34
CA ILE A 55 -9.32 -1.86 -20.62
C ILE A 55 -10.80 -1.60 -20.44
N ARG A 56 -11.44 -0.93 -21.41
CA ARG A 56 -12.90 -0.98 -21.62
C ARG A 56 -13.16 -1.56 -23.01
N ALA A 57 -13.73 -2.77 -23.05
CA ALA A 57 -14.02 -3.49 -24.28
C ALA A 57 -15.53 -3.80 -24.38
N ARG A 58 -16.22 -3.20 -25.37
CA ARG A 58 -17.65 -3.47 -25.62
C ARG A 58 -17.86 -4.82 -26.28
N LEU A 59 -18.88 -5.56 -25.85
CA LEU A 59 -19.27 -6.87 -26.39
C LEU A 59 -20.73 -6.83 -26.85
N GLN A 60 -21.04 -7.49 -27.97
CA GLN A 60 -22.40 -7.62 -28.48
C GLN A 60 -22.83 -9.09 -28.49
N THR A 61 -24.12 -9.33 -28.24
CA THR A 61 -24.71 -10.68 -28.26
C THR A 61 -24.76 -11.33 -29.64
N GLY A 62 -24.38 -10.60 -30.70
CA GLY A 62 -24.25 -11.10 -32.07
C GLY A 62 -22.89 -11.71 -32.40
N GLY A 63 -21.96 -11.74 -31.45
CA GLY A 63 -20.61 -12.31 -31.64
C GLY A 63 -19.57 -11.31 -32.18
N ASP A 64 -20.02 -10.17 -32.70
CA ASP A 64 -19.18 -9.00 -32.96
C ASP A 64 -18.90 -8.21 -31.66
N MET A 65 -17.74 -7.58 -31.61
CA MET A 65 -17.20 -6.93 -30.41
C MET A 65 -16.50 -5.63 -30.78
N TRP A 66 -16.24 -4.82 -29.75
CA TRP A 66 -15.37 -3.63 -29.74
C TRP A 66 -15.93 -2.36 -30.36
N TRP A 67 -17.21 -2.32 -30.72
CA TRP A 67 -17.89 -1.15 -31.27
C TRP A 67 -19.33 -0.99 -30.76
N ASP A 68 -19.94 0.17 -31.03
CA ASP A 68 -21.21 0.59 -30.44
C ASP A 68 -22.45 0.53 -31.37
N LEU A 69 -22.31 0.00 -32.59
CA LEU A 69 -23.31 0.01 -33.66
C LEU A 69 -23.62 1.40 -34.29
N ASN A 70 -23.00 2.47 -33.80
CA ASN A 70 -23.13 3.85 -34.31
C ASN A 70 -21.85 4.36 -34.96
N ASN A 71 -20.95 3.45 -35.35
CA ASN A 71 -19.67 3.75 -35.99
C ASN A 71 -18.61 4.35 -35.05
N ASP A 72 -18.66 4.04 -33.76
CA ASP A 72 -17.62 4.39 -32.79
C ASP A 72 -16.93 3.14 -32.23
N ALA A 73 -15.59 3.18 -32.18
CA ALA A 73 -14.75 2.20 -31.51
C ALA A 73 -14.92 2.24 -29.99
N LYS A 74 -14.82 1.07 -29.35
CA LYS A 74 -15.05 0.82 -27.92
C LYS A 74 -14.13 -0.28 -27.37
N TYR A 75 -12.90 -0.37 -27.87
CA TYR A 75 -11.80 -1.09 -27.22
C TYR A 75 -10.72 -0.08 -26.80
N GLU A 76 -10.88 0.43 -25.59
CA GLU A 76 -10.12 1.58 -25.10
C GLU A 76 -9.05 1.13 -24.12
N VAL A 77 -7.79 1.44 -24.43
CA VAL A 77 -6.60 1.13 -23.62
C VAL A 77 -5.61 2.30 -23.74
N PRO A 78 -5.19 2.94 -22.64
CA PRO A 78 -5.76 2.86 -21.30
C PRO A 78 -7.21 3.38 -21.25
N LYS A 79 -8.07 2.77 -20.43
CA LYS A 79 -9.46 3.21 -20.27
C LYS A 79 -9.55 4.60 -19.62
N SER A 80 -10.47 5.41 -20.11
CA SER A 80 -10.85 6.68 -19.47
C SER A 80 -11.54 6.44 -18.12
N LEU A 81 -11.39 7.42 -17.24
CA LEU A 81 -12.08 7.42 -15.96
C LEU A 81 -13.49 7.97 -16.09
N GLU A 82 -14.33 7.57 -15.16
CA GLU A 82 -15.71 8.04 -15.11
C GLU A 82 -15.78 9.58 -15.03
N GLY A 83 -16.41 10.19 -16.03
CA GLY A 83 -16.60 11.64 -16.13
C GLY A 83 -15.49 12.39 -16.86
N GLU A 84 -14.43 11.72 -17.31
CA GLU A 84 -13.41 12.29 -18.19
C GLU A 84 -13.72 11.96 -19.68
N PRO A 85 -13.14 12.69 -20.65
CA PRO A 85 -13.28 12.36 -22.08
C PRO A 85 -12.74 10.95 -22.40
N GLU A 86 -13.33 10.29 -23.41
CA GLU A 86 -12.85 8.98 -23.88
C GLU A 86 -11.42 9.10 -24.45
N ASN A 87 -10.57 8.13 -24.14
CA ASN A 87 -9.24 7.98 -24.74
C ASN A 87 -9.34 7.29 -26.11
N ALA A 88 -8.22 7.25 -26.83
CA ALA A 88 -8.10 6.51 -28.08
C ALA A 88 -8.41 5.01 -27.89
N SER A 89 -9.04 4.42 -28.90
CA SER A 89 -9.25 2.97 -28.97
C SER A 89 -8.10 2.32 -29.73
N SER A 90 -7.79 1.07 -29.40
CA SER A 90 -6.78 0.27 -30.13
C SER A 90 -7.38 -0.69 -31.15
N LEU A 91 -8.69 -0.97 -31.05
CA LEU A 91 -9.43 -1.83 -31.97
C LEU A 91 -10.80 -1.21 -32.26
N PHE A 92 -11.23 -1.26 -33.52
CA PHE A 92 -12.54 -0.79 -33.93
C PHE A 92 -13.58 -1.90 -33.81
N ALA A 93 -13.36 -3.06 -34.43
CA ALA A 93 -14.32 -4.16 -34.40
C ALA A 93 -13.63 -5.54 -34.46
N GLY A 94 -14.31 -6.58 -34.01
CA GLY A 94 -13.84 -7.96 -34.16
C GLY A 94 -14.96 -8.98 -34.10
N ALA A 95 -14.75 -10.15 -34.70
CA ALA A 95 -15.72 -11.25 -34.71
C ALA A 95 -15.04 -12.59 -35.05
N ILE A 96 -15.72 -13.70 -34.74
CA ILE A 96 -15.30 -15.03 -35.17
C ILE A 96 -15.91 -15.36 -36.54
N TRP A 97 -15.09 -15.79 -37.49
CA TRP A 97 -15.52 -16.28 -38.79
C TRP A 97 -15.32 -17.78 -38.85
N ILE A 98 -16.32 -18.50 -39.39
CA ILE A 98 -16.28 -19.96 -39.51
C ILE A 98 -16.71 -20.33 -40.92
N GLY A 99 -15.94 -21.18 -41.59
CA GLY A 99 -16.31 -21.67 -42.91
C GLY A 99 -15.83 -23.09 -43.16
N GLY A 100 -16.58 -23.85 -43.97
CA GLY A 100 -16.25 -25.24 -44.30
C GLY A 100 -17.16 -25.79 -45.39
N ILE A 101 -16.94 -27.05 -45.73
CA ILE A 101 -17.60 -27.73 -46.85
C ILE A 101 -18.42 -28.90 -46.31
N ASP A 102 -19.71 -28.96 -46.64
CA ASP A 102 -20.55 -30.09 -46.23
C ASP A 102 -20.32 -31.35 -47.10
N GLU A 103 -20.91 -32.49 -46.70
CA GLU A 103 -20.76 -33.77 -47.41
C GLU A 103 -21.26 -33.75 -48.88
N THR A 104 -22.06 -32.75 -49.26
CA THR A 104 -22.55 -32.57 -50.64
C THR A 104 -21.64 -31.69 -51.48
N GLY A 105 -20.55 -31.18 -50.90
CA GLY A 105 -19.63 -30.24 -51.52
C GLY A 105 -20.14 -28.79 -51.48
N GLN A 106 -21.15 -28.47 -50.66
CA GLN A 106 -21.67 -27.11 -50.54
C GLN A 106 -20.85 -26.32 -49.51
N LEU A 107 -20.41 -25.13 -49.91
CA LEU A 107 -19.75 -24.18 -49.03
C LEU A 107 -20.74 -23.61 -48.00
N LYS A 108 -20.34 -23.63 -46.72
CA LYS A 108 -21.03 -22.99 -45.60
C LYS A 108 -20.09 -21.98 -44.96
N VAL A 109 -20.58 -20.78 -44.67
CA VAL A 109 -19.79 -19.72 -44.03
C VAL A 109 -20.71 -18.95 -43.09
N ALA A 110 -20.24 -18.66 -41.89
CA ALA A 110 -20.82 -17.69 -40.97
C ALA A 110 -19.75 -16.66 -40.65
N ALA A 111 -19.97 -15.41 -41.04
CA ALA A 111 -19.05 -14.31 -40.79
C ALA A 111 -19.82 -13.02 -40.52
N GLN A 112 -19.25 -12.15 -39.70
CA GLN A 112 -19.88 -10.91 -39.28
C GLN A 112 -18.85 -9.78 -39.28
N THR A 113 -19.24 -8.62 -39.83
CA THR A 113 -18.49 -7.36 -39.76
C THR A 113 -19.36 -6.27 -39.11
N TYR A 114 -19.52 -5.10 -39.73
CA TYR A 114 -20.23 -3.92 -39.23
C TYR A 114 -21.76 -3.97 -39.32
N ARG A 115 -22.35 -5.13 -39.65
CA ARG A 115 -23.81 -5.32 -39.78
C ARG A 115 -24.52 -4.38 -40.78
N GLN A 116 -23.77 -3.63 -41.59
CA GLN A 116 -24.30 -2.67 -42.56
C GLN A 116 -24.88 -3.37 -43.80
N THR A 117 -24.29 -4.50 -44.18
CA THR A 117 -24.63 -5.32 -45.34
C THR A 117 -25.50 -6.52 -44.99
N GLY A 118 -25.38 -7.06 -43.77
CA GLY A 118 -26.27 -8.10 -43.26
C GLY A 118 -25.85 -8.66 -41.90
N ASN A 119 -26.48 -9.76 -41.52
CA ASN A 119 -26.18 -10.53 -40.32
C ASN A 119 -26.15 -12.02 -40.68
N ASP A 120 -25.17 -12.73 -40.11
CA ASP A 120 -25.08 -14.19 -40.16
C ASP A 120 -25.25 -14.81 -38.76
N PHE A 121 -24.92 -14.07 -37.69
CA PHE A 121 -25.11 -14.52 -36.31
C PHE A 121 -26.33 -13.89 -35.63
N PHE A 122 -26.97 -14.66 -34.75
CA PHE A 122 -28.18 -14.30 -34.02
C PHE A 122 -28.11 -14.78 -32.55
N PRO A 123 -28.73 -14.08 -31.58
CA PRO A 123 -28.67 -14.47 -30.17
C PRO A 123 -29.33 -15.82 -29.88
N GLY A 124 -28.79 -16.53 -28.89
CA GLY A 124 -29.41 -17.70 -28.25
C GLY A 124 -28.87 -19.06 -28.70
N PRO A 125 -29.12 -20.10 -27.88
CA PRO A 125 -28.68 -21.48 -28.15
C PRO A 125 -29.64 -22.20 -29.11
N LEU A 126 -29.09 -23.10 -29.93
CA LEU A 126 -29.84 -23.98 -30.82
C LEU A 126 -30.40 -25.19 -30.04
N ASP A 127 -31.56 -25.68 -30.45
CA ASP A 127 -32.09 -26.97 -29.99
C ASP A 127 -31.33 -28.16 -30.62
N ASP A 128 -31.69 -29.39 -30.22
CA ASP A 128 -31.05 -30.62 -30.70
C ASP A 128 -31.33 -30.93 -32.18
N LEU A 129 -32.17 -30.12 -32.84
CA LEU A 129 -32.45 -30.19 -34.27
C LEU A 129 -31.78 -29.05 -35.04
N ALA A 130 -30.80 -28.37 -34.44
CA ALA A 130 -30.17 -27.15 -34.95
C ALA A 130 -31.22 -26.12 -35.41
N SER A 131 -32.19 -25.84 -34.54
CA SER A 131 -33.24 -24.85 -34.78
C SER A 131 -33.41 -23.94 -33.57
N ILE A 132 -34.01 -22.79 -33.80
CA ILE A 132 -34.38 -21.82 -32.77
C ILE A 132 -35.70 -21.16 -33.20
N ASP A 133 -36.37 -20.43 -32.32
CA ASP A 133 -37.51 -19.58 -32.66
C ASP A 133 -37.26 -18.11 -32.27
N ALA A 134 -37.96 -17.18 -32.90
CA ALA A 134 -37.80 -15.74 -32.64
C ALA A 134 -38.02 -15.34 -31.17
N ALA A 135 -38.86 -16.06 -30.42
CA ALA A 135 -39.11 -15.76 -29.01
C ALA A 135 -37.90 -16.13 -28.15
N THR A 136 -37.26 -17.27 -28.46
CA THR A 136 -36.04 -17.76 -27.83
C THR A 136 -34.88 -16.83 -28.15
N CYS A 137 -34.68 -16.46 -29.43
CA CYS A 137 -33.66 -15.46 -29.81
C CYS A 137 -33.80 -14.16 -29.00
N LYS A 138 -35.02 -13.62 -28.91
CA LYS A 138 -35.27 -12.40 -28.14
C LYS A 138 -35.01 -12.55 -26.64
N ALA A 139 -35.32 -13.71 -26.07
CA ALA A 139 -35.11 -13.97 -24.65
C ALA A 139 -33.61 -14.12 -24.28
N TRP A 140 -32.80 -14.58 -25.24
CA TRP A 140 -31.36 -14.79 -25.08
C TRP A 140 -30.50 -13.64 -25.63
N ASP A 141 -31.10 -12.55 -26.12
CA ASP A 141 -30.41 -11.29 -26.43
C ASP A 141 -30.02 -10.56 -25.12
N LYS A 142 -29.17 -11.20 -24.32
CA LYS A 142 -28.69 -10.76 -22.99
C LYS A 142 -27.30 -11.35 -22.71
N HIS A 143 -26.47 -10.60 -21.99
CA HIS A 143 -25.22 -11.08 -21.38
C HIS A 143 -25.43 -11.46 -19.91
N TYR A 144 -24.64 -12.42 -19.42
CA TYR A 144 -24.57 -12.82 -18.02
C TYR A 144 -23.21 -12.44 -17.46
N GLN A 145 -23.19 -11.44 -16.58
CA GLN A 145 -21.97 -10.87 -16.01
C GLN A 145 -21.87 -11.24 -14.55
N VAL A 146 -20.66 -11.57 -14.09
CA VAL A 146 -20.34 -11.82 -12.68
C VAL A 146 -18.96 -11.23 -12.37
N TYR A 147 -18.74 -10.86 -11.11
CA TYR A 147 -17.46 -10.37 -10.62
C TYR A 147 -16.80 -11.36 -9.66
N GLY A 148 -15.46 -11.40 -9.66
CA GLY A 148 -14.68 -12.26 -8.76
C GLY A 148 -14.99 -11.99 -7.29
N GLU A 149 -15.22 -10.72 -6.91
CA GLU A 149 -15.62 -10.35 -5.54
C GLU A 149 -16.99 -10.93 -5.13
N GLU A 150 -17.92 -11.11 -6.07
CA GLU A 150 -19.21 -11.75 -5.81
C GLU A 150 -19.00 -13.25 -5.55
N ILE A 151 -18.09 -13.89 -6.30
CA ILE A 151 -17.74 -15.31 -6.14
C ILE A 151 -17.02 -15.55 -4.81
N ASP A 152 -16.02 -14.72 -4.48
CA ASP A 152 -15.33 -14.71 -3.18
C ASP A 152 -16.34 -14.65 -2.03
N SER A 153 -17.39 -13.83 -2.17
CA SER A 153 -18.44 -13.70 -1.15
C SER A 153 -19.25 -14.99 -0.95
N ILE A 154 -19.57 -15.74 -2.02
CA ILE A 154 -20.26 -17.03 -1.90
C ILE A 154 -19.35 -18.06 -1.24
N ILE A 155 -18.07 -18.11 -1.62
CA ILE A 155 -17.09 -19.03 -1.03
C ILE A 155 -17.02 -18.79 0.49
N ALA A 156 -16.85 -17.54 0.93
CA ALA A 156 -16.84 -17.20 2.36
C ALA A 156 -18.17 -17.50 3.06
N LEU A 157 -19.32 -17.27 2.41
CA LEU A 157 -20.62 -17.64 2.95
C LEU A 157 -20.79 -19.16 3.08
N SER A 158 -20.23 -19.95 2.16
CA SER A 158 -20.28 -21.41 2.19
C SER A 158 -19.50 -21.98 3.38
N GLU A 159 -18.38 -21.37 3.77
CA GLU A 159 -17.64 -21.75 4.98
C GLU A 159 -18.47 -21.52 6.25
N LYS A 160 -19.27 -20.46 6.26
CA LYS A 160 -20.11 -20.08 7.39
C LYS A 160 -21.42 -20.87 7.49
N TYR A 161 -22.08 -21.10 6.36
CA TYR A 161 -23.44 -21.65 6.29
C TYR A 161 -23.52 -23.07 5.70
N GLY A 162 -22.41 -23.61 5.17
CA GLY A 162 -22.41 -24.83 4.37
C GLY A 162 -23.23 -24.67 3.08
N THR A 163 -23.86 -25.75 2.61
CA THR A 163 -24.69 -25.79 1.39
C THR A 163 -26.12 -25.23 1.60
N ASN A 164 -26.30 -24.26 2.51
CA ASN A 164 -27.60 -23.67 2.83
C ASN A 164 -27.47 -22.14 3.02
N ILE A 165 -26.89 -21.46 2.03
CA ILE A 165 -26.68 -20.02 2.08
C ILE A 165 -28.04 -19.29 1.96
N PRO A 166 -28.35 -18.32 2.85
CA PRO A 166 -29.58 -17.52 2.72
C PRO A 166 -29.64 -16.75 1.41
N PHE A 167 -30.70 -16.96 0.62
CA PHE A 167 -30.89 -16.39 -0.72
C PHE A 167 -30.73 -14.86 -0.78
N ASN A 168 -31.12 -14.14 0.28
CA ASN A 168 -31.01 -12.66 0.33
C ASN A 168 -29.58 -12.13 0.52
N LEU A 169 -28.60 -13.01 0.72
CA LEU A 169 -27.18 -12.67 0.83
C LEU A 169 -26.44 -12.93 -0.49
N ILE A 170 -27.10 -13.52 -1.50
CA ILE A 170 -26.49 -13.92 -2.77
C ILE A 170 -26.66 -12.80 -3.80
N PRO A 171 -25.57 -12.33 -4.45
CA PRO A 171 -25.64 -11.37 -5.54
C PRO A 171 -26.55 -11.84 -6.71
N GLN A 172 -27.30 -10.92 -7.30
CA GLN A 172 -28.26 -11.24 -8.37
C GLN A 172 -27.59 -11.83 -9.61
N ASN A 173 -26.38 -11.38 -9.93
CA ASN A 173 -25.57 -11.87 -11.03
C ASN A 173 -25.31 -13.38 -10.94
N LEU A 174 -25.04 -13.88 -9.72
CA LEU A 174 -24.84 -15.30 -9.45
C LEU A 174 -26.16 -16.08 -9.52
N ILE A 175 -27.26 -15.52 -9.00
CA ILE A 175 -28.60 -16.13 -9.12
C ILE A 175 -28.99 -16.35 -10.59
N ASP A 176 -28.69 -15.37 -11.45
CA ASP A 176 -29.06 -15.37 -12.86
C ASP A 176 -28.17 -16.25 -13.75
N TRP A 177 -26.99 -16.68 -13.26
CA TRP A 177 -25.98 -17.36 -14.08
C TRP A 177 -26.55 -18.58 -14.81
N PRO A 178 -26.34 -18.75 -16.13
CA PRO A 178 -27.05 -19.75 -16.91
C PRO A 178 -26.37 -21.13 -16.84
N GLY A 179 -25.95 -21.55 -15.64
CA GLY A 179 -25.40 -22.88 -15.37
C GLY A 179 -26.45 -23.98 -15.52
N PHE A 180 -26.00 -25.21 -15.82
CA PHE A 180 -26.88 -26.35 -16.13
C PHE A 180 -27.97 -26.53 -15.07
N GLY A 181 -29.22 -26.48 -15.53
CA GLY A 181 -30.41 -26.73 -14.70
C GLY A 181 -30.67 -25.73 -13.57
N ASN A 182 -30.13 -24.50 -13.67
CA ASN A 182 -30.39 -23.44 -12.70
C ASN A 182 -31.90 -23.24 -12.44
N PRO A 183 -32.40 -23.48 -11.21
CA PRO A 183 -33.82 -23.37 -10.90
C PRO A 183 -34.34 -21.92 -10.89
N ASN A 184 -33.45 -20.94 -10.76
CA ASN A 184 -33.75 -19.52 -10.71
C ASN A 184 -33.68 -18.85 -12.11
N ASN A 185 -33.10 -19.52 -13.11
CA ASN A 185 -33.08 -19.06 -14.49
C ASN A 185 -33.89 -19.99 -15.41
N GLY A 186 -35.17 -19.68 -15.57
CA GLY A 186 -36.11 -20.47 -16.38
C GLY A 186 -35.80 -20.57 -17.88
N LEU A 187 -34.83 -19.80 -18.41
CA LEU A 187 -34.41 -19.89 -19.81
C LEU A 187 -33.50 -21.10 -20.07
N VAL A 188 -32.71 -21.52 -19.08
CA VAL A 188 -31.72 -22.60 -19.22
C VAL A 188 -32.40 -23.93 -19.51
N GLY A 189 -33.35 -24.33 -18.65
CA GLY A 189 -33.95 -25.67 -18.70
C GLY A 189 -32.89 -26.75 -18.48
N ASN A 190 -32.85 -27.78 -19.35
CA ASN A 190 -31.86 -28.87 -19.28
C ASN A 190 -30.67 -28.67 -20.25
N ARG A 191 -30.38 -27.41 -20.64
CA ARG A 191 -29.27 -27.13 -21.56
C ARG A 191 -27.96 -27.02 -20.80
N ASN A 192 -26.90 -27.64 -21.32
CA ASN A 192 -25.55 -27.46 -20.81
C ASN A 192 -24.93 -26.22 -21.46
N LEU A 193 -24.91 -25.11 -20.72
CA LEU A 193 -24.54 -23.78 -21.21
C LEU A 193 -23.30 -23.27 -20.45
N ALA A 194 -23.46 -22.29 -19.56
CA ALA A 194 -22.33 -21.67 -18.90
C ALA A 194 -21.67 -22.62 -17.87
N PRO A 195 -20.33 -22.63 -17.80
CA PRO A 195 -19.58 -23.42 -16.84
C PRO A 195 -19.79 -22.94 -15.38
N PHE A 196 -19.76 -23.87 -14.43
CA PHE A 196 -19.85 -23.59 -12.99
C PHE A 196 -19.17 -24.70 -12.18
N GLN A 197 -18.76 -24.37 -10.96
CA GLN A 197 -18.34 -25.33 -9.94
C GLN A 197 -19.56 -25.81 -9.17
N ASP A 198 -19.82 -27.11 -9.23
CA ASP A 198 -20.80 -27.82 -8.43
C ASP A 198 -20.15 -28.21 -7.09
N VAL A 199 -20.47 -27.46 -6.02
CA VAL A 199 -19.85 -27.62 -4.69
C VAL A 199 -20.55 -28.73 -3.90
N ASP A 200 -21.86 -28.89 -4.06
CA ASP A 200 -22.64 -29.90 -3.34
C ASP A 200 -22.75 -31.26 -4.06
N ALA A 201 -22.20 -31.32 -5.28
CA ALA A 201 -22.14 -32.49 -6.16
C ALA A 201 -23.52 -33.03 -6.57
N ASN A 202 -24.52 -32.16 -6.67
CA ASN A 202 -25.89 -32.54 -7.04
C ASN A 202 -26.11 -32.57 -8.58
N GLY A 203 -25.19 -32.02 -9.35
CA GLY A 203 -25.19 -31.96 -10.81
C GLY A 203 -25.94 -30.78 -11.44
N TYR A 204 -26.40 -29.80 -10.65
CA TYR A 204 -27.17 -28.62 -11.06
C TYR A 204 -26.56 -27.37 -10.46
N TYR A 205 -26.64 -26.24 -11.16
CA TYR A 205 -26.19 -24.97 -10.60
C TYR A 205 -27.21 -24.38 -9.62
N ASP A 206 -26.85 -24.31 -8.34
CA ASP A 206 -27.60 -23.60 -7.30
C ASP A 206 -26.66 -22.83 -6.35
N PRO A 207 -26.60 -21.49 -6.43
CA PRO A 207 -25.72 -20.70 -5.56
C PRO A 207 -26.10 -20.77 -4.08
N THR A 208 -27.31 -21.23 -3.73
CA THR A 208 -27.65 -21.50 -2.32
C THR A 208 -26.94 -22.72 -1.74
N GLY A 209 -26.54 -23.66 -2.62
CA GLY A 209 -25.68 -24.80 -2.32
C GLY A 209 -24.19 -24.44 -2.21
N GLY A 210 -23.82 -23.21 -2.56
CA GLY A 210 -22.43 -22.75 -2.62
C GLY A 210 -21.82 -22.80 -4.02
N ASP A 211 -22.58 -23.15 -5.05
CA ASP A 211 -22.09 -23.22 -6.43
C ASP A 211 -21.74 -21.83 -6.99
N TYR A 212 -20.71 -21.77 -7.84
CA TYR A 212 -20.26 -20.52 -8.44
C TYR A 212 -19.77 -20.65 -9.89
N PRO A 213 -19.87 -19.60 -10.71
CA PRO A 213 -19.34 -19.54 -12.06
C PRO A 213 -17.82 -19.76 -12.14
N ILE A 214 -17.35 -20.36 -13.22
CA ILE A 214 -15.91 -20.64 -13.45
C ILE A 214 -15.54 -20.40 -14.91
N ILE A 215 -14.24 -20.33 -15.24
CA ILE A 215 -13.80 -20.16 -16.64
C ILE A 215 -14.01 -21.44 -17.47
N ASP A 216 -13.91 -22.62 -16.85
CA ASP A 216 -13.96 -23.91 -17.56
C ASP A 216 -14.53 -25.07 -16.73
N ASP A 217 -15.49 -25.80 -17.29
CA ASP A 217 -16.10 -27.01 -16.73
C ASP A 217 -15.25 -28.29 -16.94
N ALA A 218 -14.26 -28.22 -17.83
CA ALA A 218 -13.21 -29.22 -17.98
C ALA A 218 -11.86 -28.48 -17.98
N PRO A 219 -11.28 -28.20 -16.79
CA PRO A 219 -10.19 -27.26 -16.68
C PRO A 219 -9.03 -27.63 -17.60
N ILE A 220 -8.44 -26.62 -18.22
CA ILE A 220 -7.24 -26.71 -19.08
C ILE A 220 -6.17 -27.60 -18.43
N CYS A 221 -6.07 -27.61 -17.09
CA CYS A 221 -5.08 -28.35 -16.29
C CYS A 221 -5.66 -29.55 -15.51
N GLY A 222 -6.86 -30.02 -15.86
CA GLY A 222 -7.53 -31.17 -15.23
C GLY A 222 -8.56 -30.79 -14.15
N LYS A 223 -9.51 -31.71 -13.92
CA LYS A 223 -10.76 -31.50 -13.15
C LYS A 223 -10.61 -31.01 -11.71
N ASP A 224 -9.45 -31.19 -11.09
CA ASP A 224 -9.21 -30.80 -9.69
C ASP A 224 -8.78 -29.32 -9.56
N LYS A 225 -8.62 -28.61 -10.69
CA LYS A 225 -8.10 -27.24 -10.73
C LYS A 225 -9.09 -26.24 -11.32
N VAL A 226 -9.98 -25.74 -10.46
CA VAL A 226 -11.01 -24.74 -10.81
C VAL A 226 -10.44 -23.32 -10.72
N THR A 227 -10.92 -22.39 -11.55
CA THR A 227 -10.53 -20.97 -11.58
C THR A 227 -11.67 -20.04 -12.03
N TYR A 228 -11.59 -18.76 -11.69
CA TYR A 228 -12.48 -17.69 -12.12
C TYR A 228 -11.70 -16.36 -12.23
N ALA A 229 -12.20 -15.40 -13.01
CA ALA A 229 -11.56 -14.09 -13.20
C ALA A 229 -12.24 -12.99 -12.37
N ASP A 230 -11.63 -11.80 -12.32
CA ASP A 230 -12.18 -10.66 -11.57
C ASP A 230 -13.46 -10.09 -12.22
N GLN A 231 -13.62 -10.26 -13.53
CA GLN A 231 -14.88 -10.06 -14.25
C GLN A 231 -15.02 -11.13 -15.32
N MET A 232 -16.21 -11.74 -15.40
CA MET A 232 -16.56 -12.73 -16.41
C MET A 232 -17.90 -12.36 -17.03
N ILE A 233 -17.98 -12.41 -18.36
CA ILE A 233 -19.17 -12.12 -19.14
C ILE A 233 -19.42 -13.28 -20.09
N TRP A 234 -20.54 -13.98 -19.91
CA TRP A 234 -20.93 -15.10 -20.74
C TRP A 234 -22.16 -14.78 -21.60
N TRP A 235 -22.16 -15.24 -22.85
CA TRP A 235 -23.32 -15.19 -23.75
C TRP A 235 -23.28 -16.32 -24.78
N VAL A 236 -24.39 -16.52 -25.50
CA VAL A 236 -24.51 -17.55 -26.54
C VAL A 236 -25.21 -17.01 -27.78
N TYR A 237 -24.69 -17.38 -28.94
CA TYR A 237 -25.23 -17.02 -30.25
C TYR A 237 -25.11 -18.18 -31.24
N ASN A 238 -25.75 -18.06 -32.40
CA ASN A 238 -25.80 -19.11 -33.42
C ASN A 238 -25.88 -18.53 -34.84
N ASP A 239 -25.57 -19.34 -35.84
CA ASP A 239 -25.63 -18.93 -37.25
C ASP A 239 -26.97 -19.26 -37.94
N LYS A 240 -27.92 -19.91 -37.25
CA LYS A 240 -29.14 -20.46 -37.88
C LYS A 240 -30.45 -19.79 -37.45
N GLY A 241 -30.35 -18.58 -36.88
CA GLY A 241 -31.49 -17.77 -36.46
C GLY A 241 -32.27 -17.12 -37.63
N ASN A 242 -31.60 -16.85 -38.75
CA ASN A 242 -32.24 -16.34 -39.96
C ASN A 242 -31.39 -16.67 -41.21
N ILE A 243 -31.79 -16.15 -42.37
CA ILE A 243 -30.94 -16.21 -43.57
C ILE A 243 -29.64 -15.43 -43.36
N HIS A 244 -28.52 -16.00 -43.81
CA HIS A 244 -27.25 -15.29 -43.87
C HIS A 244 -27.34 -14.18 -44.90
N SER A 245 -27.21 -12.95 -44.45
CA SER A 245 -27.31 -11.76 -45.31
C SER A 245 -25.99 -11.03 -45.46
N GLU A 246 -25.00 -11.34 -44.61
CA GLU A 246 -23.66 -10.78 -44.71
C GLU A 246 -22.84 -11.53 -45.77
N THR A 247 -22.73 -12.85 -45.64
CA THR A 247 -21.97 -13.68 -46.59
C THR A 247 -22.81 -14.18 -47.77
N GLY A 248 -24.13 -14.26 -47.58
CA GLY A 248 -25.06 -14.92 -48.50
C GLY A 248 -24.89 -16.45 -48.59
N ALA A 249 -24.10 -17.06 -47.69
CA ALA A 249 -23.88 -18.49 -47.64
C ALA A 249 -25.09 -19.26 -47.08
N THR A 250 -25.03 -20.60 -47.10
CA THR A 250 -25.98 -21.40 -46.31
C THR A 250 -25.42 -21.59 -44.89
N ALA A 251 -26.28 -21.47 -43.88
CA ALA A 251 -25.93 -21.70 -42.48
C ALA A 251 -25.34 -23.10 -42.25
N ILE A 252 -24.37 -23.16 -41.34
CA ILE A 252 -23.72 -24.37 -40.83
C ILE A 252 -24.66 -25.08 -39.86
N GLY A 253 -25.30 -24.36 -38.94
CA GLY A 253 -25.93 -24.93 -37.75
C GLY A 253 -24.98 -24.97 -36.55
N MET A 254 -24.20 -23.91 -36.40
CA MET A 254 -23.22 -23.69 -35.34
C MET A 254 -23.87 -22.92 -34.18
N GLU A 255 -23.65 -23.41 -32.97
CA GLU A 255 -23.85 -22.64 -31.74
C GLU A 255 -22.46 -22.25 -31.20
N VAL A 256 -22.32 -20.99 -30.78
CA VAL A 256 -21.11 -20.46 -30.17
C VAL A 256 -21.45 -19.97 -28.77
N GLN A 257 -20.85 -20.60 -27.76
CA GLN A 257 -20.90 -20.13 -26.38
C GLN A 257 -19.62 -19.35 -26.11
N ALA A 258 -19.75 -18.08 -25.73
CA ALA A 258 -18.64 -17.16 -25.57
C ALA A 258 -18.52 -16.70 -24.12
N LEU A 259 -17.28 -16.62 -23.63
CA LEU A 259 -16.92 -16.09 -22.33
C LEU A 259 -15.79 -15.08 -22.52
N ALA A 260 -16.03 -13.82 -22.17
CA ALA A 260 -15.00 -12.79 -22.07
C ALA A 260 -14.64 -12.57 -20.61
N PHE A 261 -13.35 -12.42 -20.32
CA PHE A 261 -12.88 -12.25 -18.95
C PHE A 261 -11.58 -11.45 -18.88
N GLY A 262 -11.33 -10.85 -17.71
CA GLY A 262 -10.17 -10.01 -17.46
C GLY A 262 -9.73 -10.05 -16.00
N PHE A 263 -8.46 -9.76 -15.77
CA PHE A 263 -7.84 -9.73 -14.45
C PHE A 263 -7.36 -8.31 -14.14
N LYS A 264 -7.69 -7.83 -12.96
CA LYS A 264 -7.15 -6.59 -12.40
C LYS A 264 -5.87 -6.94 -11.64
N THR A 265 -4.74 -6.66 -12.26
CA THR A 265 -3.39 -6.91 -11.71
C THR A 265 -2.60 -5.60 -11.60
N ASN A 266 -1.39 -5.67 -11.05
CA ASN A 266 -0.48 -4.54 -10.94
C ASN A 266 0.64 -4.59 -12.00
N ASP A 267 0.48 -5.45 -13.02
CA ASP A 267 1.42 -5.73 -14.10
C ASP A 267 0.73 -5.65 -15.47
N GLU A 268 1.41 -6.05 -16.54
CA GLU A 268 0.97 -5.95 -17.92
C GLU A 268 -0.31 -6.76 -18.21
N VAL A 269 -0.67 -7.75 -17.39
CA VAL A 269 -1.97 -8.46 -17.52
C VAL A 269 -3.16 -7.52 -17.33
N ASN A 270 -2.95 -6.41 -16.62
CA ASN A 270 -3.94 -5.35 -16.44
C ASN A 270 -4.30 -4.65 -17.77
N ASP A 271 -3.46 -4.78 -18.80
CA ASP A 271 -3.64 -4.28 -20.17
C ASP A 271 -3.99 -5.43 -21.15
N MET A 272 -4.62 -6.51 -20.67
CA MET A 272 -5.01 -7.66 -21.51
C MET A 272 -6.49 -8.03 -21.37
N THR A 273 -7.07 -8.62 -22.42
CA THR A 273 -8.42 -9.23 -22.36
C THR A 273 -8.39 -10.64 -22.93
N PHE A 274 -9.18 -11.54 -22.36
CA PHE A 274 -9.22 -12.93 -22.75
C PHE A 274 -10.63 -13.34 -23.19
N TYR A 275 -10.69 -14.19 -24.21
CA TYR A 275 -11.93 -14.67 -24.81
C TYR A 275 -11.87 -16.16 -25.00
N LYS A 276 -12.89 -16.88 -24.53
CA LYS A 276 -13.07 -18.30 -24.76
C LYS A 276 -14.32 -18.53 -25.60
N TYR A 277 -14.18 -19.29 -26.68
CA TYR A 277 -15.26 -19.69 -27.57
C TYR A 277 -15.39 -21.21 -27.59
N ARG A 278 -16.58 -21.70 -27.28
CA ARG A 278 -16.96 -23.10 -27.44
C ARG A 278 -17.84 -23.23 -28.67
N LEU A 279 -17.29 -23.82 -29.72
CA LEU A 279 -17.97 -24.11 -30.97
C LEU A 279 -18.69 -25.45 -30.87
N LEU A 280 -20.00 -25.46 -31.11
CA LEU A 280 -20.85 -26.64 -31.04
C LEU A 280 -21.52 -26.86 -32.39
N ASN A 281 -21.12 -27.94 -33.09
CA ASN A 281 -21.79 -28.33 -34.32
C ASN A 281 -23.13 -28.98 -33.99
N LYS A 282 -24.24 -28.24 -34.07
CA LYS A 282 -25.59 -28.76 -33.83
C LYS A 282 -26.21 -29.35 -35.10
N ALA A 283 -25.57 -29.22 -36.25
CA ALA A 283 -26.04 -29.77 -37.51
C ALA A 283 -26.10 -31.30 -37.47
N THR A 284 -26.95 -31.88 -38.32
CA THR A 284 -27.12 -33.34 -38.42
C THR A 284 -26.10 -34.02 -39.33
N SER A 285 -25.23 -33.26 -39.98
CA SER A 285 -24.20 -33.73 -40.91
C SER A 285 -22.86 -33.10 -40.57
N PRO A 286 -21.74 -33.80 -40.79
CA PRO A 286 -20.41 -33.25 -40.57
C PRO A 286 -20.10 -32.14 -41.57
N ILE A 287 -19.19 -31.26 -41.17
CA ILE A 287 -18.61 -30.23 -42.02
C ILE A 287 -17.08 -30.44 -42.02
N ASP A 288 -16.50 -30.47 -43.21
CA ASP A 288 -15.09 -30.77 -43.46
C ASP A 288 -14.37 -29.50 -43.92
N SER A 289 -13.03 -29.51 -43.89
CA SER A 289 -12.19 -28.38 -44.30
C SER A 289 -12.59 -27.09 -43.58
N VAL A 290 -12.89 -27.22 -42.29
CA VAL A 290 -13.34 -26.12 -41.44
C VAL A 290 -12.14 -25.26 -41.08
N PHE A 291 -12.30 -23.96 -41.30
CA PHE A 291 -11.42 -22.94 -40.75
C PHE A 291 -12.24 -22.07 -39.80
N MET A 292 -11.62 -21.75 -38.67
CA MET A 292 -12.08 -20.69 -37.80
C MET A 292 -11.05 -19.57 -37.89
N GLY A 293 -11.52 -18.32 -37.96
CA GLY A 293 -10.64 -17.16 -37.92
C GLY A 293 -11.14 -16.08 -36.98
N GLN A 294 -10.21 -15.46 -36.27
CA GLN A 294 -10.42 -14.21 -35.56
C GLN A 294 -10.27 -13.07 -36.56
N TRP A 295 -11.40 -12.46 -36.93
CA TRP A 295 -11.43 -11.26 -37.76
C TRP A 295 -11.32 -10.02 -36.87
N ILE A 296 -10.49 -9.08 -37.29
CA ILE A 296 -10.24 -7.84 -36.54
C ILE A 296 -10.11 -6.68 -37.51
N ASP A 297 -10.79 -5.60 -37.14
CA ASP A 297 -10.61 -4.26 -37.67
C ASP A 297 -9.77 -3.43 -36.69
N PRO A 298 -8.44 -3.40 -36.86
CA PRO A 298 -7.60 -2.52 -36.09
C PRO A 298 -7.82 -1.06 -36.51
N ASP A 299 -8.01 -0.23 -35.49
CA ASP A 299 -7.84 1.22 -35.54
C ASP A 299 -6.93 1.53 -34.37
N LEU A 300 -5.61 1.43 -34.54
CA LEU A 300 -4.66 1.64 -33.42
C LEU A 300 -4.51 3.14 -33.14
N GLY A 301 -5.58 3.73 -32.63
CA GLY A 301 -5.83 5.17 -32.63
C GLY A 301 -6.34 5.60 -34.00
N CYS A 302 -5.43 5.97 -34.91
CA CYS A 302 -5.77 6.42 -36.26
C CYS A 302 -5.67 5.29 -37.29
N ALA A 303 -6.81 4.93 -37.91
CA ALA A 303 -6.89 3.81 -38.86
C ALA A 303 -6.02 3.93 -40.13
N PHE A 304 -5.48 5.12 -40.45
CA PHE A 304 -4.82 5.37 -41.74
C PHE A 304 -3.31 5.17 -41.72
N ASP A 305 -2.71 4.99 -40.55
CA ASP A 305 -1.29 4.77 -40.36
C ASP A 305 -0.95 3.40 -39.77
N ASP A 306 -1.89 2.45 -39.82
CA ASP A 306 -1.71 1.09 -39.31
C ASP A 306 -0.89 0.18 -40.26
N TYR A 307 0.08 -0.50 -39.67
CA TYR A 307 0.80 -1.65 -40.21
C TYR A 307 0.43 -2.92 -39.44
N ILE A 308 0.59 -4.05 -40.12
CA ILE A 308 0.28 -5.37 -39.56
C ILE A 308 1.48 -6.31 -39.71
N ALA A 309 1.54 -7.33 -38.86
CA ALA A 309 2.55 -8.37 -38.88
C ALA A 309 2.02 -9.64 -38.20
N CYS A 310 2.76 -10.74 -38.33
CA CYS A 310 2.54 -11.92 -37.49
C CYS A 310 3.85 -12.41 -36.90
N ASP A 311 3.77 -13.08 -35.76
CA ASP A 311 4.88 -13.82 -35.19
C ASP A 311 4.59 -15.33 -35.25
N LEU A 312 5.50 -16.08 -35.87
CA LEU A 312 5.32 -17.53 -36.05
C LEU A 312 5.76 -18.35 -34.84
N GLU A 313 6.55 -17.77 -33.94
CA GLU A 313 7.05 -18.45 -32.75
C GLU A 313 5.97 -18.52 -31.69
N THR A 314 5.25 -17.42 -31.46
CA THR A 314 4.11 -17.38 -30.54
C THR A 314 2.78 -17.69 -31.23
N GLY A 315 2.66 -17.44 -32.54
CA GLY A 315 1.40 -17.60 -33.26
C GLY A 315 0.51 -16.35 -33.23
N MET A 316 1.10 -15.21 -32.84
CA MET A 316 0.42 -13.93 -32.62
C MET A 316 0.25 -13.09 -33.90
N GLY A 317 -0.92 -12.50 -34.09
CA GLY A 317 -1.16 -11.39 -35.02
C GLY A 317 -0.84 -10.05 -34.38
N ILE A 318 -0.16 -9.14 -35.09
CA ILE A 318 0.37 -7.89 -34.52
C ILE A 318 -0.08 -6.68 -35.36
N VAL A 319 -0.41 -5.60 -34.66
CA VAL A 319 -0.74 -4.28 -35.21
C VAL A 319 0.16 -3.22 -34.58
N TYR A 320 0.70 -2.32 -35.41
CA TYR A 320 1.59 -1.23 -34.99
C TYR A 320 1.52 -0.06 -35.98
N ASN A 321 1.88 1.16 -35.57
CA ASN A 321 1.84 2.31 -36.48
C ASN A 321 3.04 2.33 -37.45
N SER A 322 2.84 2.88 -38.64
CA SER A 322 3.89 3.11 -39.64
C SER A 322 4.88 4.21 -39.24
N SER A 323 4.56 5.01 -38.22
CA SER A 323 5.30 6.19 -37.80
C SER A 323 5.29 6.35 -36.27
N GLY A 324 6.21 7.18 -35.74
CA GLY A 324 6.28 7.46 -34.29
C GLY A 324 5.30 8.51 -33.79
N VAL A 325 4.40 8.99 -34.65
CA VAL A 325 3.28 9.85 -34.29
C VAL A 325 2.03 9.21 -34.87
N ASP A 326 1.11 8.84 -33.99
CA ASP A 326 -0.24 8.42 -34.32
C ASP A 326 -1.11 9.67 -34.55
N GLY A 327 -1.90 9.67 -35.62
CA GLY A 327 -2.82 10.75 -35.96
C GLY A 327 -2.64 11.37 -37.36
N GLY A 328 -3.63 12.16 -37.77
CA GLY A 328 -3.68 12.75 -39.11
C GLY A 328 -5.00 13.45 -39.45
N SER A 329 -5.13 13.95 -40.69
CA SER A 329 -6.40 14.53 -41.15
C SER A 329 -7.47 13.45 -41.27
N GLY A 330 -8.50 13.51 -40.42
CA GLY A 330 -9.61 12.56 -40.41
C GLY A 330 -9.70 11.70 -39.15
N CYS A 331 -8.73 11.78 -38.24
CA CYS A 331 -8.71 11.06 -36.96
C CYS A 331 -9.23 11.97 -35.83
N VAL A 332 -10.07 11.39 -34.94
CA VAL A 332 -10.75 12.13 -33.86
C VAL A 332 -10.02 11.97 -32.52
N LEU A 333 -9.51 10.76 -32.24
CA LEU A 333 -8.72 10.41 -31.06
C LEU A 333 -7.49 9.62 -31.53
N ASP A 334 -6.32 9.86 -30.91
CA ASP A 334 -5.04 9.25 -31.25
C ASP A 334 -4.14 9.09 -30.00
N TYR A 335 -3.07 8.31 -30.13
CA TYR A 335 -2.03 8.04 -29.13
C TYR A 335 -0.85 9.04 -29.17
N GLY A 336 -0.93 10.08 -30.01
CA GLY A 336 0.08 11.12 -30.11
C GLY A 336 1.48 10.59 -30.46
N ASN A 337 2.51 11.00 -29.72
CA ASN A 337 3.91 10.70 -30.03
C ASN A 337 4.45 9.40 -29.40
N GLN A 338 3.57 8.56 -28.89
CA GLN A 338 3.93 7.28 -28.28
C GLN A 338 2.90 6.18 -28.64
N PRO A 339 2.81 5.80 -29.93
CA PRO A 339 1.88 4.76 -30.35
C PRO A 339 2.17 3.40 -29.68
N PRO A 340 1.15 2.60 -29.34
CA PRO A 340 1.32 1.30 -28.71
C PRO A 340 1.62 0.17 -29.72
N PHE A 341 1.79 -1.05 -29.22
CA PHE A 341 1.66 -2.28 -30.00
C PHE A 341 0.45 -3.07 -29.49
N LEU A 342 -0.26 -3.73 -30.40
CA LEU A 342 -1.32 -4.67 -30.06
C LEU A 342 -1.05 -6.03 -30.69
N GLY A 343 -1.14 -7.07 -29.88
CA GLY A 343 -0.97 -8.47 -30.23
C GLY A 343 -2.25 -9.26 -29.99
N VAL A 344 -2.52 -10.25 -30.83
CA VAL A 344 -3.63 -11.18 -30.69
C VAL A 344 -3.12 -12.61 -30.78
N ASP A 345 -3.24 -13.36 -29.71
CA ASP A 345 -2.65 -14.69 -29.60
C ASP A 345 -3.67 -15.80 -29.37
N TYR A 346 -3.39 -16.99 -29.90
CA TYR A 346 -4.16 -18.21 -29.70
C TYR A 346 -3.52 -19.07 -28.62
N PHE A 347 -3.95 -18.89 -27.37
CA PHE A 347 -3.54 -19.76 -26.28
C PHE A 347 -4.12 -21.18 -26.39
N GLN A 348 -5.29 -21.31 -27.03
CA GLN A 348 -5.88 -22.61 -27.35
C GLN A 348 -6.52 -22.58 -28.74
N GLY A 349 -6.05 -23.45 -29.63
CA GLY A 349 -6.61 -23.64 -30.97
C GLY A 349 -7.64 -24.77 -31.08
N PRO A 350 -8.36 -24.88 -32.21
CA PRO A 350 -9.27 -25.98 -32.44
C PRO A 350 -8.54 -27.33 -32.56
N LEU A 351 -9.17 -28.40 -32.08
CA LEU A 351 -8.69 -29.76 -32.26
C LEU A 351 -9.04 -30.33 -33.64
N ASP A 352 -8.10 -31.06 -34.25
CA ASP A 352 -8.32 -31.87 -35.45
C ASP A 352 -9.04 -33.20 -35.15
N GLU A 353 -9.25 -34.03 -36.17
CA GLU A 353 -9.95 -35.32 -36.06
C GLU A 353 -9.21 -36.37 -35.22
N ASP A 354 -7.90 -36.19 -35.07
CA ASP A 354 -7.02 -37.04 -34.26
C ASP A 354 -6.88 -36.52 -32.82
N GLY A 355 -7.47 -35.36 -32.52
CA GLY A 355 -7.43 -34.69 -31.22
C GLY A 355 -6.16 -33.87 -30.98
N ASN A 356 -5.39 -33.56 -32.04
CA ASN A 356 -4.25 -32.63 -31.93
C ASN A 356 -4.75 -31.20 -32.03
N GLU A 357 -4.15 -30.32 -31.23
CA GLU A 357 -4.44 -28.89 -31.27
C GLU A 357 -3.80 -28.22 -32.48
N LEU A 358 -4.59 -27.38 -33.18
CA LEU A 358 -4.15 -26.62 -34.34
C LEU A 358 -3.88 -25.16 -33.96
N GLY A 359 -2.62 -24.74 -34.03
CA GLY A 359 -2.22 -23.33 -33.91
C GLY A 359 -2.56 -22.50 -35.15
N LEU A 360 -1.84 -21.39 -35.34
CA LEU A 360 -2.01 -20.50 -36.48
C LEU A 360 -1.71 -21.18 -37.83
N SER A 361 -2.73 -21.38 -38.67
CA SER A 361 -2.57 -22.00 -39.99
C SER A 361 -2.45 -21.00 -41.14
N SER A 362 -3.02 -19.80 -40.97
CA SER A 362 -2.78 -18.66 -41.86
C SER A 362 -2.98 -17.32 -41.15
N PHE A 363 -2.22 -16.31 -41.58
CA PHE A 363 -2.36 -14.92 -41.18
C PHE A 363 -2.32 -14.02 -42.41
N LEU A 364 -3.35 -13.21 -42.59
CA LEU A 364 -3.49 -12.32 -43.73
C LEU A 364 -4.10 -10.98 -43.36
N TYR A 365 -4.05 -10.06 -44.31
CA TYR A 365 -4.74 -8.78 -44.22
C TYR A 365 -5.52 -8.46 -45.50
N TYR A 366 -6.44 -7.51 -45.41
CA TYR A 366 -7.06 -6.85 -46.57
C TYR A 366 -7.34 -5.36 -46.25
N ASN A 367 -7.54 -4.54 -47.28
CA ASN A 367 -7.79 -3.11 -47.14
C ASN A 367 -9.29 -2.79 -47.14
N ASN A 368 -9.67 -1.68 -46.51
CA ASN A 368 -11.04 -1.15 -46.58
C ASN A 368 -11.39 -0.52 -47.95
N ASP A 369 -11.35 -1.33 -49.00
CA ASP A 369 -11.81 -0.99 -50.34
C ASP A 369 -12.50 -2.20 -50.99
N PHE A 370 -12.85 -2.13 -52.29
CA PHE A 370 -13.41 -3.27 -53.04
C PHE A 370 -12.47 -3.70 -54.18
N SER A 371 -11.16 -3.51 -53.98
CA SER A 371 -10.14 -4.01 -54.88
C SER A 371 -9.97 -5.53 -54.75
N GLN A 372 -9.00 -6.08 -55.47
CA GLN A 372 -8.61 -7.48 -55.36
C GLN A 372 -8.04 -7.84 -53.97
N LEU A 373 -7.52 -6.84 -53.26
CA LEU A 373 -6.96 -6.95 -51.90
C LEU A 373 -7.91 -6.34 -50.86
N GLY A 374 -9.17 -6.14 -51.22
CA GLY A 374 -10.16 -5.40 -50.45
C GLY A 374 -11.17 -6.27 -49.71
N ASN A 375 -12.27 -5.66 -49.28
CA ASN A 375 -13.39 -6.31 -48.58
C ASN A 375 -13.95 -7.52 -49.35
N PRO A 376 -14.32 -8.61 -48.65
CA PRO A 376 -15.00 -9.76 -49.24
C PRO A 376 -16.45 -9.40 -49.62
N GLU A 377 -16.95 -9.93 -50.74
CA GLU A 377 -18.28 -9.59 -51.27
C GLU A 377 -19.25 -10.78 -51.33
N ASN A 378 -18.73 -12.00 -51.18
CA ASN A 378 -19.51 -13.23 -51.30
C ASN A 378 -18.87 -14.37 -50.50
N ALA A 379 -19.63 -15.44 -50.23
CA ALA A 379 -19.16 -16.58 -49.43
C ALA A 379 -17.80 -17.17 -49.83
N SER A 380 -17.45 -17.22 -51.13
CA SER A 380 -16.14 -17.73 -51.56
C SER A 380 -15.00 -16.78 -51.21
N ASP A 381 -15.22 -15.47 -51.16
CA ASP A 381 -14.20 -14.51 -50.74
C ASP A 381 -13.88 -14.69 -49.24
N TYR A 382 -14.93 -14.79 -48.40
CA TYR A 382 -14.78 -15.01 -46.95
C TYR A 382 -14.03 -16.32 -46.65
N TYR A 383 -14.41 -17.42 -47.31
CA TYR A 383 -13.73 -18.71 -47.13
C TYR A 383 -12.32 -18.71 -47.73
N GLY A 384 -12.13 -18.00 -48.85
CA GLY A 384 -10.82 -17.80 -49.48
C GLY A 384 -9.84 -17.17 -48.51
N TYR A 385 -10.25 -16.11 -47.81
CA TYR A 385 -9.45 -15.50 -46.75
C TYR A 385 -9.19 -16.48 -45.60
N LEU A 386 -10.21 -17.12 -45.02
CA LEU A 386 -10.01 -18.12 -43.97
C LEU A 386 -9.01 -19.25 -44.33
N SER A 387 -8.92 -19.62 -45.62
CA SER A 387 -8.04 -20.67 -46.12
C SER A 387 -6.71 -20.17 -46.72
N GLY A 388 -6.42 -18.87 -46.66
CA GLY A 388 -5.15 -18.30 -47.12
C GLY A 388 -5.06 -17.99 -48.62
N THR A 389 -6.14 -17.49 -49.24
CA THR A 389 -6.16 -17.07 -50.65
C THR A 389 -6.87 -15.74 -50.88
N TRP A 390 -6.45 -14.98 -51.91
CA TRP A 390 -7.11 -13.74 -52.34
C TRP A 390 -8.46 -14.01 -53.02
N LYS A 391 -9.28 -12.96 -53.23
CA LYS A 391 -10.62 -13.06 -53.86
C LYS A 391 -10.64 -13.73 -55.26
N ASP A 392 -9.52 -13.73 -55.97
CA ASP A 392 -9.35 -14.33 -57.30
C ASP A 392 -8.88 -15.79 -57.23
N GLY A 393 -8.74 -16.32 -56.02
CA GLY A 393 -8.28 -17.67 -55.72
C GLY A 393 -6.75 -17.84 -55.80
N THR A 394 -5.98 -16.76 -55.97
CA THR A 394 -4.51 -16.83 -55.95
C THR A 394 -3.99 -16.90 -54.51
N PRO A 395 -2.88 -17.63 -54.24
CA PRO A 395 -2.30 -17.67 -52.90
C PRO A 395 -1.60 -16.35 -52.56
N PHE A 396 -1.46 -16.05 -51.27
CA PHE A 396 -0.52 -15.02 -50.81
C PHE A 396 0.91 -15.39 -51.18
N THR A 397 1.77 -14.40 -51.41
CA THR A 397 3.16 -14.63 -51.82
C THR A 397 4.15 -13.81 -51.01
N SER A 398 5.37 -14.29 -50.77
CA SER A 398 6.37 -13.53 -50.00
C SER A 398 6.99 -12.36 -50.79
N GLY A 399 7.29 -11.28 -50.07
CA GLY A 399 7.80 -10.00 -50.60
C GLY A 399 6.70 -9.00 -50.96
N GLY A 400 7.05 -7.70 -51.05
CA GLY A 400 6.12 -6.63 -51.41
C GLY A 400 4.89 -6.55 -50.49
N ASP A 401 3.70 -6.44 -51.08
CA ASP A 401 2.39 -6.34 -50.41
C ASP A 401 1.67 -7.69 -50.23
N ALA A 402 2.40 -8.78 -50.45
CA ALA A 402 1.93 -10.17 -50.47
C ALA A 402 1.09 -10.61 -51.70
N TYR A 403 1.02 -9.82 -52.78
CA TYR A 403 0.30 -10.15 -54.01
C TYR A 403 1.21 -10.25 -55.25
N GLY A 404 0.90 -11.19 -56.16
CA GLY A 404 1.53 -11.26 -57.49
C GLY A 404 2.98 -11.77 -57.54
N GLY A 405 3.52 -12.29 -56.45
CA GLY A 405 4.86 -12.89 -56.36
C GLY A 405 4.94 -14.34 -56.86
N SER A 406 6.07 -14.99 -56.62
CA SER A 406 6.34 -16.37 -57.10
C SER A 406 6.48 -17.43 -56.00
N VAL A 407 6.55 -17.02 -54.73
CA VAL A 407 6.74 -17.91 -53.58
C VAL A 407 5.49 -17.84 -52.72
N PRO A 408 4.59 -18.83 -52.76
CA PRO A 408 3.41 -18.86 -51.91
C PRO A 408 3.76 -18.85 -50.43
N THR A 409 2.95 -18.19 -49.62
CA THR A 409 3.02 -18.17 -48.15
C THR A 409 1.61 -18.20 -47.58
N ASN A 410 1.46 -18.70 -46.35
CA ASN A 410 0.21 -18.60 -45.59
C ASN A 410 0.27 -17.49 -44.53
N TYR A 411 1.44 -16.86 -44.37
CA TYR A 411 1.71 -15.88 -43.32
C TYR A 411 2.29 -14.63 -43.97
N VAL A 412 1.61 -13.51 -43.74
CA VAL A 412 1.93 -12.21 -44.33
C VAL A 412 2.70 -11.38 -43.29
N PHE A 413 3.90 -10.92 -43.66
CA PHE A 413 4.85 -10.15 -42.83
C PHE A 413 5.28 -10.83 -41.51
N PRO A 414 5.93 -12.00 -41.56
CA PRO A 414 6.42 -12.70 -40.38
C PRO A 414 7.73 -12.14 -39.79
N GLY A 415 8.35 -11.14 -40.41
CA GLY A 415 9.63 -10.57 -39.95
C GLY A 415 9.43 -9.48 -38.90
N ASP A 416 10.26 -9.49 -37.86
CA ASP A 416 10.34 -8.37 -36.90
C ASP A 416 10.83 -7.10 -37.64
N PRO A 417 10.13 -5.95 -37.54
CA PRO A 417 10.48 -4.74 -38.28
C PRO A 417 11.89 -4.22 -37.98
N SER A 418 12.45 -4.51 -36.80
CA SER A 418 13.82 -4.12 -36.44
C SER A 418 14.90 -4.91 -37.17
N ASP A 419 14.57 -6.08 -37.76
CA ASP A 419 15.48 -6.84 -38.62
C ASP A 419 15.40 -6.34 -40.06
N ALA A 420 16.44 -5.63 -40.50
CA ALA A 420 16.55 -5.12 -41.87
C ALA A 420 16.61 -6.22 -42.96
N ALA A 421 16.80 -7.50 -42.59
CA ALA A 421 16.73 -8.64 -43.49
C ALA A 421 15.37 -9.39 -43.44
N GLY A 422 14.51 -9.06 -42.48
CA GLY A 422 13.19 -9.64 -42.31
C GLY A 422 12.20 -9.12 -43.36
N TRP A 423 11.14 -9.89 -43.63
CA TRP A 423 10.02 -9.44 -44.47
C TRP A 423 8.91 -8.84 -43.59
N SER A 424 8.85 -7.51 -43.56
CA SER A 424 7.88 -6.70 -42.81
C SER A 424 7.31 -5.56 -43.68
N GLU A 425 6.16 -5.01 -43.28
CA GLU A 425 5.60 -3.77 -43.88
C GLU A 425 6.64 -2.63 -43.87
N CYS A 426 7.43 -2.50 -42.79
CA CYS A 426 8.45 -1.46 -42.66
C CYS A 426 9.59 -1.62 -43.68
N THR A 427 10.11 -2.85 -43.84
CA THR A 427 11.20 -3.14 -44.78
C THR A 427 10.80 -3.03 -46.25
N GLU A 428 9.52 -3.28 -46.57
CA GLU A 428 8.98 -3.17 -47.92
C GLU A 428 8.49 -1.74 -48.24
N ASN A 429 8.37 -0.87 -47.23
CA ASN A 429 7.82 0.48 -47.33
C ASN A 429 6.42 0.46 -47.98
N ASN A 430 5.56 -0.43 -47.47
CA ASN A 430 4.18 -0.54 -47.92
C ASN A 430 3.38 0.72 -47.54
N GLN A 431 2.38 1.04 -48.35
CA GLN A 431 1.51 2.18 -48.04
C GLN A 431 0.60 1.80 -46.88
N SER A 432 0.64 2.58 -45.79
CA SER A 432 -0.30 2.42 -44.68
C SER A 432 -1.73 2.69 -45.15
N ALA A 433 -2.68 1.98 -44.56
CA ALA A 433 -4.08 2.06 -44.92
C ALA A 433 -4.93 1.54 -43.75
N ASP A 434 -6.23 1.72 -43.88
CA ASP A 434 -7.26 1.10 -43.05
C ASP A 434 -7.24 -0.42 -43.33
N ARG A 435 -6.53 -1.18 -42.48
CA ARG A 435 -6.27 -2.63 -42.62
C ARG A 435 -7.32 -3.44 -41.86
N ARG A 436 -7.61 -4.66 -42.30
CA ARG A 436 -8.27 -5.70 -41.50
C ARG A 436 -7.40 -6.94 -41.49
N ILE A 437 -7.37 -7.66 -40.39
CA ILE A 437 -6.60 -8.91 -40.25
C ILE A 437 -7.52 -10.10 -40.02
N ILE A 438 -7.07 -11.25 -40.51
CA ILE A 438 -7.68 -12.54 -40.22
C ILE A 438 -6.57 -13.49 -39.78
N GLN A 439 -6.67 -13.92 -38.54
CA GLN A 439 -5.84 -14.95 -37.94
C GLN A 439 -6.67 -16.23 -37.98
N ALA A 440 -6.25 -17.27 -38.70
CA ALA A 440 -7.07 -18.46 -38.90
C ALA A 440 -6.36 -19.76 -38.49
N SER A 441 -7.15 -20.72 -38.02
CA SER A 441 -6.73 -22.08 -37.69
C SER A 441 -7.63 -23.12 -38.38
N GLY A 442 -6.99 -24.15 -38.94
CA GLY A 442 -7.61 -25.19 -39.76
C GLY A 442 -6.70 -25.68 -40.90
N PRO A 443 -7.15 -26.61 -41.76
CA PRO A 443 -8.49 -27.19 -41.76
C PRO A 443 -8.67 -28.29 -40.70
N PHE A 444 -9.89 -28.46 -40.21
CA PHE A 444 -10.32 -29.62 -39.41
C PHE A 444 -11.74 -30.03 -39.79
N ARG A 445 -12.20 -31.21 -39.34
CA ARG A 445 -13.56 -31.70 -39.53
C ARG A 445 -14.35 -31.68 -38.23
N LEU A 446 -15.55 -31.12 -38.29
CA LEU A 446 -16.48 -31.05 -37.18
C LEU A 446 -17.60 -32.06 -37.38
N GLU A 447 -17.60 -33.11 -36.57
CA GLU A 447 -18.69 -34.10 -36.52
C GLU A 447 -19.95 -33.54 -35.84
N PRO A 448 -21.16 -34.03 -36.17
CA PRO A 448 -22.39 -33.68 -35.47
C PRO A 448 -22.27 -33.88 -33.96
N GLY A 449 -22.58 -32.83 -33.19
CA GLY A 449 -22.47 -32.81 -31.73
C GLY A 449 -21.04 -32.67 -31.19
N ALA A 450 -20.02 -32.56 -32.05
CA ALA A 450 -18.66 -32.27 -31.61
C ALA A 450 -18.58 -30.86 -31.01
N LYS A 451 -17.72 -30.74 -29.99
CA LYS A 451 -17.36 -29.47 -29.36
C LYS A 451 -15.89 -29.15 -29.62
N ASN A 452 -15.58 -27.89 -29.86
CA ASN A 452 -14.21 -27.41 -29.98
C ASN A 452 -14.04 -26.11 -29.18
N ASP A 453 -13.02 -26.04 -28.32
CA ASP A 453 -12.78 -24.90 -27.42
C ASP A 453 -11.58 -24.10 -27.94
N ILE A 454 -11.73 -22.78 -28.01
CA ILE A 454 -10.72 -21.85 -28.52
C ILE A 454 -10.54 -20.73 -27.49
N VAL A 455 -9.30 -20.35 -27.21
CA VAL A 455 -8.96 -19.26 -26.28
C VAL A 455 -8.06 -18.27 -26.98
N VAL A 456 -8.45 -16.99 -26.94
CA VAL A 456 -7.76 -15.86 -27.56
C VAL A 456 -7.39 -14.84 -26.50
N GLY A 457 -6.15 -14.35 -26.55
CA GLY A 457 -5.68 -13.19 -25.79
C GLY A 457 -5.51 -11.97 -26.66
N ILE A 458 -5.87 -10.81 -26.14
CA ILE A 458 -5.46 -9.51 -26.69
C ILE A 458 -4.43 -8.93 -25.74
N VAL A 459 -3.24 -8.68 -26.26
CA VAL A 459 -2.07 -8.17 -25.52
C VAL A 459 -1.75 -6.78 -26.00
N TRP A 460 -1.54 -5.84 -25.08
CA TRP A 460 -1.24 -4.45 -25.40
C TRP A 460 -0.01 -3.98 -24.62
N VAL A 461 0.90 -3.26 -25.29
CA VAL A 461 2.06 -2.64 -24.62
C VAL A 461 2.34 -1.26 -25.20
N GLN A 462 2.84 -0.34 -24.38
CA GLN A 462 3.28 0.97 -24.84
C GLN A 462 4.81 1.07 -24.84
N PRO A 463 5.47 1.09 -26.02
CA PRO A 463 6.93 1.21 -26.09
C PRO A 463 7.41 2.63 -25.72
N PRO A 464 8.67 2.81 -25.31
CA PRO A 464 9.25 4.13 -25.06
C PRO A 464 9.24 5.04 -26.31
N ILE A 465 9.18 6.36 -26.08
CA ILE A 465 9.28 7.36 -27.16
C ILE A 465 10.59 7.18 -27.94
N GLY A 466 10.50 7.16 -29.27
CA GLY A 466 11.64 7.02 -30.19
C GLY A 466 11.88 5.61 -30.73
N THR A 467 10.98 4.65 -30.44
CA THR A 467 11.08 3.26 -30.92
C THR A 467 10.73 3.08 -32.41
N TYR A 468 9.84 3.92 -32.95
CA TYR A 468 9.39 3.90 -34.35
C TYR A 468 10.40 4.57 -35.31
N PRO A 469 10.37 4.29 -36.65
CA PRO A 469 9.28 3.67 -37.44
C PRO A 469 9.35 2.15 -37.64
N CYS A 470 10.51 1.51 -37.43
CA CYS A 470 10.64 0.05 -37.52
C CYS A 470 10.94 -0.52 -36.12
N PRO A 471 9.91 -0.72 -35.28
CA PRO A 471 10.08 -1.16 -33.90
C PRO A 471 10.51 -2.63 -33.78
N SER A 472 11.02 -3.03 -32.61
CA SER A 472 11.16 -4.44 -32.23
C SER A 472 9.94 -4.91 -31.45
N PHE A 473 9.47 -6.13 -31.72
CA PHE A 473 8.32 -6.73 -31.02
C PHE A 473 8.68 -7.41 -29.70
N LYS A 474 9.93 -7.31 -29.24
CA LYS A 474 10.39 -7.97 -28.01
C LYS A 474 9.54 -7.62 -26.78
N LEU A 475 9.16 -6.36 -26.60
CA LEU A 475 8.31 -5.94 -25.47
C LEU A 475 6.93 -6.61 -25.50
N LEU A 476 6.33 -6.71 -26.70
CA LEU A 476 5.03 -7.36 -26.88
C LEU A 476 5.12 -8.87 -26.62
N LYS A 477 6.16 -9.53 -27.12
CA LYS A 477 6.41 -10.96 -26.87
C LYS A 477 6.55 -11.30 -25.38
N GLN A 478 7.13 -10.41 -24.58
CA GLN A 478 7.26 -10.65 -23.13
C GLN A 478 5.94 -10.50 -22.38
N ALA A 479 5.11 -9.54 -22.78
CA ALA A 479 3.75 -9.43 -22.25
C ALA A 479 2.94 -10.67 -22.64
N ASP A 480 3.10 -11.17 -23.87
CA ASP A 480 2.51 -12.41 -24.35
C ASP A 480 2.99 -13.65 -23.56
N GLU A 481 4.29 -13.77 -23.28
CA GLU A 481 4.84 -14.83 -22.41
C GLU A 481 4.20 -14.83 -21.00
N LYS A 482 3.89 -13.65 -20.43
CA LYS A 482 3.16 -13.54 -19.15
C LYS A 482 1.72 -14.04 -19.29
N ALA A 483 1.05 -13.69 -20.40
CA ALA A 483 -0.30 -14.14 -20.70
C ALA A 483 -0.36 -15.67 -20.91
N GLN A 484 0.61 -16.23 -21.65
CA GLN A 484 0.77 -17.67 -21.86
C GLN A 484 1.06 -18.39 -20.54
N ALA A 485 1.98 -17.87 -19.70
CA ALA A 485 2.26 -18.44 -18.39
C ALA A 485 1.01 -18.43 -17.48
N LEU A 486 0.19 -17.38 -17.55
CA LEU A 486 -1.09 -17.31 -16.86
C LEU A 486 -2.08 -18.36 -17.40
N PHE A 487 -2.19 -18.53 -18.72
CA PHE A 487 -3.00 -19.56 -19.35
C PHE A 487 -2.56 -20.97 -18.93
N ASP A 488 -1.26 -21.27 -18.98
CA ASP A 488 -0.65 -22.55 -18.58
C ASP A 488 -0.89 -22.85 -17.08
N ALA A 489 -0.96 -21.78 -16.26
CA ALA A 489 -1.33 -21.85 -14.86
C ALA A 489 -2.85 -21.98 -14.63
N CYS A 490 -3.65 -22.25 -15.66
CA CYS A 490 -5.11 -22.29 -15.61
C CYS A 490 -5.72 -20.96 -15.15
N PHE A 491 -5.14 -19.84 -15.57
CA PHE A 491 -5.55 -18.51 -15.13
C PHE A 491 -5.59 -18.37 -13.60
N ARG A 492 -4.73 -19.12 -12.88
CA ARG A 492 -4.60 -18.99 -11.42
C ARG A 492 -3.53 -17.96 -11.11
N LEU A 493 -3.95 -16.86 -10.50
CA LEU A 493 -3.06 -15.87 -9.93
C LEU A 493 -2.67 -16.29 -8.51
N THR A 494 -1.42 -16.08 -8.14
CA THR A 494 -0.99 -16.06 -6.73
C THR A 494 -1.19 -14.65 -6.24
N ASP A 495 -2.10 -14.47 -5.29
CA ASP A 495 -2.56 -13.15 -4.86
C ASP A 495 -1.79 -12.71 -3.63
N GLY A 496 -1.11 -11.57 -3.67
CA GLY A 496 -0.57 -10.99 -2.44
C GLY A 496 -1.66 -10.53 -1.45
N PRO A 497 -1.29 -10.17 -0.21
CA PRO A 497 -2.24 -9.76 0.83
C PRO A 497 -3.08 -8.55 0.38
N SER A 498 -4.39 -8.60 0.57
CA SER A 498 -5.28 -7.47 0.24
C SER A 498 -4.85 -6.16 0.93
N ALA A 499 -5.03 -5.03 0.26
CA ALA A 499 -4.83 -3.72 0.89
C ALA A 499 -5.90 -3.44 1.97
N PRO A 500 -5.57 -2.81 3.10
CA PRO A 500 -6.55 -2.45 4.12
C PRO A 500 -7.36 -1.23 3.70
N ASP A 501 -8.51 -1.01 4.34
CA ASP A 501 -9.28 0.21 4.11
C ASP A 501 -8.62 1.39 4.82
N MET A 502 -8.38 2.48 4.08
CA MET A 502 -7.86 3.73 4.60
C MET A 502 -8.97 4.74 4.92
N SER A 503 -8.83 5.44 6.04
CA SER A 503 -9.62 6.63 6.37
C SER A 503 -8.68 7.83 6.53
N ILE A 504 -9.15 9.02 6.19
CA ILE A 504 -8.37 10.26 6.23
C ILE A 504 -9.05 11.25 7.17
N VAL A 505 -8.32 11.72 8.19
CA VAL A 505 -8.75 12.83 9.04
C VAL A 505 -8.14 14.12 8.49
N GLU A 506 -8.99 15.06 8.10
CA GLU A 506 -8.58 16.34 7.53
C GLU A 506 -8.43 17.42 8.61
N LEU A 507 -7.25 18.04 8.70
CA LEU A 507 -6.87 19.05 9.69
C LEU A 507 -6.20 20.26 9.01
N ASP A 508 -5.84 21.30 9.80
CA ASP A 508 -5.21 22.51 9.27
C ASP A 508 -3.79 22.20 8.76
N LYS A 509 -3.64 22.12 7.43
CA LYS A 509 -2.39 21.75 6.74
C LYS A 509 -1.83 20.40 7.18
N GLU A 510 -2.72 19.49 7.53
CA GLU A 510 -2.38 18.19 8.06
C GLU A 510 -3.45 17.17 7.61
N LEU A 511 -3.00 15.98 7.25
CA LEU A 511 -3.87 14.82 7.03
C LEU A 511 -3.37 13.67 7.90
N ILE A 512 -4.28 12.92 8.51
CA ILE A 512 -3.93 11.70 9.25
C ILE A 512 -4.55 10.53 8.50
N LEU A 513 -3.72 9.64 7.99
CA LEU A 513 -4.15 8.40 7.35
C LEU A 513 -4.27 7.33 8.45
N SER A 514 -5.35 6.55 8.43
CA SER A 514 -5.55 5.43 9.35
C SER A 514 -6.05 4.19 8.64
N LEU A 515 -5.49 3.03 8.95
CA LEU A 515 -5.80 1.75 8.32
C LEU A 515 -6.74 0.92 9.20
N THR A 516 -7.76 0.32 8.60
CA THR A 516 -8.78 -0.50 9.28
C THR A 516 -8.98 -1.83 8.56
N GLY A 517 -9.56 -2.82 9.25
CA GLY A 517 -9.73 -4.18 8.70
C GLY A 517 -8.43 -4.96 8.56
N THR A 518 -7.39 -4.61 9.32
CA THR A 518 -6.02 -5.07 9.07
C THR A 518 -5.72 -6.48 9.58
N LYS A 519 -6.51 -6.98 10.54
CA LYS A 519 -6.26 -8.27 11.19
C LYS A 519 -6.17 -9.45 10.24
N GLU A 520 -7.13 -9.61 9.32
CA GLU A 520 -7.12 -10.74 8.36
C GLU A 520 -5.99 -10.60 7.35
N ILE A 521 -5.68 -9.37 6.96
CA ILE A 521 -4.58 -9.03 6.04
C ILE A 521 -3.23 -9.40 6.66
N GLU A 522 -3.02 -9.07 7.93
CA GLU A 522 -1.79 -9.37 8.68
C GLU A 522 -1.63 -10.86 9.01
N MET A 523 -2.68 -11.66 8.85
CA MET A 523 -2.64 -13.12 8.99
C MET A 523 -2.47 -13.84 7.63
N TYR A 524 -2.22 -13.10 6.55
CA TYR A 524 -2.07 -13.66 5.21
C TYR A 524 -0.93 -14.68 5.13
N HIS A 525 -1.23 -15.81 4.48
CA HIS A 525 -0.35 -16.95 4.29
C HIS A 525 -0.86 -17.74 3.07
N GLU A 526 -0.16 -17.66 1.93
CA GLU A 526 -0.61 -18.28 0.67
C GLU A 526 0.49 -19.10 -0.01
N VAL A 527 0.11 -20.24 -0.61
CA VAL A 527 1.03 -21.11 -1.36
C VAL A 527 1.34 -20.52 -2.74
N ASP A 528 2.61 -20.38 -3.09
CA ASP A 528 3.03 -20.17 -4.47
C ASP A 528 3.04 -21.50 -5.24
N SER A 529 2.09 -21.63 -6.16
CA SER A 529 1.93 -22.83 -6.98
C SER A 529 3.09 -23.06 -7.98
N ARG A 530 3.83 -22.00 -8.36
CA ARG A 530 5.02 -22.07 -9.22
C ARG A 530 6.18 -22.74 -8.49
N ILE A 531 6.34 -22.42 -7.20
CA ILE A 531 7.38 -22.99 -6.32
C ILE A 531 7.03 -24.44 -5.94
N THR A 532 5.74 -24.73 -5.74
CA THR A 532 5.26 -26.09 -5.43
C THR A 532 5.70 -27.11 -6.49
N ALA A 533 5.75 -26.71 -7.76
CA ALA A 533 6.21 -27.55 -8.86
C ALA A 533 7.71 -27.91 -8.80
N LEU A 534 8.51 -27.14 -8.04
CA LEU A 534 9.96 -27.34 -7.84
C LEU A 534 10.27 -28.33 -6.69
N GLY A 535 9.27 -28.69 -5.88
CA GLY A 535 9.41 -29.67 -4.79
C GLY A 535 10.23 -29.19 -3.59
N THR A 536 10.23 -27.89 -3.32
CA THR A 536 10.95 -27.24 -2.22
C THR A 536 10.17 -27.36 -0.90
N ALA A 537 10.84 -27.08 0.23
CA ALA A 537 10.24 -27.22 1.58
C ALA A 537 9.44 -25.99 2.03
N ASP A 538 9.84 -24.80 1.59
CA ASP A 538 9.10 -23.56 1.79
C ASP A 538 8.46 -23.14 0.45
N THR A 539 7.16 -22.93 0.50
CA THR A 539 6.29 -22.66 -0.65
C THR A 539 5.32 -21.51 -0.36
N PHE A 540 5.47 -20.79 0.76
CA PHE A 540 4.44 -19.85 1.23
C PHE A 540 4.92 -18.39 1.21
N PHE A 541 4.09 -17.50 0.69
CA PHE A 541 4.21 -16.07 0.95
C PHE A 541 3.52 -15.73 2.26
N ASP A 542 4.28 -15.12 3.18
CA ASP A 542 3.78 -14.61 4.46
C ASP A 542 3.66 -13.09 4.44
N TYR A 543 2.67 -12.54 5.12
CA TYR A 543 2.51 -11.09 5.26
C TYR A 543 3.78 -10.42 5.82
N GLN A 544 4.24 -9.33 5.20
CA GLN A 544 5.45 -8.62 5.62
C GLN A 544 5.25 -7.13 5.91
N GLY A 545 4.29 -6.44 5.30
CA GLY A 545 4.10 -5.01 5.60
C GLY A 545 3.17 -4.24 4.68
N TYR A 546 3.20 -2.91 4.84
CA TYR A 546 2.43 -1.94 4.06
C TYR A 546 3.34 -0.91 3.37
N GLN A 547 2.92 -0.46 2.19
CA GLN A 547 3.50 0.68 1.46
C GLN A 547 2.40 1.69 1.11
N ILE A 548 2.59 2.95 1.52
CA ILE A 548 1.64 4.04 1.28
C ILE A 548 2.26 5.05 0.32
N TYR A 549 1.52 5.35 -0.74
CA TYR A 549 1.91 6.26 -1.80
C TYR A 549 1.08 7.54 -1.77
N GLN A 550 1.73 8.68 -1.99
CA GLN A 550 1.05 9.88 -2.46
C GLN A 550 1.04 9.87 -3.99
N LEU A 551 -0.12 10.12 -4.59
CA LEU A 551 -0.33 10.15 -6.03
C LEU A 551 -0.43 11.60 -6.53
N VAL A 552 0.00 11.85 -7.77
CA VAL A 552 -0.04 13.19 -8.37
C VAL A 552 -1.48 13.66 -8.59
N ASP A 553 -2.38 12.72 -8.92
CA ASP A 553 -3.82 12.93 -9.08
C ASP A 553 -4.60 11.61 -8.85
N GLY A 554 -5.91 11.64 -9.08
CA GLY A 554 -6.80 10.49 -8.91
C GLY A 554 -6.82 9.49 -10.06
N ASN A 555 -5.94 9.66 -11.06
CA ASN A 555 -5.93 8.85 -12.28
C ASN A 555 -4.78 7.84 -12.34
N VAL A 556 -3.87 7.90 -11.37
CA VAL A 556 -2.71 7.01 -11.24
C VAL A 556 -3.18 5.61 -10.84
N SER A 557 -2.85 4.59 -11.62
CA SER A 557 -3.16 3.19 -11.30
C SER A 557 -2.02 2.51 -10.54
N ALA A 558 -2.25 1.31 -10.00
CA ALA A 558 -1.22 0.58 -9.25
C ALA A 558 0.02 0.23 -10.09
N GLN A 559 -0.13 0.06 -11.41
CA GLN A 559 0.97 -0.21 -12.34
C GLN A 559 1.93 0.99 -12.49
N ASP A 560 1.49 2.19 -12.11
CA ASP A 560 2.26 3.43 -12.21
C ASP A 560 3.05 3.75 -10.91
N TYR A 561 3.01 2.90 -9.89
CA TYR A 561 3.61 3.22 -8.58
C TYR A 561 5.14 3.32 -8.60
N ASP A 562 5.76 2.67 -9.59
CA ASP A 562 7.20 2.76 -9.83
C ASP A 562 7.59 4.03 -10.61
N ASP A 563 6.63 4.78 -11.18
CA ASP A 563 6.91 6.06 -11.84
C ASP A 563 6.94 7.21 -10.83
N PRO A 564 8.13 7.78 -10.51
CA PRO A 564 8.25 8.89 -9.58
C PRO A 564 7.50 10.16 -10.03
N ALA A 565 7.20 10.33 -11.32
CA ALA A 565 6.43 11.47 -11.80
C ALA A 565 4.94 11.36 -11.42
N LYS A 566 4.44 10.14 -11.22
CA LYS A 566 3.03 9.83 -10.92
C LYS A 566 2.79 9.46 -9.46
N SER A 567 3.75 8.78 -8.82
CA SER A 567 3.62 8.24 -7.46
C SER A 567 4.87 8.52 -6.60
N ARG A 568 4.67 8.64 -5.28
CA ARG A 568 5.74 8.80 -4.29
C ARG A 568 5.45 7.94 -3.06
N LEU A 569 6.31 6.97 -2.78
CA LEU A 569 6.27 6.24 -1.49
C LEU A 569 6.52 7.25 -0.35
N ILE A 570 5.55 7.40 0.54
CA ILE A 570 5.61 8.35 1.66
C ILE A 570 5.74 7.65 3.02
N PHE A 571 5.28 6.40 3.13
CA PHE A 571 5.43 5.57 4.32
C PHE A 571 5.59 4.10 3.95
N GLN A 572 6.40 3.39 4.73
CA GLN A 572 6.55 1.94 4.70
C GLN A 572 6.73 1.44 6.13
N CYS A 573 6.02 0.38 6.49
CA CYS A 573 6.22 -0.34 7.74
C CYS A 573 6.19 -1.84 7.49
N ASP A 574 6.96 -2.56 8.29
CA ASP A 574 7.25 -3.97 8.12
C ASP A 574 7.19 -4.71 9.46
N VAL A 575 6.87 -6.01 9.40
CA VAL A 575 6.95 -6.91 10.54
C VAL A 575 8.36 -6.84 11.13
N LYS A 576 8.46 -6.81 12.46
CA LYS A 576 9.75 -6.74 13.13
C LYS A 576 10.42 -8.10 13.19
N ASP A 577 11.26 -8.41 12.22
CA ASP A 577 11.97 -9.67 12.07
C ASP A 577 13.39 -9.44 11.49
N ASP A 578 13.95 -10.38 10.74
CA ASP A 578 15.27 -10.23 10.10
C ASP A 578 15.18 -9.74 8.63
N ILE A 579 13.96 -9.49 8.12
CA ILE A 579 13.65 -9.11 6.73
C ILE A 579 13.43 -7.60 6.65
N SER A 580 14.52 -6.86 6.42
CA SER A 580 14.47 -5.39 6.24
C SER A 580 14.62 -4.94 4.79
N LYS A 581 15.16 -5.78 3.91
CA LYS A 581 15.35 -5.47 2.49
C LYS A 581 14.87 -6.60 1.62
N ILE A 582 14.04 -6.29 0.63
CA ILE A 582 13.54 -7.24 -0.36
C ILE A 582 13.86 -6.71 -1.76
N VAL A 583 14.48 -7.57 -2.56
CA VAL A 583 14.93 -7.25 -3.92
C VAL A 583 14.36 -8.29 -4.86
N ASN A 584 13.60 -7.85 -5.85
CA ASN A 584 13.21 -8.70 -6.97
C ASN A 584 14.27 -8.60 -8.07
N ILE A 585 14.50 -9.69 -8.79
CA ILE A 585 15.26 -9.67 -10.04
C ILE A 585 14.26 -9.54 -11.17
N VAL A 586 14.26 -8.38 -11.84
CA VAL A 586 13.34 -8.04 -12.92
C VAL A 586 14.11 -8.01 -14.23
N TYR A 587 13.57 -8.60 -15.28
CA TYR A 587 14.19 -8.58 -16.59
C TYR A 587 13.90 -7.26 -17.33
N ASP A 588 14.93 -6.51 -17.72
CA ASP A 588 14.86 -5.28 -18.55
C ASP A 588 15.31 -5.57 -19.99
N PRO A 589 14.38 -5.58 -20.97
CA PRO A 589 14.70 -5.92 -22.35
C PRO A 589 15.56 -4.88 -23.07
N THR A 590 15.64 -3.64 -22.58
CA THR A 590 16.46 -2.58 -23.18
C THR A 590 17.95 -2.80 -22.95
N LEU A 591 18.30 -3.61 -21.93
CA LEU A 591 19.67 -3.94 -21.55
C LEU A 591 20.18 -5.25 -22.19
N ASP A 592 19.30 -5.99 -22.87
CA ASP A 592 19.66 -7.20 -23.63
C ASP A 592 20.27 -6.87 -25.00
N VAL A 593 21.41 -6.19 -24.98
CA VAL A 593 22.17 -5.84 -26.19
C VAL A 593 23.08 -7.02 -26.59
N GLY A 594 22.47 -8.17 -26.88
CA GLY A 594 23.18 -9.39 -27.31
C GLY A 594 23.78 -10.24 -26.18
N ASN A 595 23.38 -10.00 -24.93
CA ASN A 595 23.64 -10.87 -23.80
C ASN A 595 22.45 -10.84 -22.83
N PRO A 596 21.62 -11.91 -22.78
CA PRO A 596 20.41 -11.93 -21.96
C PRO A 596 20.69 -11.88 -20.45
N ASP A 597 21.91 -12.21 -20.00
CA ASP A 597 22.28 -12.12 -18.58
C ASP A 597 22.36 -10.66 -18.08
N ASN A 598 22.64 -9.69 -18.97
CA ASN A 598 22.70 -8.26 -18.62
C ASN A 598 21.32 -7.64 -18.36
N ALA A 599 20.25 -8.36 -18.72
CA ALA A 599 18.89 -7.88 -18.59
C ALA A 599 18.28 -8.20 -17.23
N ASN A 600 18.89 -9.05 -16.39
CA ASN A 600 18.39 -9.31 -15.03
C ASN A 600 18.82 -8.17 -14.08
N VAL A 601 17.90 -7.26 -13.79
CA VAL A 601 18.12 -6.06 -12.98
C VAL A 601 17.59 -6.26 -11.55
N PRO A 602 18.47 -6.19 -10.53
CA PRO A 602 18.04 -6.13 -9.14
C PRO A 602 17.23 -4.85 -8.89
N THR A 603 15.96 -5.03 -8.56
CA THR A 603 15.00 -3.94 -8.28
C THR A 603 14.63 -3.99 -6.82
N LEU A 604 14.99 -2.94 -6.08
CA LEU A 604 14.66 -2.79 -4.66
C LEU A 604 13.15 -2.56 -4.51
N GLN A 605 12.47 -3.51 -3.86
CA GLN A 605 11.03 -3.45 -3.61
C GLN A 605 10.73 -2.87 -2.23
N VAL A 606 11.54 -3.23 -1.24
CA VAL A 606 11.34 -2.86 0.17
C VAL A 606 12.68 -2.49 0.80
N ASP A 607 12.74 -1.31 1.43
CA ASP A 607 13.80 -0.89 2.36
C ASP A 607 13.19 -0.46 3.69
N GLY A 608 12.84 -1.46 4.51
CA GLY A 608 12.06 -1.33 5.75
C GLY A 608 12.91 -0.91 6.94
N GLN A 609 12.29 -0.18 7.87
CA GLN A 609 12.95 0.22 9.12
C GLN A 609 12.88 -0.88 10.19
N ASN A 610 12.08 -1.93 9.96
CA ASN A 610 11.96 -3.08 10.83
C ASN A 610 11.55 -2.69 12.26
N GLN A 611 10.55 -1.79 12.37
CA GLN A 611 10.07 -1.22 13.63
C GLN A 611 8.70 -1.77 14.08
N GLY A 612 8.15 -2.73 13.33
CA GLY A 612 6.81 -3.28 13.56
C GLY A 612 5.72 -2.55 12.78
N ILE A 613 4.52 -3.11 12.85
CA ILE A 613 3.37 -2.66 12.04
C ILE A 613 2.70 -1.43 12.66
N GLN A 614 2.56 -0.40 11.84
CA GLN A 614 1.86 0.86 12.16
C GLN A 614 0.60 0.99 11.32
N HIS A 615 -0.45 1.58 11.88
CA HIS A 615 -1.72 1.78 11.19
C HIS A 615 -2.14 3.24 11.07
N THR A 616 -1.37 4.17 11.63
CA THR A 616 -1.65 5.60 11.54
C THR A 616 -0.44 6.41 11.12
N PHE A 617 -0.66 7.37 10.23
CA PHE A 617 0.41 8.13 9.56
C PHE A 617 0.04 9.60 9.45
N GLN A 618 0.94 10.47 9.89
CA GLN A 618 0.75 11.92 9.85
C GLN A 618 1.39 12.49 8.58
N ILE A 619 0.58 13.15 7.75
CA ILE A 619 1.01 13.83 6.54
C ILE A 619 1.02 15.33 6.79
N LEU A 620 2.22 15.91 6.81
CA LEU A 620 2.42 17.36 6.93
C LEU A 620 2.96 17.99 5.63
N ASN A 621 3.43 17.16 4.70
CA ASN A 621 4.13 17.57 3.50
C ASN A 621 3.54 16.95 2.24
N ASP A 622 3.53 17.73 1.16
CA ASP A 622 3.26 17.33 -0.21
C ASP A 622 4.57 16.84 -0.87
N ALA A 623 4.63 15.54 -1.20
CA ALA A 623 5.77 14.90 -1.83
C ALA A 623 6.06 15.44 -3.25
N PHE A 624 5.07 16.02 -3.95
CA PHE A 624 5.22 16.58 -5.30
C PHE A 624 5.56 18.07 -5.30
N ALA A 625 5.48 18.76 -4.16
CA ALA A 625 5.72 20.19 -4.09
C ALA A 625 7.20 20.55 -4.32
N THR A 626 7.45 21.59 -5.12
CA THR A 626 8.76 22.22 -5.28
C THR A 626 8.85 23.46 -4.39
N GLY A 627 9.84 23.53 -3.50
CA GLY A 627 10.00 24.64 -2.54
C GLY A 627 9.41 24.35 -1.16
N ASP A 628 8.39 25.11 -0.74
CA ASP A 628 7.68 24.88 0.53
C ASP A 628 6.79 23.64 0.40
N LYS A 629 7.14 22.59 1.14
CA LYS A 629 6.45 21.29 1.05
C LYS A 629 5.21 21.20 1.91
N ARG A 630 4.91 22.17 2.78
CA ARG A 630 3.75 22.06 3.68
C ARG A 630 2.45 21.88 2.91
N LEU A 631 1.53 21.07 3.45
CA LEU A 631 0.20 20.93 2.86
C LEU A 631 -0.51 22.29 2.79
N ILE A 632 -1.33 22.44 1.75
CA ILE A 632 -2.10 23.65 1.46
C ILE A 632 -3.57 23.34 1.70
N ASN A 633 -4.22 24.10 2.57
CA ASN A 633 -5.64 23.91 2.81
C ASN A 633 -6.46 24.08 1.51
N HIS A 634 -7.53 23.29 1.40
CA HIS A 634 -8.44 23.27 0.26
C HIS A 634 -7.83 22.79 -1.06
N LYS A 635 -6.60 22.26 -1.06
CA LYS A 635 -6.03 21.45 -2.16
C LYS A 635 -6.38 19.98 -1.92
N THR A 636 -6.78 19.26 -2.96
CA THR A 636 -7.01 17.81 -2.89
C THR A 636 -5.69 17.06 -3.03
N TYR A 637 -5.47 16.09 -2.16
CA TYR A 637 -4.33 15.17 -2.17
C TYR A 637 -4.84 13.74 -2.33
N TYR A 638 -4.10 12.91 -3.05
CA TYR A 638 -4.48 11.54 -3.39
C TYR A 638 -3.49 10.55 -2.80
N PHE A 639 -4.00 9.44 -2.28
CA PHE A 639 -3.22 8.40 -1.62
C PHE A 639 -3.69 7.01 -2.04
N SER A 640 -2.78 6.05 -2.03
CA SER A 640 -3.11 4.62 -2.10
C SER A 640 -2.21 3.84 -1.16
N ILE A 641 -2.66 2.64 -0.80
CA ILE A 641 -1.90 1.68 -0.02
C ILE A 641 -1.86 0.33 -0.73
N ILE A 642 -0.74 -0.38 -0.58
CA ILE A 642 -0.64 -1.80 -0.87
C ILE A 642 -0.12 -2.51 0.37
N SER A 643 -0.56 -3.75 0.55
CA SER A 643 0.07 -4.71 1.46
C SER A 643 1.01 -5.59 0.64
N TYR A 644 2.07 -6.10 1.26
CA TYR A 644 2.98 -7.02 0.58
C TYR A 644 3.36 -8.20 1.47
N ALA A 645 3.72 -9.29 0.80
CA ALA A 645 4.20 -10.52 1.40
C ALA A 645 5.61 -10.86 0.94
N HIS A 646 6.25 -11.77 1.65
CA HIS A 646 7.61 -12.21 1.42
C HIS A 646 7.72 -13.74 1.41
N ASN A 647 8.54 -14.28 0.50
CA ASN A 647 9.00 -15.67 0.51
C ASN A 647 10.48 -15.73 0.07
N TYR A 648 11.30 -16.54 0.75
CA TYR A 648 12.70 -16.74 0.39
C TYR A 648 13.15 -18.21 0.56
N TYR A 649 12.64 -19.11 -0.29
CA TYR A 649 12.82 -20.56 -0.11
C TYR A 649 14.24 -21.12 -0.42
N GLU A 650 15.06 -20.43 -1.23
CA GLU A 650 16.45 -20.83 -1.50
C GLU A 650 17.30 -19.56 -1.74
N VAL A 651 18.34 -19.36 -0.92
CA VAL A 651 19.23 -18.18 -1.01
C VAL A 651 19.96 -18.22 -2.34
N ALA A 652 19.78 -17.19 -3.16
CA ALA A 652 20.49 -17.07 -4.41
C ALA A 652 22.01 -17.06 -4.16
N ASP A 653 22.74 -17.96 -4.82
CA ASP A 653 24.20 -17.89 -4.92
C ASP A 653 24.52 -16.97 -6.10
N THR A 654 23.91 -15.77 -6.11
CA THR A 654 24.06 -14.78 -7.18
C THR A 654 25.50 -14.31 -7.19
N VAL A 655 26.26 -14.78 -8.16
CA VAL A 655 27.65 -14.34 -8.34
C VAL A 655 27.60 -13.01 -9.07
N PHE A 656 28.01 -11.93 -8.39
CA PHE A 656 28.20 -10.63 -9.01
C PHE A 656 29.63 -10.51 -9.55
N ASP A 657 29.82 -9.90 -10.71
CA ASP A 657 31.15 -9.47 -11.17
C ASP A 657 31.62 -8.22 -10.41
N ASP A 658 32.86 -7.80 -10.64
CA ASP A 658 33.46 -6.60 -10.05
C ASP A 658 32.74 -5.29 -10.48
N GLN A 659 31.74 -5.35 -11.35
CA GLN A 659 30.90 -4.23 -11.80
C GLN A 659 29.49 -4.28 -11.22
N GLY A 660 29.13 -5.33 -10.46
CA GLY A 660 27.81 -5.53 -9.88
C GLY A 660 26.79 -6.19 -10.82
N ASN A 661 27.22 -6.76 -11.96
CA ASN A 661 26.34 -7.50 -12.85
C ASN A 661 26.23 -8.96 -12.41
N VAL A 662 25.08 -9.58 -12.63
CA VAL A 662 24.83 -10.99 -12.33
C VAL A 662 25.55 -11.88 -13.34
N VAL A 663 26.41 -12.80 -12.88
CA VAL A 663 27.25 -13.69 -13.71
C VAL A 663 26.70 -15.12 -13.78
N ASN A 664 25.84 -15.51 -12.84
CA ASN A 664 25.18 -16.82 -12.82
C ASN A 664 23.92 -16.77 -11.94
N ILE A 665 22.81 -17.31 -12.45
CA ILE A 665 21.54 -17.53 -11.73
C ILE A 665 21.28 -19.03 -11.79
N SER A 666 21.20 -19.73 -10.65
CA SER A 666 20.83 -21.13 -10.67
C SER A 666 19.33 -21.29 -10.94
N THR A 667 18.94 -22.34 -11.67
CA THR A 667 17.53 -22.60 -12.09
C THR A 667 16.59 -23.00 -10.95
N LYS A 668 16.95 -22.74 -9.68
CA LYS A 668 16.16 -23.04 -8.48
C LYS A 668 15.91 -21.81 -7.60
N GLU A 669 16.38 -20.63 -7.98
CA GLU A 669 16.35 -19.43 -7.13
C GLU A 669 15.00 -18.72 -7.12
N GLN A 670 14.62 -18.17 -5.97
CA GLN A 670 13.47 -17.26 -5.86
C GLN A 670 13.86 -15.88 -6.41
N LEU A 671 13.46 -15.58 -7.65
CA LEU A 671 13.75 -14.30 -8.31
C LEU A 671 12.78 -13.18 -7.88
N GLN A 672 11.61 -13.53 -7.37
CA GLN A 672 10.58 -12.57 -6.96
C GLN A 672 10.13 -12.82 -5.51
N PRO A 673 11.01 -12.58 -4.52
CA PRO A 673 10.66 -12.77 -3.12
C PRO A 673 9.66 -11.75 -2.57
N TYR A 674 9.40 -10.65 -3.28
CA TYR A 674 8.34 -9.69 -2.96
C TYR A 674 7.08 -9.98 -3.78
N LEU A 675 5.94 -10.07 -3.09
CA LEU A 675 4.61 -10.18 -3.70
C LEU A 675 3.69 -9.09 -3.16
N ALA A 676 3.35 -8.11 -4.00
CA ALA A 676 2.35 -7.09 -3.69
C ALA A 676 0.93 -7.65 -3.79
N GLY A 677 0.05 -7.20 -2.91
CA GLY A 677 -1.39 -7.40 -3.06
C GLY A 677 -1.97 -6.65 -4.25
N ARG A 678 -2.93 -7.27 -4.94
CA ARG A 678 -3.73 -6.64 -6.01
C ARG A 678 -5.18 -6.34 -5.59
N LYS A 679 -5.65 -6.98 -4.53
CA LYS A 679 -7.03 -6.86 -4.03
C LYS A 679 -7.19 -5.61 -3.16
N ASN A 680 -8.36 -4.98 -3.24
CA ASN A 680 -8.76 -3.77 -2.49
C ASN A 680 -7.87 -2.53 -2.69
N ILE A 681 -7.10 -2.42 -3.79
CA ILE A 681 -6.38 -1.19 -4.11
C ILE A 681 -7.38 -0.11 -4.55
N LYS A 682 -7.44 0.97 -3.76
CA LYS A 682 -8.32 2.12 -3.92
C LYS A 682 -7.52 3.40 -3.84
N ILE A 683 -7.98 4.42 -4.55
CA ILE A 683 -7.47 5.79 -4.41
C ILE A 683 -8.33 6.52 -3.38
N TYR A 684 -7.69 7.02 -2.34
CA TYR A 684 -8.28 7.85 -1.30
C TYR A 684 -7.90 9.30 -1.54
N SER A 685 -8.78 10.23 -1.19
CA SER A 685 -8.47 11.66 -1.30
C SER A 685 -8.76 12.40 -0.01
N GLY A 686 -7.92 13.38 0.32
CA GLY A 686 -8.05 14.25 1.48
C GLY A 686 -7.84 15.71 1.14
N ILE A 687 -8.61 16.59 1.76
CA ILE A 687 -8.60 18.04 1.58
C ILE A 687 -8.33 18.69 2.95
N PRO A 688 -7.07 18.98 3.32
CA PRO A 688 -6.78 19.61 4.60
C PRO A 688 -7.48 20.97 4.70
N HIS A 689 -7.96 21.32 5.88
CA HIS A 689 -8.67 22.57 6.14
C HIS A 689 -8.69 22.90 7.64
N ILE A 690 -8.89 24.17 7.96
CA ILE A 690 -9.09 24.56 9.36
C ILE A 690 -10.37 23.93 9.90
N THR A 691 -10.31 23.39 11.11
CA THR A 691 -11.40 22.60 11.69
C THR A 691 -12.47 23.44 12.38
N THR A 692 -12.15 24.68 12.78
CA THR A 692 -13.06 25.56 13.53
C THR A 692 -14.43 25.85 12.90
N PRO A 693 -14.61 25.85 11.55
CA PRO A 693 -15.93 25.95 10.92
C PRO A 693 -16.78 24.68 11.01
N GLU A 694 -16.17 23.51 11.26
CA GLU A 694 -16.87 22.24 11.40
C GLU A 694 -17.70 22.21 12.69
N GLY A 695 -18.73 21.34 12.73
CA GLY A 695 -19.46 21.03 13.96
C GLY A 695 -20.07 22.24 14.68
N SER A 696 -20.32 23.34 13.95
CA SER A 696 -20.74 24.64 14.53
C SER A 696 -19.78 25.16 15.62
N GLY A 697 -18.47 25.03 15.41
CA GLY A 697 -17.42 25.50 16.32
C GLY A 697 -16.62 24.35 16.93
N LEU A 698 -15.98 23.53 16.09
CA LEU A 698 -15.09 22.46 16.54
C LEU A 698 -13.75 23.02 17.05
N SER A 699 -13.43 22.75 18.31
CA SER A 699 -12.14 23.08 18.93
C SER A 699 -11.45 21.80 19.38
N LEU A 700 -10.26 21.54 18.84
CA LEU A 700 -9.43 20.40 19.22
C LEU A 700 -8.63 20.72 20.48
N ASN A 701 -8.56 19.78 21.43
CA ASN A 701 -7.71 19.88 22.63
C ASN A 701 -6.53 18.90 22.61
N ALA A 702 -6.43 18.08 21.55
CA ALA A 702 -5.34 17.15 21.31
C ALA A 702 -4.85 17.26 19.86
N SER A 703 -3.61 16.89 19.65
CA SER A 703 -2.97 16.72 18.35
C SER A 703 -2.70 15.23 18.10
N TYR A 704 -2.40 14.88 16.84
CA TYR A 704 -1.89 13.55 16.53
C TYR A 704 -0.65 13.23 17.38
N GLY A 705 -0.61 12.03 17.97
CA GLY A 705 0.53 11.61 18.78
C GLY A 705 0.41 11.92 20.27
N ASP A 706 -0.49 12.81 20.67
CA ASP A 706 -0.72 13.11 22.08
C ASP A 706 -1.23 11.86 22.80
N GLY A 707 -0.83 11.69 24.06
CA GLY A 707 -1.31 10.60 24.91
C GLY A 707 -1.88 11.15 26.22
N PRO A 708 -2.80 10.41 26.88
CA PRO A 708 -3.34 10.83 28.16
C PRO A 708 -2.30 10.71 29.28
N GLU A 709 -2.47 11.52 30.33
CA GLU A 709 -1.76 11.26 31.59
C GLU A 709 -2.22 9.91 32.15
N MET A 710 -1.27 9.12 32.62
CA MET A 710 -1.53 7.74 32.99
C MET A 710 -1.14 7.47 34.43
N VAL A 711 -2.03 6.83 35.17
CA VAL A 711 -1.81 6.45 36.57
C VAL A 711 -1.46 4.97 36.63
N ARG A 712 -0.35 4.62 37.28
CA ARG A 712 -0.06 3.21 37.60
C ARG A 712 -1.03 2.71 38.66
N GLN A 713 -1.64 1.57 38.41
CA GLN A 713 -2.39 0.84 39.42
C GLN A 713 -1.62 -0.38 39.91
N GLU A 714 -1.06 -1.18 39.00
CA GLU A 714 -0.28 -2.40 39.32
C GLU A 714 0.83 -2.62 38.27
N GLY A 715 1.74 -3.55 38.57
CA GLY A 715 2.82 -3.95 37.69
C GLY A 715 3.92 -2.90 37.53
N THR A 716 4.96 -3.23 36.78
CA THR A 716 6.03 -2.29 36.41
C THR A 716 6.71 -2.79 35.15
N GLY A 717 7.71 -2.07 34.66
CA GLY A 717 8.25 -2.21 33.31
C GLY A 717 7.72 -1.12 32.38
N ASN A 718 8.41 -0.92 31.27
CA ASN A 718 8.09 0.17 30.35
C ASN A 718 8.02 -0.26 28.89
N GLY A 719 8.20 -1.53 28.53
CA GLY A 719 8.10 -1.97 27.13
C GLY A 719 9.00 -1.16 26.18
N ILE A 720 10.10 -0.60 26.70
CA ILE A 720 11.03 0.33 26.04
C ILE A 720 10.48 1.73 25.69
N PHE A 721 9.34 2.12 26.27
CA PHE A 721 8.82 3.50 26.25
C PHE A 721 9.56 4.40 27.25
N ILE A 722 9.75 5.66 26.87
CA ILE A 722 10.33 6.68 27.76
C ILE A 722 9.25 7.13 28.74
N THR A 723 9.49 6.87 30.03
CA THR A 723 8.56 7.25 31.10
C THR A 723 8.95 8.56 31.76
N ASP A 724 7.99 9.45 31.99
CA ASP A 724 8.22 10.71 32.71
C ASP A 724 7.08 10.96 33.70
N LEU A 725 7.43 11.30 34.95
CA LEU A 725 6.44 11.63 35.98
C LEU A 725 5.97 13.09 35.87
N THR A 726 4.72 13.34 36.28
CA THR A 726 4.24 14.71 36.51
C THR A 726 4.95 15.34 37.70
N GLU A 727 4.98 16.68 37.77
CA GLU A 727 5.63 17.37 38.90
C GLU A 727 4.88 17.09 40.21
N GLU A 728 3.55 16.97 40.13
CA GLU A 728 2.66 16.58 41.21
C GLU A 728 3.04 15.20 41.78
N SER A 729 3.24 14.21 40.91
CA SER A 729 3.63 12.86 41.32
C SER A 729 5.03 12.82 41.93
N MET A 730 5.99 13.58 41.38
CA MET A 730 7.32 13.71 42.00
C MET A 730 7.23 14.34 43.41
N MET A 731 6.43 15.39 43.57
CA MET A 731 6.24 16.05 44.87
C MET A 731 5.52 15.14 45.88
N GLU A 732 4.58 14.29 45.43
CA GLU A 732 3.96 13.27 46.28
C GLU A 732 5.01 12.29 46.82
N ILE A 733 5.89 11.78 45.96
CA ILE A 733 6.99 10.88 46.36
C ILE A 733 7.90 11.53 47.40
N LEU A 734 8.28 12.80 47.19
CA LEU A 734 9.19 13.54 48.07
C LEU A 734 8.58 13.88 49.43
N ASN A 735 7.27 14.11 49.48
CA ASN A 735 6.55 14.43 50.71
C ASN A 735 5.99 13.17 51.42
N SER A 736 6.00 12.03 50.75
CA SER A 736 5.50 10.76 51.30
C SER A 736 6.35 10.31 52.50
N PRO A 737 5.72 9.89 53.62
CA PRO A 737 6.45 9.39 54.78
C PRO A 737 7.21 8.08 54.51
N THR A 738 6.84 7.36 53.43
CA THR A 738 7.49 6.13 53.00
C THR A 738 8.49 6.35 51.86
N ASN A 739 8.70 7.61 51.43
CA ASN A 739 9.55 8.00 50.29
C ASN A 739 9.15 7.30 48.98
N GLN A 740 7.85 7.02 48.82
CA GLN A 740 7.31 6.28 47.69
C GLN A 740 5.84 6.62 47.46
N THR A 741 5.39 6.51 46.22
CA THR A 741 3.96 6.33 45.86
C THR A 741 3.77 5.03 45.09
N TYR A 742 2.63 4.36 45.29
CA TYR A 742 2.23 3.21 44.48
C TYR A 742 1.50 3.64 43.20
N HIS A 743 0.93 4.84 43.18
CA HIS A 743 0.05 5.35 42.13
C HIS A 743 0.63 6.57 41.42
N GLN A 744 1.88 6.46 40.95
CA GLN A 744 2.51 7.56 40.24
C GLN A 744 1.76 7.89 38.95
N VAL A 745 1.80 9.19 38.61
CA VAL A 745 1.18 9.74 37.42
C VAL A 745 2.27 10.08 36.42
N TYR A 746 2.16 9.48 35.23
CA TYR A 746 3.00 9.77 34.09
C TYR A 746 2.42 10.93 33.29
N LYS A 747 3.29 11.78 32.74
CA LYS A 747 2.92 12.85 31.80
C LYS A 747 2.24 12.25 30.57
N GLY A 748 1.39 13.06 29.92
CA GLY A 748 0.74 12.69 28.67
C GLY A 748 1.72 12.15 27.64
N GLY A 749 1.45 10.96 27.11
CA GLY A 749 2.30 10.29 26.12
C GLY A 749 3.62 9.71 26.64
N ALA A 750 3.95 9.90 27.93
CA ALA A 750 5.18 9.40 28.55
C ALA A 750 4.90 8.30 29.59
N GLY A 751 3.92 7.45 29.28
CA GLY A 751 3.54 6.29 30.08
C GLY A 751 4.34 5.04 29.73
N PRO A 752 4.21 3.97 30.54
CA PRO A 752 4.86 2.68 30.31
C PRO A 752 4.23 1.84 29.19
N VAL A 753 3.16 2.32 28.56
CA VAL A 753 2.48 1.78 27.37
C VAL A 753 2.07 2.96 26.48
N ALA A 754 1.97 2.78 25.17
CA ALA A 754 1.56 3.85 24.26
C ALA A 754 0.05 3.78 24.00
N VAL A 755 -0.68 4.74 24.59
CA VAL A 755 -2.05 5.08 24.19
C VAL A 755 -1.98 6.44 23.51
N LYS A 756 -2.34 6.48 22.23
CA LYS A 756 -2.10 7.64 21.35
C LYS A 756 -3.42 8.15 20.77
N VAL A 757 -3.60 9.46 20.72
CA VAL A 757 -4.65 10.10 19.92
C VAL A 757 -4.20 10.06 18.46
N TYR A 758 -4.97 9.38 17.62
CA TYR A 758 -4.77 9.41 16.17
C TYR A 758 -5.87 10.21 15.46
N ASN A 759 -7.09 10.25 16.02
CA ASN A 759 -8.16 11.09 15.49
C ASN A 759 -8.64 12.05 16.59
N PRO A 760 -8.10 13.28 16.65
CA PRO A 760 -8.45 14.23 17.69
C PRO A 760 -9.91 14.73 17.62
N LYS A 761 -10.63 14.49 16.50
CA LYS A 761 -12.02 14.95 16.33
C LYS A 761 -13.03 14.10 17.11
N VAL A 762 -12.69 12.85 17.45
CA VAL A 762 -13.64 11.87 18.01
C VAL A 762 -13.26 11.36 19.40
N VAL A 763 -12.18 11.87 19.99
CA VAL A 763 -11.76 11.49 21.35
C VAL A 763 -12.88 11.81 22.36
N PRO A 764 -13.42 10.80 23.06
CA PRO A 764 -14.47 11.02 24.03
C PRO A 764 -13.90 11.69 25.30
N SER A 765 -14.77 12.31 26.10
CA SER A 765 -14.46 12.65 27.50
C SER A 765 -14.89 11.45 28.34
N ALA A 766 -13.93 10.58 28.65
CA ALA A 766 -14.16 9.31 29.35
C ALA A 766 -12.97 8.86 30.20
N ASP A 767 -13.28 8.02 31.18
CA ASP A 767 -12.31 7.30 32.02
C ASP A 767 -12.03 5.92 31.43
N PHE A 768 -10.76 5.48 31.48
CA PHE A 768 -10.31 4.24 30.89
C PHE A 768 -9.43 3.42 31.85
N GLU A 769 -9.44 2.10 31.65
CA GLU A 769 -8.53 1.15 32.28
C GLU A 769 -7.87 0.23 31.23
N LEU A 770 -6.53 0.18 31.22
CA LEU A 770 -5.74 -0.75 30.42
C LEU A 770 -5.14 -1.82 31.32
N LYS A 771 -5.33 -3.10 30.98
CA LYS A 771 -4.72 -4.26 31.65
C LYS A 771 -3.86 -5.06 30.70
N LEU A 772 -2.70 -5.51 31.17
CA LEU A 772 -1.92 -6.58 30.53
C LEU A 772 -2.23 -7.89 31.25
N ILE A 773 -2.47 -8.95 30.48
CA ILE A 773 -2.88 -10.26 30.97
C ILE A 773 -2.01 -11.32 30.29
N ASP A 774 -1.18 -12.00 31.08
CA ASP A 774 -0.42 -13.16 30.62
C ASP A 774 -1.27 -14.43 30.79
N THR A 775 -1.72 -14.98 29.67
CA THR A 775 -2.58 -16.17 29.65
C THR A 775 -1.87 -17.46 30.08
N ALA A 776 -0.52 -17.45 30.15
CA ALA A 776 0.27 -18.58 30.66
C ALA A 776 0.38 -18.61 32.20
N GLY A 777 -0.01 -17.54 32.90
CA GLY A 777 -0.07 -17.50 34.37
C GLY A 777 1.29 -17.32 35.07
N THR A 778 2.01 -16.24 34.77
CA THR A 778 3.38 -16.00 35.27
C THR A 778 3.41 -15.19 36.58
N THR A 779 4.38 -15.46 37.48
CA THR A 779 4.59 -14.75 38.77
C THR A 779 5.73 -13.71 38.74
N GLY A 780 6.28 -13.42 37.55
CA GLY A 780 7.49 -12.63 37.36
C GLY A 780 7.42 -11.72 36.14
N ILE A 781 8.43 -11.80 35.26
CA ILE A 781 8.40 -11.13 33.95
C ILE A 781 7.30 -11.74 33.10
N LEU A 782 6.44 -10.92 32.49
CA LEU A 782 5.37 -11.38 31.61
C LEU A 782 5.96 -11.97 30.33
N ASN A 783 5.38 -13.07 29.83
CA ASN A 783 5.80 -13.67 28.57
C ASN A 783 5.11 -13.00 27.38
N GLY A 784 5.89 -12.40 26.48
CA GLY A 784 5.38 -11.67 25.32
C GLY A 784 4.44 -12.50 24.44
N THR A 785 4.79 -13.77 24.20
CA THR A 785 4.05 -14.69 23.31
C THR A 785 2.70 -15.15 23.86
N SER A 786 2.40 -14.89 25.13
CA SER A 786 1.12 -15.23 25.79
C SER A 786 0.43 -14.05 26.45
N THR A 787 1.03 -12.86 26.40
CA THR A 787 0.50 -11.64 27.01
C THR A 787 -0.34 -10.86 26.00
N LYS A 788 -1.57 -10.54 26.39
CA LYS A 788 -2.52 -9.69 25.66
C LYS A 788 -2.86 -8.46 26.50
N TRP A 789 -3.45 -7.44 25.87
CA TRP A 789 -4.00 -6.29 26.59
C TRP A 789 -5.51 -6.17 26.39
N THR A 790 -6.16 -5.54 27.37
CA THR A 790 -7.58 -5.18 27.34
C THR A 790 -7.72 -3.72 27.74
N LEU A 791 -8.45 -2.94 26.94
CA LEU A 791 -8.82 -1.56 27.24
C LEU A 791 -10.32 -1.49 27.53
N THR A 792 -10.68 -0.95 28.68
CA THR A 792 -12.08 -0.78 29.09
C THR A 792 -12.40 0.70 29.22
N ASN A 793 -13.46 1.15 28.54
CA ASN A 793 -14.06 2.45 28.80
C ASN A 793 -14.92 2.34 30.07
N LEU A 794 -14.45 2.92 31.17
CA LEU A 794 -15.12 2.86 32.47
C LEU A 794 -16.40 3.70 32.52
N THR A 795 -16.56 4.66 31.60
CA THR A 795 -17.75 5.50 31.48
C THR A 795 -18.89 4.78 30.76
N THR A 796 -18.61 4.05 29.68
CA THR A 796 -19.64 3.33 28.88
C THR A 796 -19.76 1.84 29.23
N GLY A 797 -18.70 1.23 29.75
CA GLY A 797 -18.58 -0.22 29.98
C GLY A 797 -18.11 -1.03 28.77
N GLU A 798 -17.80 -0.38 27.65
CA GLU A 798 -17.29 -1.03 26.44
C GLU A 798 -15.85 -1.53 26.63
N VAL A 799 -15.55 -2.68 26.02
CA VAL A 799 -14.27 -3.38 26.17
C VAL A 799 -13.68 -3.71 24.81
N VAL A 800 -12.42 -3.35 24.60
CA VAL A 800 -11.61 -3.73 23.44
C VAL A 800 -10.47 -4.63 23.87
N ASN A 801 -10.27 -5.74 23.16
CA ASN A 801 -9.19 -6.70 23.41
C ASN A 801 -8.16 -6.65 22.30
N SER A 802 -6.91 -6.97 22.64
CA SER A 802 -5.84 -7.03 21.67
C SER A 802 -6.03 -8.15 20.64
N ASP A 803 -5.87 -7.83 19.37
CA ASP A 803 -5.92 -8.81 18.27
C ASP A 803 -4.75 -9.80 18.39
N PHE A 804 -3.56 -9.26 18.55
CA PHE A 804 -2.33 -10.01 18.72
C PHE A 804 -1.81 -10.00 20.16
N THR A 805 -0.75 -10.76 20.41
CA THR A 805 0.01 -10.69 21.66
C THR A 805 0.99 -9.52 21.60
N ILE A 806 1.55 -9.10 22.74
CA ILE A 806 2.49 -7.98 22.78
C ILE A 806 3.83 -8.26 22.11
N ASP A 807 4.08 -9.50 21.67
CA ASP A 807 5.27 -9.88 20.90
C ASP A 807 5.15 -9.50 19.42
N ALA A 808 3.93 -9.32 18.91
CA ALA A 808 3.69 -8.95 17.52
C ALA A 808 4.02 -7.47 17.22
N GLU A 809 4.26 -6.64 18.25
CA GLU A 809 4.54 -5.20 18.12
C GLU A 809 3.59 -4.51 17.11
N ASN A 810 2.29 -4.60 17.35
CA ASN A 810 1.21 -4.14 16.45
C ASN A 810 0.45 -2.94 17.05
N GLU A 811 0.24 -1.87 16.26
CA GLU A 811 -0.59 -0.73 16.66
C GLU A 811 -2.07 -1.00 16.40
N GLN A 812 -2.88 -1.24 17.43
CA GLN A 812 -4.32 -1.47 17.22
C GLN A 812 -5.12 -0.18 17.33
N LEU A 813 -5.94 0.13 16.32
CA LEU A 813 -6.84 1.28 16.33
C LEU A 813 -8.14 0.98 17.06
N ILE A 814 -8.64 1.97 17.81
CA ILE A 814 -9.96 1.96 18.42
C ILE A 814 -10.73 3.13 17.82
N ALA A 815 -11.31 2.89 16.64
CA ALA A 815 -11.81 3.95 15.78
C ALA A 815 -12.87 4.84 16.44
N ASP A 816 -13.78 4.21 17.19
CA ASP A 816 -14.86 4.91 17.89
C ASP A 816 -14.37 5.89 18.96
N TRP A 817 -13.13 5.72 19.45
CA TRP A 817 -12.55 6.58 20.48
C TRP A 817 -11.41 7.46 19.95
N GLY A 818 -11.03 7.35 18.68
CA GLY A 818 -9.93 8.11 18.08
C GLY A 818 -8.56 7.82 18.73
N LEU A 819 -8.45 6.68 19.42
CA LEU A 819 -7.25 6.22 20.13
C LEU A 819 -6.62 5.03 19.41
N SER A 820 -5.31 4.87 19.55
CA SER A 820 -4.59 3.63 19.26
C SER A 820 -3.85 3.13 20.49
N VAL A 821 -3.66 1.82 20.58
CA VAL A 821 -2.89 1.16 21.63
C VAL A 821 -1.73 0.40 21.00
N PHE A 822 -0.53 0.69 21.48
CA PHE A 822 0.69 0.00 21.08
C PHE A 822 1.46 -0.44 22.34
N VAL A 823 1.69 -1.74 22.44
CA VAL A 823 2.38 -2.38 23.57
C VAL A 823 3.40 -3.35 23.01
N ARG A 824 4.61 -3.34 23.55
CA ARG A 824 5.70 -4.20 23.08
C ARG A 824 6.53 -4.77 24.22
N THR A 825 7.28 -5.82 23.95
CA THR A 825 8.16 -6.43 24.94
C THR A 825 9.45 -5.62 25.12
N ALA A 826 10.15 -5.89 26.22
CA ALA A 826 11.44 -5.28 26.52
C ALA A 826 12.36 -6.31 27.15
N ARG A 827 13.66 -6.11 27.01
CA ARG A 827 14.67 -6.83 27.80
C ARG A 827 15.29 -5.88 28.82
N ASN A 828 15.82 -6.45 29.91
CA ASN A 828 16.67 -5.68 30.79
C ASN A 828 17.97 -5.30 30.07
N PRO A 829 18.68 -4.23 30.49
CA PRO A 829 19.99 -3.89 29.94
C PRO A 829 21.03 -5.01 30.12
N GLY A 830 22.04 -5.05 29.26
CA GLY A 830 23.01 -6.14 29.20
C GLY A 830 22.59 -7.30 28.28
N GLY A 831 23.51 -8.23 28.04
CA GLY A 831 23.28 -9.42 27.22
C GLY A 831 24.51 -9.82 26.40
N PRO A 832 24.39 -10.78 25.48
CA PRO A 832 25.39 -11.05 24.43
C PRO A 832 25.63 -9.82 23.53
N VAL A 833 26.82 -9.70 22.93
CA VAL A 833 27.26 -8.51 22.16
C VAL A 833 26.33 -8.16 21.00
N ASP A 834 25.86 -9.16 20.26
CA ASP A 834 24.90 -9.00 19.17
C ASP A 834 23.59 -8.36 19.65
N VAL A 835 23.09 -8.78 20.81
CA VAL A 835 21.89 -8.20 21.43
C VAL A 835 22.15 -6.77 21.88
N GLN A 836 23.32 -6.50 22.47
CA GLN A 836 23.69 -5.14 22.91
C GLN A 836 23.68 -4.16 21.73
N LEU A 837 24.28 -4.55 20.60
CA LEU A 837 24.34 -3.72 19.40
C LEU A 837 22.95 -3.48 18.80
N ALA A 838 22.06 -4.47 18.84
CA ALA A 838 20.71 -4.35 18.31
C ALA A 838 19.78 -3.44 19.15
N ASN A 839 20.03 -3.27 20.46
CA ASN A 839 19.10 -2.60 21.37
C ASN A 839 19.71 -1.47 22.20
N ASN A 840 20.85 -0.92 21.78
CA ASN A 840 21.63 0.08 22.52
C ASN A 840 21.95 -0.36 23.96
N ASN A 841 22.17 -1.66 24.14
CA ASN A 841 22.39 -2.32 25.43
C ASN A 841 21.31 -2.00 26.48
N GLY A 842 20.09 -1.65 26.04
CA GLY A 842 18.97 -1.26 26.89
C GLY A 842 18.98 0.20 27.37
N LEU A 843 19.88 1.06 26.89
CA LEU A 843 19.80 2.51 27.13
C LEU A 843 18.80 3.15 26.16
N LEU A 844 17.74 3.77 26.70
CA LEU A 844 16.69 4.43 25.91
C LEU A 844 16.99 5.91 25.68
N SER A 845 17.41 6.62 26.74
CA SER A 845 17.82 8.01 26.63
C SER A 845 18.66 8.46 27.82
N SER A 846 19.47 9.49 27.59
CA SER A 846 20.13 10.28 28.63
C SER A 846 20.01 11.76 28.28
N SER A 847 19.57 12.59 29.23
CA SER A 847 19.42 14.03 29.00
C SER A 847 19.72 14.84 30.25
N ILE A 848 20.06 16.12 30.04
CA ILE A 848 20.22 17.15 31.07
C ILE A 848 19.41 18.37 30.67
N VAL A 849 18.58 18.88 31.58
CA VAL A 849 17.70 20.02 31.37
C VAL A 849 17.96 21.05 32.46
N TYR A 850 18.29 22.27 32.07
CA TYR A 850 18.45 23.42 32.96
C TYR A 850 17.17 24.27 32.95
N GLU A 851 16.70 24.69 34.13
CA GLU A 851 15.58 25.64 34.23
C GLU A 851 15.90 26.99 33.57
N ASP A 852 17.15 27.46 33.70
CA ASP A 852 17.73 28.49 32.83
C ASP A 852 18.66 27.84 31.78
N PRO A 853 18.24 27.74 30.51
CA PRO A 853 19.03 27.13 29.43
C PRO A 853 20.38 27.82 29.17
N GLN A 854 20.59 29.05 29.62
CA GLN A 854 21.87 29.77 29.47
C GLN A 854 22.86 29.46 30.60
N ALA A 855 22.40 28.84 31.69
CA ALA A 855 23.19 28.58 32.88
C ALA A 855 23.64 27.11 32.97
N THR A 856 24.43 26.65 32.00
CA THR A 856 24.97 25.28 31.94
C THR A 856 26.13 25.06 32.93
N TRP A 857 25.85 25.19 34.23
CA TRP A 857 26.88 25.20 35.29
C TRP A 857 27.48 23.83 35.60
N LEU A 858 26.76 22.74 35.35
CA LEU A 858 27.19 21.38 35.67
C LEU A 858 28.04 20.82 34.53
N GLY A 859 29.29 20.47 34.86
CA GLY A 859 30.19 19.72 33.99
C GLY A 859 30.61 18.40 34.63
N GLY A 860 31.58 17.75 34.02
CA GLY A 860 32.21 16.55 34.55
C GLY A 860 33.46 16.19 33.77
N VAL A 861 34.22 15.22 34.28
CA VAL A 861 35.36 14.65 33.56
C VAL A 861 34.82 13.87 32.36
N ALA A 862 35.06 14.40 31.16
CA ALA A 862 34.78 13.67 29.94
C ALA A 862 35.75 12.50 29.81
N ASP A 863 35.22 11.31 29.54
CA ASP A 863 35.99 10.11 29.26
C ASP A 863 36.88 10.28 28.01
N GLN A 864 38.03 9.59 28.01
CA GLN A 864 38.99 9.55 26.90
C GLN A 864 39.28 8.12 26.45
N GLU A 865 39.53 7.92 25.16
CA GLU A 865 39.96 6.63 24.63
C GLU A 865 41.43 6.28 24.97
N GLY A 866 41.70 4.98 25.01
CA GLY A 866 43.05 4.42 25.01
C GLY A 866 43.61 4.09 26.40
N ASP A 867 44.94 3.95 26.46
CA ASP A 867 45.66 3.42 27.63
C ASP A 867 46.02 4.54 28.65
N GLY A 868 45.01 5.27 29.09
CA GLY A 868 45.15 6.43 29.97
C GLY A 868 44.24 6.40 31.19
N VAL A 869 44.62 7.13 32.23
CA VAL A 869 43.84 7.22 33.47
C VAL A 869 42.46 7.87 33.28
N LEU A 870 42.31 8.74 32.27
CA LEU A 870 41.04 9.38 31.91
C LEU A 870 40.14 8.53 31.01
N ASN A 871 40.60 7.37 30.54
CA ASN A 871 39.68 6.30 30.18
C ASN A 871 39.11 5.80 31.50
N TRP A 872 37.96 6.34 31.92
CA TRP A 872 37.31 6.04 33.19
C TRP A 872 35.95 5.37 33.01
N ILE A 873 35.42 5.40 31.79
CA ILE A 873 34.27 4.62 31.35
C ILE A 873 34.80 3.48 30.48
N ARG A 874 34.87 2.27 31.05
CA ARG A 874 35.44 1.04 30.45
C ARG A 874 34.46 0.37 29.49
N SER A 875 33.98 1.14 28.53
CA SER A 875 33.09 0.71 27.46
C SER A 875 33.87 0.49 26.17
N GLY A 876 33.41 -0.42 25.31
CA GLY A 876 34.09 -0.68 24.04
C GLY A 876 34.91 -1.97 24.04
N THR A 877 35.85 -2.05 23.10
CA THR A 877 36.60 -3.27 22.78
C THR A 877 38.11 -3.13 22.93
N TYR A 878 38.58 -1.99 23.43
CA TYR A 878 40.00 -1.70 23.63
C TYR A 878 40.54 -2.44 24.86
N ALA A 879 41.05 -3.66 24.68
CA ALA A 879 41.63 -4.46 25.76
C ALA A 879 43.04 -4.98 25.41
N PRO A 880 44.07 -4.11 25.33
CA PRO A 880 45.44 -4.55 25.08
C PRO A 880 46.00 -5.37 26.26
N ASP A 881 46.85 -6.34 25.94
CA ASP A 881 47.49 -7.21 26.93
C ASP A 881 48.21 -6.40 28.02
N ALA A 882 47.93 -6.73 29.29
CA ALA A 882 48.52 -6.12 30.49
C ALA A 882 48.23 -4.62 30.72
N SER A 883 47.22 -4.04 30.05
CA SER A 883 46.74 -2.70 30.38
C SER A 883 45.89 -2.68 31.65
N ALA A 884 46.12 -1.66 32.49
CA ALA A 884 45.26 -1.34 33.63
C ALA A 884 44.08 -0.43 33.24
N PHE A 885 44.03 0.00 31.98
CA PHE A 885 43.08 0.97 31.43
C PHE A 885 42.29 0.40 30.23
N GLY A 886 42.27 -0.93 30.06
CA GLY A 886 41.46 -1.56 29.01
C GLY A 886 39.98 -1.63 29.38
N ASP A 887 39.14 -1.74 28.35
CA ASP A 887 37.68 -1.81 28.48
C ASP A 887 37.23 -3.15 29.06
N TYR A 888 36.03 -3.14 29.63
CA TYR A 888 35.42 -4.36 30.17
C TYR A 888 34.65 -5.09 29.06
N LEU A 889 35.36 -5.94 28.31
CA LEU A 889 34.80 -6.73 27.21
C LEU A 889 33.51 -7.48 27.59
N GLY A 890 32.55 -7.51 26.66
CA GLY A 890 31.25 -8.15 26.77
C GLY A 890 30.24 -7.40 27.65
N ARG A 891 30.54 -6.18 28.10
CA ARG A 891 29.63 -5.37 28.94
C ARG A 891 28.84 -4.37 28.15
N ASP A 892 29.55 -3.53 27.41
CA ASP A 892 28.99 -2.45 26.62
C ASP A 892 29.92 -2.17 25.43
N ASP A 893 30.10 -3.20 24.60
CA ASP A 893 31.06 -3.21 23.50
C ASP A 893 30.68 -2.21 22.39
N GLY A 894 29.42 -1.76 22.38
CA GLY A 894 28.91 -0.69 21.49
C GLY A 894 29.07 0.74 22.03
N GLU A 895 29.68 0.92 23.21
CA GLU A 895 29.98 2.24 23.80
C GLU A 895 28.72 3.09 24.03
N PHE A 896 27.59 2.48 24.42
CA PHE A 896 26.32 3.19 24.56
C PHE A 896 26.27 4.03 25.83
N TYR A 897 26.71 3.47 26.96
CA TYR A 897 26.74 4.14 28.26
C TYR A 897 27.85 5.18 28.38
N GLU A 898 28.89 5.08 27.55
CA GLU A 898 29.95 6.07 27.44
C GLU A 898 29.47 7.39 26.82
N LYS A 899 28.53 7.32 25.88
CA LYS A 899 28.00 8.52 25.19
C LYS A 899 27.06 9.37 26.07
N MET A 900 26.77 8.93 27.29
CA MET A 900 25.86 9.63 28.20
C MET A 900 26.40 11.00 28.61
N ILE A 901 25.57 12.04 28.44
CA ILE A 901 25.83 13.42 28.89
C ILE A 901 27.26 13.89 28.56
N GLY A 902 27.64 13.85 27.29
CA GLY A 902 28.95 14.30 26.84
C GLY A 902 30.13 13.53 27.46
N ARG A 903 29.96 12.23 27.71
CA ARG A 903 30.96 11.32 28.29
C ARG A 903 31.30 11.61 29.77
N THR A 904 30.39 12.22 30.51
CA THR A 904 30.63 12.63 31.92
C THR A 904 29.84 11.83 32.95
N TRP A 905 28.96 10.94 32.49
CA TRP A 905 28.13 10.05 33.31
C TRP A 905 28.19 8.66 32.72
N THR A 906 28.06 7.64 33.56
CA THR A 906 27.89 6.26 33.09
C THR A 906 27.21 5.41 34.17
N ASN A 907 26.94 4.15 33.82
CA ASN A 907 26.54 3.16 34.80
C ASN A 907 27.74 2.68 35.63
N TYR A 908 27.49 2.32 36.89
CA TYR A 908 28.54 1.93 37.84
C TYR A 908 29.30 0.66 37.46
N GLY A 909 28.69 -0.21 36.63
CA GLY A 909 29.26 -1.50 36.20
C GLY A 909 30.32 -1.40 35.10
N VAL A 910 30.44 -0.24 34.45
CA VAL A 910 31.50 0.05 33.46
C VAL A 910 32.41 1.20 33.88
N ALA A 911 32.19 1.81 35.04
CA ALA A 911 33.11 2.82 35.55
C ALA A 911 34.38 2.18 36.13
N THR A 912 35.54 2.78 35.90
CA THR A 912 36.83 2.19 36.27
C THR A 912 37.02 2.02 37.77
N ASP A 913 37.58 0.89 38.17
CA ASP A 913 38.08 0.63 39.52
C ASP A 913 39.55 1.01 39.73
N GLU A 914 40.13 1.79 38.80
CA GLU A 914 41.49 2.29 38.90
C GLU A 914 41.71 3.05 40.20
N LYS A 915 42.87 2.82 40.83
CA LYS A 915 43.14 3.27 42.20
C LYS A 915 43.11 4.80 42.33
N SER A 916 43.76 5.54 41.44
CA SER A 916 43.99 6.98 41.54
C SER A 916 42.72 7.82 41.41
N ILE A 917 41.93 7.58 40.36
CA ILE A 917 40.75 8.38 40.06
C ILE A 917 39.45 7.58 40.04
N GLY A 918 39.51 6.25 39.97
CA GLY A 918 38.33 5.44 39.74
C GLY A 918 37.24 5.65 40.79
N PRO A 919 35.97 5.83 40.36
CA PRO A 919 34.87 6.02 41.29
C PRO A 919 34.30 4.67 41.75
N THR A 920 34.83 3.57 41.23
CA THR A 920 34.34 2.23 41.52
C THR A 920 35.10 1.57 42.66
N TRP A 921 34.36 1.01 43.60
CA TRP A 921 34.89 0.17 44.66
C TRP A 921 35.03 -1.27 44.15
N THR A 922 36.22 -1.83 44.30
CA THR A 922 36.53 -3.21 43.88
C THR A 922 37.14 -3.99 45.04
N ASP A 923 36.79 -5.27 45.14
CA ASP A 923 37.58 -6.27 45.87
C ASP A 923 38.20 -7.23 44.84
N ALA A 924 39.32 -7.87 45.18
CA ALA A 924 40.12 -8.70 44.28
C ALA A 924 39.39 -9.93 43.70
N SER A 925 38.06 -10.06 43.82
CA SER A 925 37.34 -11.29 43.56
C SER A 925 36.00 -11.20 42.80
N HIS A 926 35.26 -10.08 42.73
CA HIS A 926 33.85 -10.16 42.29
C HIS A 926 33.23 -8.96 41.53
N TYR A 927 33.99 -7.96 41.07
CA TYR A 927 33.42 -6.73 40.48
C TYR A 927 32.38 -6.98 39.36
N SER A 928 32.70 -7.90 38.45
CA SER A 928 31.89 -8.21 37.27
C SER A 928 30.56 -8.94 37.56
N THR A 929 30.38 -9.52 38.76
CA THR A 929 29.14 -10.28 39.09
C THR A 929 28.14 -9.49 39.94
N LEU A 930 28.54 -8.34 40.49
CA LEU A 930 27.76 -7.62 41.49
C LEU A 930 26.98 -6.42 40.92
N ASN A 931 27.46 -5.83 39.82
CA ASN A 931 26.88 -4.66 39.16
C ASN A 931 26.46 -5.01 37.72
N GLN A 932 25.62 -6.03 37.59
CA GLN A 932 25.07 -6.41 36.29
C GLN A 932 24.14 -5.30 35.76
N LEU A 933 24.25 -5.02 34.45
CA LEU A 933 23.47 -4.00 33.76
C LEU A 933 21.95 -4.26 33.86
N ASP A 934 21.56 -5.53 33.99
CA ASP A 934 20.15 -5.92 34.12
C ASP A 934 19.45 -5.31 35.35
N SER A 935 20.25 -4.91 36.35
CA SER A 935 19.82 -4.34 37.61
C SER A 935 19.73 -2.81 37.62
N LEU A 936 20.11 -2.14 36.51
CA LEU A 936 19.95 -0.70 36.34
C LEU A 936 18.49 -0.28 36.47
N VAL A 937 18.25 0.96 36.86
CA VAL A 937 16.91 1.54 36.93
C VAL A 937 16.94 2.90 36.26
N SER A 938 15.82 3.27 35.64
CA SER A 938 15.62 4.65 35.20
C SER A 938 15.68 5.58 36.41
N VAL A 939 16.19 6.80 36.22
CA VAL A 939 16.30 7.76 37.31
C VAL A 939 16.16 9.20 36.82
N ASP A 940 15.49 10.01 37.64
CA ASP A 940 15.54 11.47 37.58
C ASP A 940 16.44 11.98 38.71
N ILE A 941 17.49 12.70 38.37
CA ILE A 941 18.43 13.32 39.33
C ILE A 941 18.22 14.82 39.25
N VAL A 942 17.77 15.43 40.34
CA VAL A 942 17.42 16.85 40.38
C VAL A 942 18.34 17.59 41.34
N PHE A 943 19.07 18.58 40.83
CA PHE A 943 19.77 19.59 41.62
C PHE A 943 18.85 20.79 41.82
N THR A 944 18.75 21.28 43.06
CA THR A 944 17.87 22.40 43.40
C THR A 944 18.43 23.26 44.52
N SER A 945 18.15 24.57 44.46
CA SER A 945 18.44 25.48 45.57
C SER A 945 17.43 25.38 46.73
N ASP A 946 16.33 24.65 46.54
CA ASP A 946 15.39 24.38 47.62
C ASP A 946 15.96 23.32 48.57
N LYS A 947 16.50 23.80 49.70
CA LYS A 947 17.04 22.95 50.77
C LYS A 947 16.03 21.96 51.33
N SER A 948 14.72 22.21 51.24
CA SER A 948 13.71 21.28 51.76
C SER A 948 13.74 19.94 51.02
N LEU A 949 14.10 19.96 49.73
CA LEU A 949 14.15 18.80 48.85
C LEU A 949 15.50 18.06 48.87
N TRP A 950 16.51 18.63 49.55
CA TRP A 950 17.84 18.02 49.66
C TRP A 950 17.81 16.64 50.32
N SER A 951 18.74 15.78 49.93
CA SER A 951 18.83 14.40 50.39
C SER A 951 19.93 14.27 51.42
N ARG A 952 19.58 13.81 52.63
CA ARG A 952 20.55 13.47 53.66
C ARG A 952 21.29 12.22 53.23
N CYS A 953 22.61 12.28 53.27
CA CYS A 953 23.45 11.23 52.69
C CYS A 953 24.72 11.00 53.49
N VAL A 954 25.37 9.86 53.25
CA VAL A 954 26.75 9.63 53.67
C VAL A 954 27.70 10.48 52.81
N VAL A 955 28.87 10.78 53.35
CA VAL A 955 30.01 11.28 52.56
C VAL A 955 31.12 10.24 52.65
N VAL A 956 31.65 9.82 51.50
CA VAL A 956 32.69 8.78 51.44
C VAL A 956 34.06 9.37 51.16
N GLU A 957 35.09 8.81 51.77
CA GLU A 957 36.48 9.21 51.55
C GLU A 957 36.98 8.68 50.20
N LEU A 958 37.63 9.54 49.42
CA LEU A 958 38.18 9.18 48.10
C LEU A 958 39.69 9.33 47.98
N GLN A 959 40.37 9.70 49.07
CA GLN A 959 41.81 9.66 49.16
C GLN A 959 42.33 8.21 49.05
N THR A 960 43.34 8.03 48.21
CA THR A 960 43.93 6.73 47.86
C THR A 960 45.01 6.27 48.83
N ASP A 961 45.61 7.20 49.57
CA ASP A 961 46.52 6.95 50.67
C ASP A 961 45.82 7.27 51.99
N GLU A 962 45.44 6.22 52.72
CA GLU A 962 44.76 6.30 54.01
C GLU A 962 45.48 7.23 55.01
N GLN A 963 46.81 7.34 54.96
CA GLN A 963 47.55 8.20 55.90
C GLN A 963 47.42 9.69 55.60
N LEU A 964 46.97 10.04 54.39
CA LEU A 964 46.71 11.42 53.99
C LEU A 964 45.26 11.82 54.23
N SER A 965 44.37 10.85 54.44
CA SER A 965 42.97 11.13 54.70
C SER A 965 42.75 11.59 56.14
N GLN A 966 41.70 12.37 56.34
CA GLN A 966 41.32 12.80 57.68
C GLN A 966 40.83 11.61 58.51
N GLY A 967 41.51 11.36 59.64
CA GLY A 967 41.15 10.29 60.58
C GLY A 967 41.56 8.90 60.13
N ASP A 968 42.51 8.80 59.20
CA ASP A 968 42.98 7.53 58.61
C ASP A 968 41.82 6.71 58.02
N ALA A 969 40.83 7.37 57.41
CA ALA A 969 39.73 6.72 56.72
C ALA A 969 40.20 6.15 55.38
N SER A 970 39.93 4.87 55.13
CA SER A 970 40.26 4.20 53.87
C SER A 970 39.37 4.67 52.71
N LYS A 971 39.87 4.63 51.46
CA LYS A 971 39.07 4.93 50.26
C LYS A 971 37.77 4.11 50.27
N PHE A 972 36.65 4.75 49.95
CA PHE A 972 35.29 4.20 49.97
C PHE A 972 34.73 3.85 51.36
N ASP A 973 35.41 4.20 52.45
CA ASP A 973 34.79 4.27 53.78
C ASP A 973 34.08 5.61 53.99
N ILE A 974 33.25 5.65 55.03
CA ILE A 974 32.63 6.89 55.47
C ILE A 974 33.70 7.87 56.00
N ARG A 975 33.56 9.16 55.67
CA ARG A 975 34.48 10.22 56.13
C ARG A 975 34.55 10.27 57.66
N ASP A 976 35.76 10.27 58.23
CA ASP A 976 35.96 10.48 59.68
C ASP A 976 35.97 11.98 60.06
N ALA A 977 34.93 12.70 59.63
CA ALA A 977 34.72 14.12 59.90
C ALA A 977 33.37 14.35 60.59
N PRO A 978 33.24 15.40 61.44
CA PRO A 978 31.95 15.75 62.03
C PRO A 978 30.89 16.03 60.95
N SER A 979 29.71 15.45 61.10
CA SER A 979 28.59 15.61 60.16
C SER A 979 28.14 17.07 60.04
N LYS A 980 27.52 17.39 58.91
CA LYS A 980 26.96 18.72 58.63
C LYS A 980 25.43 18.70 58.52
N ASP A 981 24.80 19.78 58.98
CA ASP A 981 23.40 20.07 58.65
C ASP A 981 23.27 20.82 57.31
N LYS A 982 22.04 21.14 56.89
CA LYS A 982 21.75 21.83 55.60
C LYS A 982 22.32 23.25 55.53
N ASP A 983 22.75 23.81 56.66
CA ASP A 983 23.31 25.16 56.77
C ASP A 983 24.83 25.12 57.00
N GLY A 984 25.45 23.94 56.94
CA GLY A 984 26.90 23.76 57.07
C GLY A 984 27.40 23.77 58.51
N ASN A 985 26.50 23.77 59.50
CA ASN A 985 26.87 23.69 60.91
C ASN A 985 27.21 22.25 61.29
N VAL A 986 28.12 22.10 62.25
CA VAL A 986 28.52 20.79 62.77
C VAL A 986 27.40 20.17 63.61
N VAL A 987 27.05 18.92 63.32
CA VAL A 987 26.11 18.12 64.12
C VAL A 987 26.90 17.37 65.19
N ALA A 988 26.70 17.75 66.45
CA ALA A 988 27.47 17.19 67.56
C ALA A 988 27.24 15.67 67.74
N GLY A 989 28.34 14.92 67.85
CA GLY A 989 28.31 13.47 68.12
C GLY A 989 28.01 12.59 66.90
N GLU A 990 27.86 13.18 65.72
CA GLU A 990 27.65 12.46 64.47
C GLU A 990 28.84 12.70 63.52
N LYS A 991 29.23 11.66 62.78
CA LYS A 991 30.29 11.74 61.77
C LYS A 991 29.80 11.23 60.41
N GLY A 992 30.42 11.74 59.34
CA GLY A 992 30.32 11.15 58.02
C GLY A 992 29.02 11.40 57.25
N MET A 993 28.12 12.24 57.77
CA MET A 993 26.83 12.53 57.13
C MET A 993 26.75 13.99 56.69
N SER A 994 26.13 14.24 55.54
CA SER A 994 25.86 15.56 55.01
C SER A 994 24.55 15.60 54.22
N TRP A 995 24.40 16.58 53.34
CA TRP A 995 23.25 16.77 52.47
C TRP A 995 23.70 16.96 51.03
N PHE A 996 23.25 16.07 50.15
CA PHE A 996 23.34 16.26 48.72
C PHE A 996 22.32 17.32 48.28
N PRO A 997 22.73 18.32 47.46
CA PRO A 997 21.89 19.47 47.10
C PRO A 997 20.85 19.15 46.01
N GLY A 998 20.05 18.11 46.27
CA GLY A 998 19.16 17.51 45.30
C GLY A 998 18.56 16.19 45.77
N TYR A 999 17.98 15.44 44.84
CA TYR A 999 17.38 14.12 45.07
C TYR A 999 17.39 13.25 43.81
N ALA A 1000 17.09 11.96 43.97
CA ALA A 1000 16.92 11.01 42.89
C ALA A 1000 15.57 10.27 43.01
N ILE A 1001 14.87 10.04 41.90
CA ILE A 1001 13.58 9.32 41.85
C ILE A 1001 13.63 8.24 40.76
N ASN A 1002 13.12 7.04 41.07
CA ASN A 1002 12.87 6.00 40.07
C ASN A 1002 11.43 6.15 39.50
N PRO A 1003 11.25 6.53 38.22
CA PRO A 1003 9.92 6.66 37.62
C PRO A 1003 9.19 5.32 37.47
N GLU A 1004 9.90 4.20 37.42
CA GLU A 1004 9.31 2.86 37.23
C GLU A 1004 8.64 2.33 38.50
N THR A 1005 9.24 2.61 39.67
CA THR A 1005 8.77 2.11 40.98
C THR A 1005 8.04 3.18 41.80
N GLY A 1006 8.22 4.47 41.48
CA GLY A 1006 7.68 5.58 42.25
C GLY A 1006 8.44 5.82 43.56
N GLU A 1007 9.71 5.45 43.64
CA GLU A 1007 10.54 5.53 44.85
C GLU A 1007 11.54 6.68 44.76
N ARG A 1008 11.67 7.46 45.84
CA ARG A 1008 12.86 8.30 46.06
C ARG A 1008 14.03 7.37 46.37
N LEU A 1009 15.20 7.65 45.81
CA LEU A 1009 16.39 6.82 45.95
C LEU A 1009 17.45 7.49 46.83
N ASN A 1010 18.27 6.67 47.48
CA ASN A 1010 19.50 7.15 48.10
C ASN A 1010 20.47 7.65 47.01
N ILE A 1011 20.97 8.86 47.23
CA ILE A 1011 22.03 9.51 46.46
C ILE A 1011 23.04 10.08 47.45
N PHE A 1012 24.32 9.90 47.18
CA PHE A 1012 25.39 10.36 48.06
C PHE A 1012 26.61 10.80 47.25
N PHE A 1013 27.57 11.42 47.92
CA PHE A 1013 28.80 11.87 47.28
C PHE A 1013 30.05 11.47 48.05
N GLY A 1014 31.20 11.46 47.37
CA GLY A 1014 32.50 11.36 48.01
C GLY A 1014 33.25 12.69 47.98
N GLU A 1015 34.35 12.79 48.71
CA GLU A 1015 35.31 13.89 48.64
C GLU A 1015 36.71 13.38 49.04
N ASP A 1016 37.77 14.03 48.56
CA ASP A 1016 39.15 13.74 48.98
C ASP A 1016 39.61 14.74 50.03
N SER A 1017 39.73 14.29 51.28
CA SER A 1017 40.00 15.17 52.42
C SER A 1017 41.38 15.78 52.47
N TRP A 1018 42.29 15.28 51.65
CA TRP A 1018 43.59 15.89 51.46
C TRP A 1018 43.53 17.13 50.56
N LEU A 1019 42.54 17.19 49.65
CA LEU A 1019 42.40 18.24 48.65
C LEU A 1019 41.65 19.48 49.20
N VAL A 1020 42.13 20.03 50.31
CA VAL A 1020 41.53 21.21 50.98
C VAL A 1020 41.38 22.40 50.04
N GLY A 1021 42.35 22.63 49.14
CA GLY A 1021 42.30 23.70 48.15
C GLY A 1021 41.25 23.50 47.04
N GLN A 1022 40.64 22.32 46.99
CA GLN A 1022 39.60 21.92 46.04
C GLN A 1022 38.30 21.58 46.79
N ASN A 1023 38.13 22.14 47.98
CA ASN A 1023 37.00 21.97 48.90
C ASN A 1023 36.82 20.56 49.50
N GLY A 1024 37.72 19.60 49.27
CA GLY A 1024 37.47 18.19 49.61
C GLY A 1024 37.40 17.83 51.11
N ASN A 1025 37.46 18.79 52.04
CA ASN A 1025 37.44 18.54 53.49
C ASN A 1025 36.33 19.28 54.25
N ASP A 1026 35.36 19.88 53.55
CA ASP A 1026 34.32 20.70 54.17
C ASP A 1026 32.98 19.96 54.38
N MET A 1027 32.87 18.71 53.89
CA MET A 1027 31.68 17.86 53.91
C MET A 1027 30.51 18.46 53.10
N ILE A 1028 30.75 19.32 52.11
CA ILE A 1028 29.75 19.96 51.26
C ILE A 1028 30.03 19.56 49.81
N TRP A 1029 29.00 19.16 49.06
CA TRP A 1029 29.19 18.89 47.64
C TRP A 1029 29.35 20.20 46.84
N ASN A 1030 30.59 20.58 46.53
CA ASN A 1030 30.91 21.84 45.83
C ASN A 1030 32.14 21.69 44.89
N PRO A 1031 32.04 20.83 43.86
CA PRO A 1031 33.16 20.53 42.96
C PRO A 1031 33.77 21.78 42.32
N THR A 1032 35.08 21.80 42.16
CA THR A 1032 35.75 22.89 41.43
C THR A 1032 35.85 22.60 39.92
N THR A 1033 36.47 23.52 39.18
CA THR A 1033 36.75 23.39 37.74
C THR A 1033 37.98 22.53 37.43
N ASP A 1034 38.84 22.25 38.42
CA ASP A 1034 40.20 21.77 38.16
C ASP A 1034 40.29 20.23 38.10
N ILE A 1035 40.92 19.69 37.06
CA ILE A 1035 41.05 18.24 36.85
C ILE A 1035 42.40 17.71 37.34
N PHE A 1036 43.50 18.40 37.03
CA PHE A 1036 44.86 17.92 37.26
C PHE A 1036 45.78 19.02 37.76
N SER A 1037 46.67 18.68 38.69
CA SER A 1037 47.73 19.55 39.15
C SER A 1037 49.10 19.15 38.62
N PRO A 1038 49.69 19.92 37.70
CA PRO A 1038 51.05 19.65 37.23
C PRO A 1038 52.10 19.84 38.34
N THR A 1039 51.79 20.64 39.37
CA THR A 1039 52.70 20.93 40.48
C THR A 1039 52.86 19.74 41.42
N PHE A 1040 51.77 19.02 41.69
CA PHE A 1040 51.75 17.87 42.58
C PHE A 1040 51.72 16.53 41.84
N ASN A 1041 51.61 16.58 40.50
CA ASN A 1041 51.41 15.43 39.63
C ASN A 1041 50.27 14.53 40.11
N ASP A 1042 49.14 15.15 40.44
CA ASP A 1042 47.98 14.50 41.06
C ASP A 1042 46.68 14.97 40.41
N PHE A 1043 45.69 14.08 40.37
CA PHE A 1043 44.38 14.33 39.78
C PHE A 1043 43.43 14.85 40.86
N TRP A 1044 43.06 16.12 40.73
CA TRP A 1044 42.18 16.81 41.66
C TRP A 1044 40.70 16.51 41.39
N ILE A 1045 40.31 16.41 40.11
CA ILE A 1045 38.95 16.07 39.65
C ILE A 1045 37.88 16.77 40.48
N GLY A 1046 37.95 18.10 40.53
CA GLY A 1046 36.98 18.90 41.26
C GLY A 1046 36.98 18.66 42.77
N GLY A 1047 38.06 18.18 43.39
CA GLY A 1047 38.09 17.74 44.80
C GLY A 1047 37.59 16.30 45.03
N LYS A 1048 37.42 15.53 43.94
CA LYS A 1048 36.79 14.21 43.88
C LYS A 1048 35.38 14.19 44.46
N HIS A 1049 34.56 15.20 44.16
CA HIS A 1049 33.16 15.27 44.60
C HIS A 1049 32.22 14.29 43.86
N TYR A 1050 32.60 13.01 43.79
CA TYR A 1050 31.93 12.00 42.95
C TYR A 1050 30.50 11.77 43.41
N ILE A 1051 29.59 11.53 42.47
CA ILE A 1051 28.17 11.31 42.75
C ILE A 1051 27.86 9.83 42.57
N PHE A 1052 27.16 9.26 43.54
CA PHE A 1052 26.69 7.88 43.53
C PHE A 1052 25.18 7.84 43.63
N VAL A 1053 24.53 7.37 42.57
CA VAL A 1053 23.07 7.22 42.52
C VAL A 1053 22.72 5.75 42.63
N THR A 1054 21.81 5.40 43.54
CA THR A 1054 21.54 4.01 43.88
C THR A 1054 20.15 3.56 43.47
N ARG A 1055 19.92 2.25 43.41
CA ARG A 1055 18.58 1.62 43.35
C ARG A 1055 17.97 1.32 44.71
N GLN A 1056 18.55 1.85 45.80
CA GLN A 1056 17.99 1.66 47.13
C GLN A 1056 17.02 2.79 47.44
N LYS A 1057 15.80 2.42 47.90
CA LYS A 1057 14.83 3.39 48.41
C LYS A 1057 15.42 4.25 49.52
N TYR A 1058 15.12 5.54 49.48
CA TYR A 1058 15.67 6.55 50.34
C TYR A 1058 15.33 6.30 51.81
N ASP A 1059 16.38 6.13 52.62
CA ASP A 1059 16.34 5.96 54.08
C ASP A 1059 17.27 6.98 54.78
N SER A 1060 17.56 8.10 54.10
CA SER A 1060 18.58 9.08 54.50
C SER A 1060 19.99 8.48 54.60
N CYS A 1061 20.29 7.48 53.77
CA CYS A 1061 21.51 6.67 53.78
C CYS A 1061 21.82 6.01 55.15
N THR A 1062 20.81 5.75 55.99
CA THR A 1062 21.03 5.18 57.33
C THR A 1062 21.64 3.78 57.23
N SER A 1063 21.10 2.90 56.37
CA SER A 1063 21.67 1.56 56.20
C SER A 1063 23.09 1.59 55.62
N PHE A 1064 23.35 2.52 54.69
CA PHE A 1064 24.68 2.68 54.11
C PHE A 1064 25.70 3.15 55.15
N LYS A 1065 25.31 4.09 56.02
CA LYS A 1065 26.14 4.52 57.14
C LYS A 1065 26.52 3.33 58.02
N ASP A 1066 25.55 2.50 58.41
CA ASP A 1066 25.80 1.35 59.28
C ASP A 1066 26.79 0.36 58.65
N TYR A 1067 26.68 0.12 57.33
CA TYR A 1067 27.64 -0.72 56.59
C TYR A 1067 29.02 -0.07 56.45
N LEU A 1068 29.10 1.23 56.19
CA LEU A 1068 30.39 1.90 55.96
C LEU A 1068 31.15 2.19 57.26
N VAL A 1069 30.46 2.28 58.41
CA VAL A 1069 31.11 2.42 59.72
C VAL A 1069 31.82 1.13 60.14
N SER A 1070 31.31 -0.05 59.78
CA SER A 1070 32.03 -1.31 60.03
C SER A 1070 33.25 -1.47 59.11
N GLY A 1071 33.17 -0.90 57.89
CA GLY A 1071 34.25 -0.83 56.91
C GLY A 1071 34.68 -2.18 56.32
N THR A 1072 33.96 -3.28 56.59
CA THR A 1072 34.34 -4.59 56.07
C THR A 1072 34.07 -4.69 54.56
N SER A 1073 34.86 -5.50 53.82
CA SER A 1073 34.62 -5.69 52.38
C SER A 1073 33.22 -6.20 52.06
N LEU A 1074 32.62 -7.03 52.93
CA LEU A 1074 31.23 -7.52 52.76
C LEU A 1074 30.21 -6.41 52.92
N ASP A 1075 30.43 -5.48 53.86
CA ASP A 1075 29.53 -4.38 54.11
C ASP A 1075 29.63 -3.31 53.03
N LYS A 1076 30.86 -2.95 52.59
CA LYS A 1076 31.08 -2.11 51.40
C LYS A 1076 30.39 -2.69 50.17
N ARG A 1077 30.50 -4.01 49.96
CA ARG A 1077 29.79 -4.71 48.89
C ARG A 1077 28.28 -4.49 48.94
N ASN A 1078 27.67 -4.50 50.13
CA ASN A 1078 26.23 -4.28 50.28
C ASN A 1078 25.78 -2.86 49.91
N VAL A 1079 26.68 -1.87 50.01
CA VAL A 1079 26.46 -0.50 49.56
C VAL A 1079 26.70 -0.39 48.05
N TYR A 1080 27.90 -0.71 47.59
CA TYR A 1080 28.32 -0.41 46.21
C TYR A 1080 27.61 -1.26 45.15
N LYS A 1081 27.14 -2.49 45.48
CA LYS A 1081 26.29 -3.29 44.57
C LYS A 1081 24.89 -2.69 44.29
N LYS A 1082 24.55 -1.61 45.00
CA LYS A 1082 23.30 -0.86 44.84
C LYS A 1082 23.50 0.43 44.06
N VAL A 1083 24.73 0.84 43.76
CA VAL A 1083 24.98 2.00 42.90
C VAL A 1083 24.68 1.61 41.46
N CYS A 1084 23.87 2.42 40.78
CA CYS A 1084 23.50 2.24 39.39
C CYS A 1084 24.22 3.22 38.49
N TRP A 1085 24.30 4.49 38.89
CA TRP A 1085 24.86 5.58 38.09
C TRP A 1085 25.92 6.32 38.86
N VAL A 1086 26.93 6.80 38.15
CA VAL A 1086 28.08 7.46 38.73
C VAL A 1086 28.59 8.58 37.82
N SER A 1087 29.15 9.62 38.44
CA SER A 1087 29.79 10.73 37.75
C SER A 1087 30.94 11.31 38.56
N MET A 1088 31.91 11.88 37.85
CA MET A 1088 32.99 12.73 38.37
C MET A 1088 32.69 14.19 38.01
N PRO A 1089 31.84 14.88 38.78
CA PRO A 1089 31.33 16.20 38.40
C PRO A 1089 32.40 17.27 38.53
N LEU A 1090 32.28 18.30 37.69
CA LEU A 1090 33.06 19.52 37.73
C LEU A 1090 32.11 20.72 37.69
N LEU A 1091 32.57 21.85 38.20
CA LEU A 1091 31.93 23.13 37.88
C LEU A 1091 32.41 23.58 36.50
N ASN A 1092 31.49 23.96 35.61
CA ASN A 1092 31.89 24.50 34.30
C ASN A 1092 32.59 25.86 34.45
N THR A 1093 33.58 26.11 33.59
CA THR A 1093 34.34 27.36 33.60
C THR A 1093 33.41 28.56 33.40
N GLY A 1094 33.56 29.59 34.22
CA GLY A 1094 32.74 30.81 34.17
C GLY A 1094 31.50 30.79 35.06
N PHE A 1095 31.21 29.67 35.72
CA PHE A 1095 30.14 29.56 36.71
C PHE A 1095 30.69 29.58 38.14
N THR A 1096 29.82 29.92 39.09
CA THR A 1096 30.10 29.87 40.54
C THR A 1096 28.86 29.35 41.25
N PHE A 1097 29.05 28.51 42.27
CA PHE A 1097 27.97 28.15 43.17
C PHE A 1097 27.43 29.39 43.91
N LYS A 1098 26.14 29.36 44.25
CA LYS A 1098 25.56 30.28 45.21
C LYS A 1098 26.13 30.02 46.60
N SER A 1099 25.91 30.95 47.52
CA SER A 1099 26.23 30.69 48.93
C SER A 1099 25.40 29.51 49.45
N LEU A 1100 25.90 28.83 50.48
CA LEU A 1100 25.15 27.75 51.12
C LEU A 1100 23.83 28.27 51.72
N ALA A 1101 23.78 29.52 52.19
CA ALA A 1101 22.54 30.14 52.67
C ALA A 1101 21.49 30.29 51.57
N ASP A 1102 21.93 30.56 50.33
CA ASP A 1102 21.07 30.71 49.14
C ASP A 1102 20.81 29.38 48.41
N GLY A 1103 21.15 28.25 49.03
CA GLY A 1103 20.86 26.92 48.50
C GLY A 1103 21.86 26.39 47.46
N LEU A 1104 23.07 26.94 47.37
CA LEU A 1104 24.22 26.42 46.60
C LEU A 1104 24.06 26.33 45.07
N ILE A 1105 22.98 25.73 44.56
CA ILE A 1105 22.75 25.44 43.15
C ILE A 1105 22.39 26.72 42.35
N PRO A 1106 23.12 27.04 41.26
CA PRO A 1106 22.85 28.21 40.42
C PRO A 1106 21.44 28.23 39.81
N THR A 1107 21.03 27.14 39.16
CA THR A 1107 19.70 26.96 38.55
C THR A 1107 19.25 25.51 38.75
N LYS A 1108 17.94 25.26 38.90
CA LYS A 1108 17.41 23.89 38.95
C LYS A 1108 17.87 23.15 37.70
N THR A 1109 18.40 21.94 37.89
CA THR A 1109 18.98 21.12 36.82
C THR A 1109 18.52 19.69 37.01
N THR A 1110 17.92 19.11 35.97
CA THR A 1110 17.39 17.74 36.01
C THR A 1110 18.13 16.89 34.99
N LEU A 1111 18.72 15.79 35.43
CA LEU A 1111 19.22 14.73 34.56
C LEU A 1111 18.21 13.59 34.54
N LYS A 1112 18.00 13.01 33.36
CA LYS A 1112 17.09 11.88 33.17
C LYS A 1112 17.83 10.77 32.45
N PHE A 1113 17.88 9.61 33.08
CA PHE A 1113 18.39 8.37 32.48
C PHE A 1113 17.25 7.37 32.37
N ARG A 1114 17.08 6.78 31.19
CA ARG A 1114 16.00 5.84 30.89
C ARG A 1114 16.58 4.55 30.34
N VAL A 1115 16.15 3.44 30.90
CA VAL A 1115 16.56 2.11 30.47
C VAL A 1115 15.35 1.22 30.18
N SER A 1116 15.53 0.23 29.30
CA SER A 1116 14.48 -0.73 28.96
C SER A 1116 14.18 -1.65 30.14
N LYS A 1117 12.89 -1.88 30.41
CA LYS A 1117 12.44 -2.82 31.43
C LYS A 1117 11.28 -3.70 30.95
N PRO A 1118 11.42 -5.04 31.02
CA PRO A 1118 10.31 -5.95 30.76
C PRO A 1118 9.16 -5.68 31.71
N TYR A 1119 7.93 -5.86 31.23
CA TYR A 1119 6.77 -5.89 32.09
C TYR A 1119 6.90 -7.02 33.10
N LYS A 1120 6.64 -6.72 34.36
CA LYS A 1120 6.68 -7.71 35.44
C LYS A 1120 5.58 -7.48 36.46
N VAL A 1121 5.24 -8.57 37.15
CA VAL A 1121 4.34 -8.56 38.29
C VAL A 1121 4.93 -7.69 39.41
N TYR A 1122 4.14 -6.73 39.88
CA TYR A 1122 4.41 -5.89 41.03
C TYR A 1122 3.10 -5.51 41.71
N GLU A 1123 2.92 -5.99 42.94
CA GLU A 1123 1.73 -5.71 43.75
C GLU A 1123 1.86 -4.32 44.41
N THR A 1124 0.80 -3.53 44.28
CA THR A 1124 0.60 -2.26 44.99
C THR A 1124 -0.32 -2.47 46.19
N ASP A 1125 -0.78 -1.37 46.80
CA ASP A 1125 -1.77 -1.41 47.89
C ASP A 1125 -3.21 -1.72 47.42
N ASP A 1126 -3.47 -1.77 46.11
CA ASP A 1126 -4.72 -2.21 45.49
C ASP A 1126 -4.48 -3.23 44.36
N VAL A 1127 -4.59 -4.52 44.69
CA VAL A 1127 -4.32 -5.63 43.76
C VAL A 1127 -5.63 -6.12 43.12
N GLN A 1128 -5.83 -5.83 41.84
CA GLN A 1128 -7.01 -6.21 41.04
C GLN A 1128 -6.65 -6.94 39.72
N ASN A 1129 -5.38 -6.95 39.32
CA ASN A 1129 -4.86 -7.63 38.13
C ASN A 1129 -3.74 -8.62 38.48
N ASN A 1130 -3.78 -9.20 39.69
CA ASN A 1130 -2.78 -10.12 40.21
C ASN A 1130 -1.34 -9.56 40.15
N GLY A 1131 -1.19 -8.25 40.32
CA GLY A 1131 0.08 -7.53 40.21
C GLY A 1131 0.60 -7.36 38.77
N MET A 1132 -0.08 -7.88 37.75
CA MET A 1132 0.28 -7.60 36.35
C MET A 1132 -0.04 -6.14 35.99
N PRO A 1133 0.67 -5.53 35.02
CA PRO A 1133 0.49 -4.14 34.66
C PRO A 1133 -0.97 -3.74 34.45
N ARG A 1134 -1.39 -2.73 35.20
CA ARG A 1134 -2.73 -2.13 35.14
C ARG A 1134 -2.57 -0.63 35.25
N TYR A 1135 -3.23 0.09 34.35
CA TYR A 1135 -3.17 1.55 34.26
C TYR A 1135 -4.55 2.14 34.11
N THR A 1136 -4.76 3.33 34.66
CA THR A 1136 -5.99 4.11 34.45
C THR A 1136 -5.64 5.48 33.91
N PHE A 1137 -6.49 6.05 33.07
CA PHE A 1137 -6.33 7.39 32.51
C PHE A 1137 -7.69 7.99 32.16
N ASN A 1138 -7.75 9.31 31.99
CA ASN A 1138 -8.92 9.99 31.44
C ASN A 1138 -8.54 10.78 30.19
N THR A 1139 -9.55 11.17 29.44
CA THR A 1139 -9.40 11.84 28.13
C THR A 1139 -10.08 13.21 28.09
N ASP A 1140 -10.53 13.72 29.24
CA ASP A 1140 -11.28 14.99 29.33
C ASP A 1140 -10.50 16.16 28.72
N ASN A 1141 -9.21 16.26 29.04
CA ASN A 1141 -8.33 17.32 28.53
C ASN A 1141 -7.91 17.11 27.07
N LEU A 1142 -8.20 15.95 26.47
CA LEU A 1142 -7.89 15.62 25.07
C LEU A 1142 -9.12 15.69 24.17
N SER A 1143 -10.31 15.50 24.74
CA SER A 1143 -11.58 15.47 24.01
C SER A 1143 -11.85 16.77 23.25
N ALA A 1144 -12.36 16.66 22.02
CA ALA A 1144 -12.74 17.83 21.22
C ALA A 1144 -14.02 18.47 21.76
N LYS A 1145 -14.11 19.80 21.65
CA LYS A 1145 -15.35 20.55 21.95
C LYS A 1145 -16.09 20.83 20.65
N ILE A 1146 -17.33 20.38 20.57
CA ILE A 1146 -18.22 20.57 19.42
C ILE A 1146 -19.31 21.57 19.79
N GLY A 1147 -19.68 22.45 18.86
CA GLY A 1147 -20.72 23.45 19.08
C GLY A 1147 -20.30 24.66 19.92
N ASP A 1148 -19.00 24.98 19.97
CA ASP A 1148 -18.52 26.17 20.68
C ASP A 1148 -18.83 27.44 19.88
N LEU A 1149 -19.94 28.10 20.23
CA LEU A 1149 -20.44 29.28 19.51
C LEU A 1149 -19.40 30.41 19.35
N PRO A 1150 -18.59 30.79 20.36
CA PRO A 1150 -17.51 31.76 20.18
C PRO A 1150 -16.50 31.34 19.10
N THR A 1151 -16.08 30.07 19.09
CA THR A 1151 -15.20 29.53 18.04
C THR A 1151 -15.87 29.62 16.66
N ALA A 1152 -17.15 29.26 16.56
CA ALA A 1152 -17.90 29.34 15.31
C ALA A 1152 -18.04 30.77 14.78
N VAL A 1153 -18.31 31.74 15.66
CA VAL A 1153 -18.39 33.16 15.30
C VAL A 1153 -17.06 33.67 14.78
N ASN A 1154 -15.95 33.34 15.46
CA ASN A 1154 -14.61 33.71 15.01
C ASN A 1154 -14.24 33.05 13.68
N ALA A 1155 -14.70 31.82 13.43
CA ALA A 1155 -14.46 31.11 12.18
C ALA A 1155 -15.07 31.83 10.96
N LEU A 1156 -16.17 32.58 11.12
CA LEU A 1156 -16.75 33.37 10.02
C LEU A 1156 -15.77 34.37 9.40
N ASP A 1157 -14.79 34.85 10.18
CA ASP A 1157 -13.80 35.79 9.67
C ASP A 1157 -12.78 35.18 8.73
N THR A 1158 -12.63 33.85 8.80
CA THR A 1158 -11.73 33.08 7.95
C THR A 1158 -12.36 32.71 6.60
N ILE A 1159 -13.68 32.92 6.41
CA ILE A 1159 -14.36 32.61 5.15
C ILE A 1159 -13.75 33.47 4.03
N GLY A 1160 -13.28 32.78 3.00
CA GLY A 1160 -12.61 33.38 1.85
C GLY A 1160 -13.16 32.87 0.52
N ILE A 1161 -12.58 33.37 -0.56
CA ILE A 1161 -12.76 32.83 -1.91
C ILE A 1161 -11.40 32.81 -2.60
N VAL A 1162 -11.09 31.71 -3.28
CA VAL A 1162 -9.80 31.47 -3.93
C VAL A 1162 -9.96 30.96 -5.37
N PRO A 1163 -9.12 31.43 -6.31
CA PRO A 1163 -8.26 32.59 -6.19
C PRO A 1163 -9.07 33.91 -6.11
N ASN A 1164 -8.50 34.92 -5.45
CA ASN A 1164 -9.06 36.26 -5.41
C ASN A 1164 -7.93 37.31 -5.56
N PRO A 1165 -7.83 38.00 -6.70
CA PRO A 1165 -8.70 37.91 -7.88
C PRO A 1165 -8.49 36.62 -8.70
N TYR A 1166 -9.51 36.24 -9.47
CA TYR A 1166 -9.42 35.18 -10.49
C TYR A 1166 -9.02 35.78 -11.84
N TYR A 1167 -7.91 35.31 -12.40
CA TYR A 1167 -7.36 35.79 -13.69
C TYR A 1167 -7.38 34.69 -14.74
N ALA A 1168 -8.59 34.32 -15.19
CA ALA A 1168 -8.78 33.38 -16.29
C ALA A 1168 -8.02 32.05 -16.11
N TYR A 1169 -7.74 31.66 -14.86
CA TYR A 1169 -7.04 30.43 -14.49
C TYR A 1169 -7.20 30.20 -12.99
N SER A 1170 -7.33 28.94 -12.63
CA SER A 1170 -7.34 28.45 -11.25
C SER A 1170 -6.72 27.05 -11.24
N SER A 1171 -5.92 26.75 -10.21
CA SER A 1171 -5.34 25.41 -10.04
C SER A 1171 -6.38 24.33 -9.74
N TYR A 1172 -7.64 24.71 -9.52
CA TYR A 1172 -8.76 23.79 -9.32
C TYR A 1172 -9.49 23.43 -10.63
N GLU A 1173 -9.10 24.03 -11.75
CA GLU A 1173 -9.64 23.72 -13.07
C GLU A 1173 -9.06 22.42 -13.58
N LYS A 1174 -9.91 21.51 -14.04
CA LYS A 1174 -9.47 20.23 -14.62
C LYS A 1174 -9.17 20.30 -16.12
N SER A 1175 -9.73 21.27 -16.82
CA SER A 1175 -9.60 21.38 -18.28
C SER A 1175 -9.65 22.84 -18.73
N GLN A 1176 -9.36 23.09 -20.01
CA GLN A 1176 -9.36 24.45 -20.58
C GLN A 1176 -10.74 25.11 -20.59
N ILE A 1177 -11.82 24.33 -20.48
CA ILE A 1177 -13.21 24.79 -20.46
C ILE A 1177 -13.82 24.82 -19.04
N ASP A 1178 -13.16 24.23 -18.05
CA ASP A 1178 -13.53 24.36 -16.64
C ASP A 1178 -13.10 25.74 -16.13
N ASN A 1179 -14.03 26.46 -15.49
CA ASN A 1179 -13.72 27.71 -14.79
C ASN A 1179 -14.21 27.56 -13.35
N ARG A 1180 -13.30 27.57 -12.38
CA ARG A 1180 -13.65 27.23 -11.01
C ARG A 1180 -12.98 28.11 -9.97
N VAL A 1181 -13.78 28.60 -9.05
CA VAL A 1181 -13.32 29.22 -7.80
C VAL A 1181 -13.95 28.50 -6.61
N LYS A 1182 -13.28 28.57 -5.46
CA LYS A 1182 -13.73 27.90 -4.24
C LYS A 1182 -13.97 28.91 -3.15
N ILE A 1183 -15.17 28.90 -2.56
CA ILE A 1183 -15.48 29.62 -1.33
C ILE A 1183 -15.10 28.71 -0.17
N THR A 1184 -14.22 29.16 0.72
CA THR A 1184 -13.54 28.32 1.72
C THR A 1184 -13.97 28.63 3.15
N ASN A 1185 -13.73 27.69 4.06
CA ASN A 1185 -13.97 27.78 5.51
C ASN A 1185 -15.44 28.03 5.88
N LEU A 1186 -16.36 27.54 5.05
CA LEU A 1186 -17.79 27.65 5.27
C LEU A 1186 -18.23 26.79 6.46
N PRO A 1187 -19.17 27.29 7.28
CA PRO A 1187 -19.80 26.46 8.30
C PRO A 1187 -20.71 25.40 7.66
N GLN A 1188 -21.03 24.36 8.43
CA GLN A 1188 -21.89 23.25 8.00
C GLN A 1188 -23.19 23.75 7.33
N GLN A 1189 -23.91 24.64 8.03
CA GLN A 1189 -25.16 25.23 7.54
C GLN A 1189 -24.96 26.70 7.19
N CYS A 1190 -25.14 27.05 5.91
CA CYS A 1190 -25.17 28.45 5.48
C CYS A 1190 -25.92 28.65 4.17
N LYS A 1191 -26.25 29.91 3.90
CA LYS A 1191 -26.81 30.36 2.63
C LYS A 1191 -25.85 31.29 1.95
N ILE A 1192 -25.43 30.93 0.76
CA ILE A 1192 -24.52 31.71 -0.09
C ILE A 1192 -25.37 32.43 -1.14
N THR A 1193 -25.25 33.75 -1.21
CA THR A 1193 -25.94 34.56 -2.22
C THR A 1193 -24.95 35.46 -2.93
N ILE A 1194 -24.84 35.32 -4.25
CA ILE A 1194 -23.88 36.02 -5.09
C ILE A 1194 -24.59 37.10 -5.90
N TYR A 1195 -24.08 38.33 -5.85
CA TYR A 1195 -24.62 39.50 -6.55
C TYR A 1195 -23.57 40.15 -7.44
N ALA A 1196 -24.00 40.71 -8.58
CA ALA A 1196 -23.22 41.72 -9.29
C ALA A 1196 -23.24 43.06 -8.53
N VAL A 1197 -22.31 43.97 -8.84
CA VAL A 1197 -22.18 45.27 -8.15
C VAL A 1197 -23.45 46.13 -8.22
N ASP A 1198 -24.25 45.96 -9.27
CA ASP A 1198 -25.52 46.67 -9.46
C ASP A 1198 -26.70 46.08 -8.65
N GLY A 1199 -26.45 45.01 -7.90
CA GLY A 1199 -27.44 44.31 -7.07
C GLY A 1199 -28.17 43.17 -7.79
N THR A 1200 -27.82 42.85 -9.04
CA THR A 1200 -28.39 41.71 -9.76
C THR A 1200 -28.00 40.40 -9.08
N LEU A 1201 -28.99 39.55 -8.78
CA LEU A 1201 -28.77 38.21 -8.23
C LEU A 1201 -28.16 37.30 -9.32
N ILE A 1202 -27.04 36.66 -9.00
CA ILE A 1202 -26.31 35.77 -9.90
C ILE A 1202 -26.57 34.31 -9.55
N ARG A 1203 -26.41 33.96 -8.27
CA ARG A 1203 -26.57 32.59 -7.78
C ARG A 1203 -27.02 32.59 -6.33
N LYS A 1204 -27.86 31.62 -5.98
CA LYS A 1204 -28.18 31.30 -4.57
C LYS A 1204 -27.96 29.82 -4.29
N VAL A 1205 -27.28 29.54 -3.19
CA VAL A 1205 -27.03 28.18 -2.71
C VAL A 1205 -27.44 28.10 -1.25
N ASN A 1206 -28.27 27.11 -0.91
CA ASN A 1206 -28.51 26.71 0.48
C ASN A 1206 -27.66 25.46 0.73
N ARG A 1207 -26.78 25.52 1.72
CA ARG A 1207 -25.82 24.48 2.05
C ARG A 1207 -26.10 23.95 3.45
N ASP A 1208 -26.17 22.64 3.57
CA ASP A 1208 -26.19 21.88 4.83
C ASP A 1208 -25.35 20.62 4.62
N ASP A 1209 -24.05 20.73 4.82
CA ASP A 1209 -23.09 19.68 4.55
C ASP A 1209 -21.93 19.74 5.55
N ALA A 1210 -21.81 18.67 6.34
CA ALA A 1210 -20.83 18.52 7.40
C ALA A 1210 -19.50 17.92 6.91
N SER A 1211 -19.48 17.36 5.70
CA SER A 1211 -18.32 16.64 5.16
C SER A 1211 -17.31 17.55 4.46
N VAL A 1212 -17.74 18.74 4.05
CA VAL A 1212 -16.89 19.72 3.36
C VAL A 1212 -17.00 21.08 4.07
N THR A 1213 -15.97 21.90 4.03
CA THR A 1213 -16.00 23.29 4.52
C THR A 1213 -15.82 24.29 3.38
N SER A 1214 -16.19 23.90 2.16
CA SER A 1214 -16.03 24.71 0.96
C SER A 1214 -17.19 24.53 -0.02
N TYR A 1215 -17.27 25.45 -0.99
CA TYR A 1215 -18.21 25.40 -2.10
C TYR A 1215 -17.50 25.78 -3.40
N ASP A 1216 -17.54 24.88 -4.38
CA ASP A 1216 -17.02 25.13 -5.72
C ASP A 1216 -18.06 25.86 -6.56
N TRP A 1217 -17.67 27.02 -7.09
CA TRP A 1217 -18.47 27.79 -8.02
C TRP A 1217 -17.86 27.73 -9.42
N ASP A 1218 -18.62 27.16 -10.34
CA ASP A 1218 -18.35 27.03 -11.80
C ASP A 1218 -18.38 28.36 -12.59
N LEU A 1219 -18.46 29.49 -11.88
CA LEU A 1219 -18.61 30.84 -12.45
C LEU A 1219 -19.83 31.01 -13.38
N LYS A 1220 -20.89 30.22 -13.16
CA LYS A 1220 -22.19 30.34 -13.85
C LYS A 1220 -23.27 30.88 -12.91
N ASN A 1221 -24.29 31.48 -13.52
CA ASN A 1221 -25.50 31.90 -12.81
C ASN A 1221 -26.49 30.73 -12.61
N ASP A 1222 -27.63 30.99 -11.96
CA ASP A 1222 -28.68 29.97 -11.72
C ASP A 1222 -29.29 29.37 -13.01
N ALA A 1223 -29.07 29.98 -14.18
CA ALA A 1223 -29.50 29.48 -15.48
C ALA A 1223 -28.41 28.67 -16.21
N GLY A 1224 -27.26 28.41 -15.58
CA GLY A 1224 -26.13 27.70 -16.18
C GLY A 1224 -25.33 28.53 -17.18
N ILE A 1225 -25.53 29.86 -17.22
CA ILE A 1225 -24.84 30.77 -18.15
C ILE A 1225 -23.59 31.34 -17.47
N PRO A 1226 -22.41 31.31 -18.12
CA PRO A 1226 -21.20 31.94 -17.61
C PRO A 1226 -21.40 33.43 -17.30
N ILE A 1227 -20.81 33.89 -16.20
CA ILE A 1227 -20.87 35.31 -15.81
C ILE A 1227 -19.89 36.17 -16.63
N ALA A 1228 -20.04 37.48 -16.57
CA ALA A 1228 -19.09 38.42 -17.19
C ALA A 1228 -17.87 38.69 -16.29
N SER A 1229 -16.80 39.19 -16.88
CA SER A 1229 -15.67 39.71 -16.08
C SER A 1229 -16.13 40.91 -15.25
N GLY A 1230 -15.81 40.94 -13.95
CA GLY A 1230 -16.27 42.01 -13.07
C GLY A 1230 -16.09 41.72 -11.58
N ILE A 1231 -16.61 42.66 -10.77
CA ILE A 1231 -16.65 42.53 -9.31
C ILE A 1231 -17.99 41.92 -8.90
N TYR A 1232 -17.95 40.98 -7.96
CA TYR A 1232 -19.11 40.33 -7.36
C TYR A 1232 -19.08 40.46 -5.84
N ILE A 1233 -20.26 40.51 -5.23
CA ILE A 1233 -20.48 40.52 -3.79
C ILE A 1233 -21.07 39.18 -3.39
N ILE A 1234 -20.41 38.48 -2.49
CA ILE A 1234 -20.85 37.18 -1.97
C ILE A 1234 -21.28 37.39 -0.52
N HIS A 1235 -22.55 37.16 -0.23
CA HIS A 1235 -23.11 37.20 1.12
C HIS A 1235 -23.32 35.78 1.63
N ILE A 1236 -22.73 35.46 2.77
CA ILE A 1236 -22.87 34.20 3.48
C ILE A 1236 -23.66 34.47 4.76
N ASP A 1237 -24.80 33.81 4.91
CA ASP A 1237 -25.67 33.85 6.10
C ASP A 1237 -25.65 32.48 6.77
N ALA A 1238 -25.07 32.38 7.96
CA ALA A 1238 -24.95 31.17 8.75
C ALA A 1238 -25.93 31.22 9.95
N PRO A 1239 -27.06 30.51 9.88
CA PRO A 1239 -28.12 30.61 10.88
C PRO A 1239 -27.61 30.33 12.29
N GLY A 1240 -27.90 31.25 13.23
CA GLY A 1240 -27.49 31.11 14.64
C GLY A 1240 -26.02 31.39 14.94
N ILE A 1241 -25.18 31.62 13.91
CA ILE A 1241 -23.75 31.94 14.06
C ILE A 1241 -23.50 33.41 13.67
N GLY A 1242 -23.91 33.83 12.47
CA GLY A 1242 -23.70 35.20 11.98
C GLY A 1242 -23.64 35.31 10.45
N GLU A 1243 -23.15 36.45 9.95
CA GLU A 1243 -23.08 36.74 8.51
C GLU A 1243 -21.69 37.22 8.09
N LYS A 1244 -21.28 36.91 6.85
CA LYS A 1244 -20.04 37.38 6.22
C LYS A 1244 -20.31 37.91 4.82
N THR A 1245 -19.63 38.99 4.43
CA THR A 1245 -19.68 39.50 3.06
C THR A 1245 -18.27 39.54 2.47
N ILE A 1246 -18.11 39.01 1.26
CA ILE A 1246 -16.85 38.93 0.53
C ILE A 1246 -16.99 39.71 -0.78
N LYS A 1247 -15.91 40.40 -1.16
CA LYS A 1247 -15.78 41.02 -2.49
C LYS A 1247 -14.80 40.20 -3.30
N TRP A 1248 -15.21 39.81 -4.50
CA TRP A 1248 -14.40 39.03 -5.43
C TRP A 1248 -14.35 39.71 -6.79
N PHE A 1249 -13.21 39.59 -7.47
CA PHE A 1249 -13.04 40.08 -8.84
C PHE A 1249 -12.58 38.93 -9.74
N GLY A 1250 -13.29 38.73 -10.85
CA GLY A 1250 -12.98 37.68 -11.82
C GLY A 1250 -12.83 38.23 -13.23
N VAL A 1251 -11.82 37.73 -13.94
CA VAL A 1251 -11.62 37.95 -15.37
C VAL A 1251 -11.82 36.61 -16.09
N MET A 1252 -12.82 36.53 -16.97
CA MET A 1252 -13.18 35.33 -17.72
C MET A 1252 -12.38 35.23 -19.03
N ARG A 1253 -12.09 34.00 -19.49
CA ARG A 1253 -11.53 33.75 -20.83
C ARG A 1253 -12.53 34.15 -21.92
N PRO A 1254 -12.08 34.70 -23.07
CA PRO A 1254 -12.91 34.74 -24.27
C PRO A 1254 -13.31 33.30 -24.62
N THR A 1255 -14.58 33.08 -24.94
CA THR A 1255 -15.04 31.77 -25.42
C THR A 1255 -14.51 31.58 -26.83
N ASP A 1256 -13.47 30.75 -26.99
CA ASP A 1256 -12.97 30.35 -28.31
C ASP A 1256 -13.79 29.14 -28.76
N LEU A 1257 -14.53 29.30 -29.86
CA LEU A 1257 -15.43 28.29 -30.43
C LEU A 1257 -14.86 27.70 -31.73
N ASP A 1258 -13.63 28.07 -32.12
CA ASP A 1258 -13.06 27.76 -33.43
C ASP A 1258 -12.37 26.38 -33.52
N SER A 1259 -12.46 25.54 -32.48
CA SER A 1259 -11.91 24.18 -32.48
C SER A 1259 -12.85 23.16 -31.82
N TYR A 1260 -14.03 22.98 -32.42
CA TYR A 1260 -14.94 21.86 -32.18
C TYR A 1260 -15.07 21.00 -33.43
#